data_AF-A0A9P8GU36-F1
#
_entry.id   AF-A0A9P8GU36-F1
#
_cell.length_a   1.000
_cell.length_b   1.000
_cell.length_c   1.000
_cell.angle_alpha   90.00
_cell.angle_beta   90.00
_cell.angle_gamma   90.00
#
_symmetry.space_group_name_H-M   'P 1'
#
loop_
_entity.id
_entity.type
_entity.pdbx_description
1 polymer ?
#
loop_
_entity_poly.entity_id
_entity_poly.type
_entity_poly.pdbx_seq_one_letter_code
_entity_poly.pdbx_strand_id
1 'polypeptide(L)'
;MSSASSYASSTGAMASRLRTLALGSKPHINIVLNDEQSSYSTLDRLSGKVEIAVSHSTRFDEIDIQFIGTTKTFLEKMPSTPGLAGGASAFHQFLKLRQPIQESSYPQPRILEPGRTYEFPFVFVVPQRLLPRVCKHEVQHESIRDCHLQLPPSLATLTTHDDMGPDMAKIQYQIAARITAANDISTEPKNLATKMKTIRIVPTVDEQPPVNILGDSDYILRSEKSIKKGMFKGKLGTLIIGAEQPKSLRLPKSYNPEDTIVSTVATVRLRFDPADAKSQPPRLGSLNSKLKTTTFYATGARMDFPKKKDVLFDHRQGSHSVNIGLSSRCMASVDWTLRTESESTDEQLARRDSGLSHQEIPKYSSPSTNYKGGNFWTAEIVVPVALPKDKHFVPTFHGCLVSRVYSLGLSLGIHSAGVGFPSVDLKLPLQISAEGKGEVDVASRSSSTAEAQLAEFRYEEELLAAEHRGSWSYNDLETPEFTDLPPEYEAYRRPIVTVAGSFDKNAFDNLFTAHQRKVNSISDKLEREARLERATRIDDMFNTIVAKEEASSDLAASRIMAMLRALGSSGQRFLEEANSRTAITGNAAAMLLNSPNASVTSENEQILPDKQAVQYLRRDLLNTHAAIRSLLLKHDEDVKQLIPRASRAHVDTRVAMRLKQLLHGADTTCLWVEGPSDTPTPSQNTLTALYVTAAAESSGFQVISHLLPVAGHERASSGLISLMIQCVTADISDIKKFYKITFSKTRVRRLEKYFRDKSAELAAVRLDQLDSEDQIDYVLLEKYLNRQLKALEEFESSLEELESIIEPFASNLVDLIERRQRVVPTTGRYAAEALSAVSEDVTRKLHAITKNGSQSQDPAARFAAYRAVNYVGELRVALEEWMNFYKGYDPEFTWWTSAPFQQTLRQLNSFRATVNSRLIGDSSNDSTGDIVGQPVGRSGILADLDAQFIAYSPEELIKIADKEYAWCENEMIKASRALGYGVDWRAALEHVKNLYVEPGQQTRLVHELSAEAVAYVKHHDLVTVPVIAEECWRTFMMEPERQKVNPFFLGGEDLIVSYPTDTMSHSDKLMSMRGNNRPMSRSTVFHELIPGHHLQMHMIARYRSYRSLFTTPFWIEGWAFYWEFVLWDRGFAETPEEKIGMLFWRMHRCARIVFSLKFHMGQMTPQECIDYLVEKVGHERATAEGEVRRSFNGDYNALYQAGYMLGALQIYAMRKEMVEGAGMPEKEFHDRILKEGEMPIEILRALMQDRKLQPGHKAAWEFYDL
;
A
#
# COMPACT_ATOMS: atom_id res chain seq x y z
N MET A 1 59.03 -10.56 -39.53
CA MET A 1 58.86 -11.39 -38.31
C MET A 1 57.38 -11.39 -37.95
N SER A 2 56.62 -12.43 -38.33
CA SER A 2 55.26 -12.67 -37.82
C SER A 2 54.81 -14.04 -38.31
N SER A 3 55.19 -15.09 -37.57
CA SER A 3 54.66 -16.45 -37.75
C SER A 3 54.54 -17.17 -36.41
N ALA A 4 54.28 -16.45 -35.32
CA ALA A 4 54.30 -17.00 -33.96
C ALA A 4 53.03 -16.73 -33.12
N SER A 5 51.92 -16.22 -33.69
CA SER A 5 50.70 -15.96 -32.90
C SER A 5 49.46 -16.80 -33.27
N SER A 6 49.53 -17.70 -34.26
CA SER A 6 48.38 -18.51 -34.68
C SER A 6 48.21 -19.83 -33.92
N TYR A 7 49.12 -20.20 -33.01
CA TYR A 7 49.06 -21.48 -32.29
C TYR A 7 48.44 -21.42 -30.89
N ALA A 8 48.16 -20.23 -30.35
CA ALA A 8 47.59 -20.08 -29.00
C ALA A 8 46.07 -19.88 -28.95
N SER A 9 45.40 -19.66 -30.10
CA SER A 9 43.94 -19.45 -30.16
C SER A 9 43.13 -20.72 -30.46
N SER A 10 43.78 -21.81 -30.89
CA SER A 10 43.09 -23.07 -31.21
C SER A 10 42.89 -23.98 -30.00
N THR A 11 43.73 -23.87 -28.96
CA THR A 11 43.66 -24.71 -27.75
C THR A 11 42.57 -24.26 -26.77
N GLY A 12 42.30 -22.95 -26.65
CA GLY A 12 41.22 -22.42 -25.79
C GLY A 12 39.81 -22.67 -26.34
N ALA A 13 39.63 -22.54 -27.67
CA ALA A 13 38.37 -22.86 -28.33
C ALA A 13 38.10 -24.38 -28.36
N MET A 14 39.15 -25.21 -28.48
CA MET A 14 39.03 -26.65 -28.26
C MET A 14 38.72 -26.99 -26.80
N ALA A 15 39.30 -26.32 -25.81
CA ALA A 15 39.02 -26.61 -24.39
C ALA A 15 37.59 -26.22 -23.97
N SER A 16 37.03 -25.14 -24.54
CA SER A 16 35.63 -24.75 -24.36
C SER A 16 34.65 -25.69 -25.08
N ARG A 17 34.96 -26.09 -26.33
CA ARG A 17 34.18 -27.10 -27.06
C ARG A 17 34.32 -28.49 -26.43
N LEU A 18 35.48 -28.85 -25.89
CA LEU A 18 35.74 -30.10 -25.16
C LEU A 18 35.08 -30.10 -23.77
N ARG A 19 34.98 -28.96 -23.07
CA ARG A 19 34.14 -28.85 -21.86
C ARG A 19 32.66 -28.97 -22.16
N THR A 20 32.21 -28.44 -23.30
CA THR A 20 30.82 -28.58 -23.76
C THR A 20 30.54 -29.99 -24.31
N LEU A 21 31.58 -30.72 -24.76
CA LEU A 21 31.51 -32.14 -25.12
C LEU A 21 31.64 -33.07 -23.90
N ALA A 22 32.28 -32.62 -22.81
CA ALA A 22 32.42 -33.36 -21.56
C ALA A 22 31.23 -33.17 -20.59
N LEU A 23 30.48 -32.07 -20.71
CA LEU A 23 29.17 -31.86 -20.09
C LEU A 23 28.11 -32.24 -21.12
N GLY A 24 27.72 -33.52 -21.13
CA GLY A 24 26.82 -34.02 -22.15
C GLY A 24 25.52 -33.22 -22.28
N SER A 25 24.92 -33.20 -23.48
CA SER A 25 23.79 -32.32 -23.76
C SER A 25 22.60 -32.58 -22.84
N LYS A 26 21.93 -31.52 -22.37
CA LYS A 26 20.74 -31.64 -21.51
C LYS A 26 19.71 -32.63 -22.10
N PRO A 27 19.04 -33.45 -21.25
CA PRO A 27 17.94 -34.29 -21.69
C PRO A 27 16.90 -33.51 -22.48
N HIS A 28 16.47 -34.06 -23.61
CA HIS A 28 15.39 -33.51 -24.42
C HIS A 28 14.05 -34.03 -23.90
N ILE A 29 13.16 -33.12 -23.52
CA ILE A 29 11.82 -33.45 -23.03
C ILE A 29 10.78 -32.93 -24.02
N ASN A 30 9.88 -33.80 -24.45
CA ASN A 30 8.73 -33.48 -25.28
C ASN A 30 7.43 -33.86 -24.56
N ILE A 31 6.44 -32.97 -24.54
CA ILE A 31 5.14 -33.19 -23.86
C ILE A 31 4.08 -33.29 -24.94
N VAL A 32 3.53 -34.49 -25.13
CA VAL A 32 2.56 -34.81 -26.18
C VAL A 32 1.19 -35.06 -25.54
N LEU A 33 0.16 -34.36 -26.02
CA LEU A 33 -1.23 -34.57 -25.60
C LEU A 33 -1.90 -35.54 -26.59
N ASN A 34 -2.71 -36.46 -26.10
CA ASN A 34 -3.39 -37.46 -26.94
C ASN A 34 -4.50 -36.83 -27.79
N ASP A 35 -5.29 -35.93 -27.19
CA ASP A 35 -6.41 -35.23 -27.82
C ASP A 35 -6.26 -33.72 -27.59
N GLU A 36 -5.35 -33.07 -28.34
CA GLU A 36 -5.07 -31.64 -28.20
C GLU A 36 -6.27 -30.79 -28.68
N GLN A 37 -6.84 -30.01 -27.77
CA GLN A 37 -7.96 -29.11 -28.03
C GLN A 37 -7.50 -27.64 -27.96
N SER A 38 -8.24 -26.74 -28.62
CA SER A 38 -7.98 -25.30 -28.56
C SER A 38 -8.19 -24.70 -27.16
N SER A 39 -9.08 -25.31 -26.36
CA SER A 39 -9.30 -25.01 -24.95
C SER A 39 -9.93 -26.20 -24.23
N TYR A 40 -9.70 -26.30 -22.92
CA TYR A 40 -10.32 -27.28 -22.04
C TYR A 40 -11.19 -26.59 -20.98
N SER A 41 -12.25 -27.25 -20.52
CA SER A 41 -13.12 -26.74 -19.45
C SER A 41 -13.00 -27.59 -18.19
N THR A 42 -13.66 -27.19 -17.10
CA THR A 42 -13.74 -27.98 -15.88
C THR A 42 -14.27 -29.38 -16.18
N LEU A 43 -13.72 -30.39 -15.50
CA LEU A 43 -13.99 -31.82 -15.69
C LEU A 43 -13.51 -32.40 -17.04
N ASP A 44 -12.88 -31.62 -17.92
CA ASP A 44 -12.19 -32.21 -19.06
C ASP A 44 -10.92 -32.94 -18.62
N ARG A 45 -10.66 -34.06 -19.30
CA ARG A 45 -9.52 -34.94 -19.05
C ARG A 45 -8.36 -34.51 -19.95
N LEU A 46 -7.24 -34.15 -19.33
CA LEU A 46 -5.95 -33.87 -19.97
C LEU A 46 -5.11 -35.14 -19.92
N SER A 47 -4.98 -35.86 -21.04
CA SER A 47 -4.15 -37.06 -21.11
C SER A 47 -3.09 -36.95 -22.18
N GLY A 48 -1.93 -37.54 -21.91
CA GLY A 48 -0.78 -37.46 -22.78
C GLY A 48 0.39 -38.27 -22.26
N LYS A 49 1.56 -38.02 -22.84
CA LYS A 49 2.82 -38.63 -22.44
C LYS A 49 3.97 -37.62 -22.49
N VAL A 50 4.92 -37.81 -21.60
CA VAL A 50 6.21 -37.13 -21.62
C VAL A 50 7.24 -38.06 -22.22
N GLU A 51 7.84 -37.64 -23.33
CA GLU A 51 8.91 -38.35 -24.01
C GLU A 51 10.25 -37.74 -23.61
N ILE A 52 11.17 -38.57 -23.15
CA ILE A 52 12.50 -38.16 -22.72
C ILE A 52 13.54 -38.90 -23.56
N ALA A 53 14.42 -38.14 -24.21
CA ALA A 53 15.55 -38.65 -24.96
C ALA A 53 16.85 -37.97 -24.52
N VAL A 54 17.94 -38.73 -24.49
CA VAL A 54 19.27 -38.24 -24.08
C VAL A 54 20.31 -38.53 -25.15
N SER A 55 21.35 -37.71 -25.24
CA SER A 55 22.47 -37.91 -26.18
C SER A 55 23.60 -38.77 -25.62
N HIS A 56 23.59 -39.01 -24.31
CA HIS A 56 24.58 -39.79 -23.56
C HIS A 56 23.90 -40.36 -22.30
N SER A 57 24.48 -41.42 -21.73
CA SER A 57 23.90 -42.07 -20.56
C SER A 57 23.78 -41.10 -19.39
N THR A 58 22.55 -40.81 -18.96
CA THR A 58 22.24 -39.77 -17.97
C THR A 58 21.60 -40.40 -16.74
N ARG A 59 22.28 -40.34 -15.60
CA ARG A 59 21.71 -40.77 -14.31
C ARG A 59 20.71 -39.73 -13.81
N PHE A 60 19.57 -40.19 -13.30
CA PHE A 60 18.55 -39.33 -12.69
C PHE A 60 17.99 -40.00 -11.44
N ASP A 61 17.35 -39.21 -10.57
CA ASP A 61 16.72 -39.71 -9.35
C ASP A 61 15.21 -39.60 -9.42
N GLU A 62 14.64 -38.55 -10.03
CA GLU A 62 13.20 -38.41 -10.14
C GLU A 62 12.77 -37.75 -11.45
N ILE A 63 11.61 -38.18 -11.96
CA ILE A 63 10.88 -37.51 -13.03
C ILE A 63 9.56 -37.05 -12.45
N ASP A 64 9.29 -35.77 -12.56
CA ASP A 64 8.15 -35.11 -11.95
C ASP A 64 7.29 -34.46 -13.04
N ILE A 65 6.03 -34.91 -13.14
CA ILE A 65 5.06 -34.41 -14.12
C ILE A 65 3.92 -33.76 -13.35
N GLN A 66 3.68 -32.48 -13.61
CA GLN A 66 2.73 -31.66 -12.86
C GLN A 66 1.78 -30.89 -13.78
N PHE A 67 0.55 -30.68 -13.34
CA PHE A 67 -0.38 -29.72 -13.91
C PHE A 67 -0.52 -28.52 -12.96
N ILE A 68 -0.09 -27.35 -13.42
CA ILE A 68 0.10 -26.15 -12.60
C ILE A 68 -0.75 -25.01 -13.14
N GLY A 69 -1.44 -24.29 -12.26
CA GLY A 69 -2.14 -23.05 -12.55
C GLY A 69 -1.56 -21.89 -11.74
N THR A 70 -1.20 -20.80 -12.41
CA THR A 70 -0.54 -19.64 -11.80
C THR A 70 -1.15 -18.33 -12.25
N THR A 71 -1.21 -17.37 -11.31
CA THR A 71 -1.53 -15.97 -11.55
C THR A 71 -0.30 -15.13 -11.28
N LYS A 72 0.05 -14.26 -12.21
CA LYS A 72 1.11 -13.26 -12.08
C LYS A 72 0.49 -11.88 -12.28
N THR A 73 0.78 -10.98 -11.36
CA THR A 73 0.38 -9.58 -11.46
C THR A 73 1.56 -8.67 -11.17
N PHE A 74 1.57 -7.52 -11.80
CA PHE A 74 2.58 -6.49 -11.60
C PHE A 74 1.93 -5.11 -11.66
N LEU A 75 2.30 -4.23 -10.73
CA LEU A 75 1.89 -2.84 -10.69
C LEU A 75 3.10 -1.94 -10.82
N GLU A 76 3.09 -1.12 -11.86
CA GLU A 76 3.99 0.01 -11.98
C GLU A 76 3.57 1.08 -10.97
N LYS A 77 4.39 1.32 -9.96
CA LYS A 77 4.24 2.51 -9.12
C LYS A 77 4.79 3.69 -9.91
N MET A 78 3.99 4.73 -10.08
CA MET A 78 4.48 6.07 -10.36
C MET A 78 4.65 6.79 -9.01
N PRO A 79 5.84 6.79 -8.39
CA PRO A 79 6.08 7.64 -7.23
C PRO A 79 6.20 9.10 -7.67
N SER A 80 5.65 10.01 -6.87
CA SER A 80 5.92 11.45 -6.93
C SER A 80 7.36 11.82 -6.55
N THR A 81 8.16 10.83 -6.15
CA THR A 81 9.54 10.95 -5.66
C THR A 81 10.46 10.10 -6.56
N PRO A 82 11.46 10.67 -7.26
CA PRO A 82 12.49 9.87 -7.95
C PRO A 82 13.27 9.02 -6.93
N GLY A 83 13.48 7.73 -7.21
CA GLY A 83 14.26 6.82 -6.35
C GLY A 83 13.49 5.79 -5.53
N LEU A 84 12.15 5.73 -5.63
CA LEU A 84 11.32 4.75 -4.89
C LEU A 84 10.36 4.01 -5.83
N ALA A 85 10.91 3.28 -6.80
CA ALA A 85 10.15 2.58 -7.83
C ALA A 85 10.26 1.05 -7.71
N GLY A 86 9.94 0.51 -6.54
CA GLY A 86 9.61 -0.90 -6.39
C GLY A 86 8.21 -1.17 -6.97
N GLY A 87 8.13 -1.53 -8.26
CA GLY A 87 6.90 -2.05 -8.84
C GLY A 87 6.49 -3.28 -8.05
N ALA A 88 5.29 -3.26 -7.47
CA ALA A 88 4.84 -4.38 -6.66
C ALA A 88 4.43 -5.51 -7.61
N SER A 89 4.93 -6.72 -7.40
CA SER A 89 4.51 -7.92 -8.13
C SER A 89 3.92 -8.94 -7.17
N ALA A 90 2.89 -9.66 -7.60
CA ALA A 90 2.38 -10.80 -6.85
C ALA A 90 2.31 -12.03 -7.75
N PHE A 91 2.75 -13.16 -7.19
CA PHE A 91 2.66 -14.48 -7.78
C PHE A 91 1.75 -15.35 -6.89
N HIS A 92 0.83 -16.06 -7.51
CA HIS A 92 -0.06 -16.98 -6.81
C HIS A 92 -0.24 -18.26 -7.62
N GLN A 93 0.34 -19.37 -7.14
CA GLN A 93 0.08 -20.70 -7.67
C GLN A 93 -1.17 -21.26 -7.02
N PHE A 94 -2.29 -21.21 -7.73
CA PHE A 94 -3.59 -21.61 -7.23
C PHE A 94 -3.92 -23.08 -7.52
N LEU A 95 -3.18 -23.74 -8.42
CA LEU A 95 -3.37 -25.15 -8.76
C LEU A 95 -2.01 -25.84 -8.92
N LYS A 96 -1.86 -27.02 -8.32
CA LYS A 96 -0.73 -27.93 -8.52
C LYS A 96 -1.23 -29.36 -8.33
N LEU A 97 -1.30 -30.14 -9.40
CA LEU A 97 -1.58 -31.57 -9.38
C LEU A 97 -0.35 -32.33 -9.86
N ARG A 98 -0.01 -33.43 -9.20
CA ARG A 98 1.17 -34.24 -9.53
C ARG A 98 0.76 -35.59 -10.08
N GLN A 99 1.36 -36.04 -11.19
CA GLN A 99 1.16 -37.38 -11.72
C GLN A 99 2.08 -38.34 -10.96
N PRO A 100 1.54 -39.32 -10.21
CA PRO A 100 2.37 -40.36 -9.62
C PRO A 100 2.95 -41.28 -10.71
N ILE A 101 4.25 -41.56 -10.63
CA ILE A 101 4.97 -42.50 -11.50
C ILE A 101 5.42 -43.68 -10.63
N GLN A 102 5.04 -44.89 -11.01
CA GLN A 102 5.44 -46.09 -10.27
C GLN A 102 6.92 -46.39 -10.47
N GLU A 103 7.57 -46.93 -9.43
CA GLU A 103 8.99 -47.30 -9.48
C GLU A 103 9.34 -48.26 -10.62
N SER A 104 8.40 -49.16 -10.93
CA SER A 104 8.50 -50.13 -12.04
C SER A 104 8.53 -49.49 -13.43
N SER A 105 8.10 -48.23 -13.54
CA SER A 105 8.09 -47.47 -14.80
C SER A 105 9.44 -46.81 -15.10
N TYR A 106 10.33 -46.72 -14.11
CA TYR A 106 11.68 -46.19 -14.32
C TYR A 106 12.61 -47.26 -14.91
N PRO A 107 13.55 -46.88 -15.81
CA PRO A 107 14.67 -47.76 -16.15
C PRO A 107 15.46 -48.16 -14.89
N GLN A 108 15.86 -49.43 -14.84
CA GLN A 108 16.68 -49.98 -13.76
C GLN A 108 18.04 -50.44 -14.31
N PRO A 109 19.17 -49.89 -13.83
CA PRO A 109 19.28 -48.79 -12.86
C PRO A 109 18.80 -47.45 -13.45
N ARG A 110 18.52 -46.43 -12.62
CA ARG A 110 17.97 -45.10 -12.99
C ARG A 110 18.90 -44.27 -13.89
N ILE A 111 19.07 -44.75 -15.12
CA ILE A 111 19.96 -44.23 -16.14
C ILE A 111 19.15 -44.22 -17.44
N LEU A 112 19.04 -43.04 -18.04
CA LEU A 112 18.50 -42.86 -19.38
C LEU A 112 19.62 -43.14 -20.38
N GLU A 113 19.41 -44.05 -21.32
CA GLU A 113 20.41 -44.45 -22.31
C GLU A 113 20.24 -43.70 -23.64
N PRO A 114 21.35 -43.37 -24.33
CA PRO A 114 21.28 -42.73 -25.65
C PRO A 114 20.69 -43.67 -26.70
N GLY A 115 19.88 -43.13 -27.61
CA GLY A 115 19.22 -43.91 -28.67
C GLY A 115 17.92 -44.60 -28.23
N ARG A 116 17.51 -44.44 -26.97
CA ARG A 116 16.23 -44.92 -26.44
C ARG A 116 15.38 -43.74 -25.97
N THR A 117 14.12 -43.71 -26.39
CA THR A 117 13.12 -42.76 -25.88
C THR A 117 12.32 -43.41 -24.76
N TYR A 118 12.21 -42.72 -23.63
CA TYR A 118 11.42 -43.16 -22.49
C TYR A 118 10.11 -42.37 -22.46
N GLU A 119 9.00 -43.08 -22.25
CA GLU A 119 7.66 -42.48 -22.27
C GLU A 119 7.00 -42.61 -20.90
N PHE A 120 6.52 -41.49 -20.37
CA PHE A 120 5.83 -41.43 -19.08
C PHE A 120 4.42 -40.87 -19.30
N PRO A 121 3.37 -41.72 -19.24
CA PRO A 121 2.00 -41.26 -19.44
C PRO A 121 1.54 -40.41 -18.25
N PHE A 122 0.69 -39.42 -18.53
CA PHE A 122 0.02 -38.63 -17.51
C PHE A 122 -1.46 -38.47 -17.82
N VAL A 123 -2.26 -38.35 -16.76
CA VAL A 123 -3.68 -38.03 -16.82
C VAL A 123 -4.01 -37.04 -15.71
N PHE A 124 -4.52 -35.87 -16.08
CA PHE A 124 -5.09 -34.90 -15.17
C PHE A 124 -6.56 -34.66 -15.53
N VAL A 125 -7.37 -34.28 -14.54
CA VAL A 125 -8.73 -33.78 -14.75
C VAL A 125 -8.73 -32.33 -14.29
N VAL A 126 -9.25 -31.43 -15.11
CA VAL A 126 -9.38 -30.02 -14.73
C VAL A 126 -10.40 -29.93 -13.59
N PRO A 127 -10.02 -29.46 -12.39
CA PRO A 127 -10.93 -29.49 -11.25
C PRO A 127 -12.10 -28.52 -11.44
N GLN A 128 -13.23 -28.80 -10.79
CA GLN A 128 -14.39 -27.92 -10.81
C GLN A 128 -14.22 -26.69 -9.89
N ARG A 129 -13.53 -26.86 -8.77
CA ARG A 129 -13.21 -25.81 -7.79
C ARG A 129 -11.78 -25.98 -7.26
N LEU A 130 -11.22 -24.89 -6.78
CA LEU A 130 -9.95 -24.84 -6.07
C LEU A 130 -10.15 -25.25 -4.60
N LEU A 131 -9.07 -25.73 -3.96
CA LEU A 131 -9.10 -26.11 -2.56
C LEU A 131 -9.26 -24.89 -1.65
N PRO A 132 -9.99 -24.96 -0.52
CA PRO A 132 -10.21 -23.83 0.40
C PRO A 132 -8.92 -23.12 0.84
N ARG A 133 -7.83 -23.89 1.01
CA ARG A 133 -6.50 -23.40 1.38
C ARG A 133 -5.85 -22.44 0.39
N VAL A 134 -6.35 -22.36 -0.84
CA VAL A 134 -5.89 -21.40 -1.86
C VAL A 134 -6.26 -19.97 -1.48
N CYS A 135 -7.40 -19.78 -0.80
CA CYS A 135 -7.89 -18.49 -0.32
C CYS A 135 -7.95 -18.49 1.21
N LYS A 136 -6.82 -18.26 1.90
CA LYS A 136 -6.74 -18.16 3.38
C LYS A 136 -6.82 -16.74 3.94
N HIS A 137 -6.85 -15.74 3.05
CA HIS A 137 -7.00 -14.35 3.48
C HIS A 137 -8.44 -14.09 3.97
N GLU A 138 -8.60 -13.03 4.75
CA GLU A 138 -9.90 -12.55 5.21
C GLU A 138 -10.72 -12.05 3.99
N VAL A 139 -12.06 -12.11 4.05
CA VAL A 139 -12.95 -11.56 3.02
C VAL A 139 -14.16 -10.92 3.71
N GLN A 140 -14.78 -9.90 3.09
CA GLN A 140 -15.94 -9.22 3.67
C GLN A 140 -17.19 -10.11 3.72
N HIS A 141 -17.37 -10.97 2.71
CA HIS A 141 -18.51 -11.89 2.61
C HIS A 141 -18.06 -13.23 2.03
N GLU A 142 -18.68 -14.31 2.50
CA GLU A 142 -18.31 -15.67 2.08
C GLU A 142 -18.54 -15.93 0.58
N SER A 143 -19.52 -15.24 -0.02
CA SER A 143 -19.74 -15.24 -1.48
C SER A 143 -18.52 -14.80 -2.29
N ILE A 144 -17.63 -13.98 -1.73
CA ILE A 144 -16.37 -13.57 -2.37
C ILE A 144 -15.35 -14.72 -2.31
N ARG A 145 -15.27 -15.41 -1.17
CA ARG A 145 -14.43 -16.62 -1.03
C ARG A 145 -14.88 -17.70 -2.00
N ASP A 146 -16.19 -17.89 -2.15
CA ASP A 146 -16.75 -18.82 -3.13
C ASP A 146 -16.32 -18.49 -4.57
N CYS A 147 -16.28 -17.21 -4.93
CA CYS A 147 -15.77 -16.77 -6.23
C CYS A 147 -14.26 -17.01 -6.36
N HIS A 148 -13.47 -16.68 -5.33
CA HIS A 148 -12.02 -16.89 -5.31
C HIS A 148 -11.60 -18.35 -5.44
N LEU A 149 -12.47 -19.27 -5.02
CA LEU A 149 -12.28 -20.71 -5.13
C LEU A 149 -12.76 -21.29 -6.47
N GLN A 150 -13.30 -20.47 -7.38
CA GLN A 150 -13.52 -20.89 -8.77
C GLN A 150 -12.21 -20.84 -9.55
N LEU A 151 -12.06 -21.75 -10.53
CA LEU A 151 -10.90 -21.67 -11.42
C LEU A 151 -10.98 -20.38 -12.24
N PRO A 152 -9.91 -19.58 -12.33
CA PRO A 152 -9.88 -18.44 -13.24
C PRO A 152 -9.63 -18.91 -14.69
N PRO A 153 -10.21 -18.24 -15.72
CA PRO A 153 -9.86 -18.51 -17.11
C PRO A 153 -8.40 -18.14 -17.41
N SER A 154 -7.82 -18.81 -18.41
CA SER A 154 -6.52 -18.40 -18.97
C SER A 154 -6.62 -16.98 -19.53
N LEU A 155 -5.62 -16.14 -19.22
CA LEU A 155 -5.63 -14.71 -19.52
C LEU A 155 -4.22 -14.22 -19.90
N ALA A 156 -4.12 -13.39 -20.93
CA ALA A 156 -2.87 -12.89 -21.50
C ALA A 156 -1.92 -14.04 -21.90
N THR A 157 -2.50 -15.07 -22.53
CA THR A 157 -1.76 -16.23 -23.07
C THR A 157 -1.74 -16.14 -24.59
N LEU A 158 -0.58 -16.39 -25.22
CA LEU A 158 -0.36 -16.25 -26.67
C LEU A 158 -1.38 -17.10 -27.46
N THR A 159 -2.45 -16.46 -27.95
CA THR A 159 -3.42 -17.04 -28.89
C THR A 159 -3.45 -16.23 -30.17
N THR A 160 -4.08 -16.78 -31.21
CA THR A 160 -4.26 -16.12 -32.52
C THR A 160 -5.10 -14.84 -32.46
N HIS A 161 -5.91 -14.65 -31.40
CA HIS A 161 -6.82 -13.53 -31.22
C HIS A 161 -6.57 -12.82 -29.88
N ASP A 162 -6.79 -11.51 -29.83
CA ASP A 162 -6.58 -10.67 -28.64
C ASP A 162 -7.68 -10.92 -27.58
N ASP A 163 -7.28 -11.33 -26.37
CA ASP A 163 -8.17 -11.55 -25.22
C ASP A 163 -8.37 -10.29 -24.34
N MET A 164 -7.78 -9.17 -24.76
CA MET A 164 -7.85 -7.86 -24.12
C MET A 164 -7.31 -7.87 -22.67
N GLY A 165 -6.45 -8.84 -22.33
CA GLY A 165 -5.67 -8.86 -21.09
C GLY A 165 -4.51 -7.86 -21.12
N PRO A 166 -4.25 -7.11 -20.03
CA PRO A 166 -3.02 -6.33 -19.92
C PRO A 166 -1.82 -7.24 -19.64
N ASP A 167 -0.61 -6.84 -20.03
CA ASP A 167 0.61 -7.60 -19.68
C ASP A 167 0.84 -7.65 -18.15
N MET A 168 0.23 -6.73 -17.41
CA MET A 168 0.28 -6.62 -15.95
C MET A 168 -0.49 -7.73 -15.22
N ALA A 169 -1.30 -8.53 -15.92
CA ALA A 169 -2.11 -9.58 -15.32
C ALA A 169 -2.16 -10.81 -16.22
N LYS A 170 -1.51 -11.89 -15.78
CA LYS A 170 -1.37 -13.13 -16.55
C LYS A 170 -1.85 -14.33 -15.75
N ILE A 171 -2.68 -15.16 -16.37
CA ILE A 171 -3.18 -16.41 -15.77
C ILE A 171 -2.83 -17.55 -16.71
N GLN A 172 -1.99 -18.47 -16.26
CA GLN A 172 -1.44 -19.55 -17.09
C GLN A 172 -1.67 -20.92 -16.46
N TYR A 173 -2.05 -21.88 -17.30
CA TYR A 173 -2.09 -23.29 -16.97
C TYR A 173 -1.02 -24.02 -17.78
N GLN A 174 -0.25 -24.90 -17.14
CA GLN A 174 0.87 -25.56 -17.77
C GLN A 174 0.99 -27.02 -17.30
N ILE A 175 1.35 -27.91 -18.22
CA ILE A 175 1.90 -29.21 -17.87
C ILE A 175 3.42 -29.07 -17.84
N ALA A 176 4.00 -29.28 -16.68
CA ALA A 176 5.44 -29.20 -16.45
C ALA A 176 6.01 -30.61 -16.27
N ALA A 177 7.10 -30.90 -16.94
CA ALA A 177 7.87 -32.12 -16.79
C ALA A 177 9.31 -31.76 -16.40
N ARG A 178 9.79 -32.31 -15.30
CA ARG A 178 11.08 -32.00 -14.69
C ARG A 178 11.85 -33.28 -14.38
N ILE A 179 13.15 -33.27 -14.63
CA ILE A 179 14.07 -34.38 -14.32
C ILE A 179 15.10 -33.85 -13.33
N THR A 180 15.24 -34.53 -12.19
CA THR A 180 16.20 -34.17 -11.13
C THR A 180 17.18 -35.30 -10.86
N ALA A 181 18.36 -34.94 -10.37
CA ALA A 181 19.35 -35.87 -9.83
C ALA A 181 19.96 -35.31 -8.55
N ALA A 182 20.50 -36.19 -7.70
CA ALA A 182 21.21 -35.86 -6.50
C ALA A 182 22.42 -34.99 -6.83
N ASN A 183 22.67 -34.01 -5.97
CA ASN A 183 23.78 -33.10 -6.09
C ASN A 183 24.88 -33.54 -5.12
N ASP A 184 26.07 -33.84 -5.64
CA ASP A 184 27.17 -34.33 -4.80
C ASP A 184 27.75 -33.24 -3.86
N ILE A 185 27.36 -31.97 -4.06
CA ILE A 185 27.95 -30.79 -3.39
C ILE A 185 26.92 -30.03 -2.53
N SER A 186 25.62 -30.19 -2.80
CA SER A 186 24.53 -29.51 -2.09
C SER A 186 23.44 -30.50 -1.68
N THR A 187 22.70 -30.19 -0.62
CA THR A 187 21.51 -30.97 -0.22
C THR A 187 20.32 -30.78 -1.16
N GLU A 188 20.38 -29.86 -2.11
CA GLU A 188 19.29 -29.59 -3.06
C GLU A 188 19.45 -30.39 -4.36
N PRO A 189 18.37 -31.04 -4.85
CA PRO A 189 18.41 -31.82 -6.07
C PRO A 189 18.74 -30.96 -7.29
N LYS A 190 19.71 -31.41 -8.09
CA LYS A 190 20.14 -30.77 -9.33
C LYS A 190 19.08 -30.97 -10.41
N ASN A 191 18.54 -29.88 -10.96
CA ASN A 191 17.66 -29.91 -12.13
C ASN A 191 18.46 -30.25 -13.40
N LEU A 192 18.17 -31.40 -14.02
CA LEU A 192 18.81 -31.84 -15.25
C LEU A 192 18.15 -31.24 -16.50
N ALA A 193 16.81 -31.21 -16.51
CA ALA A 193 16.01 -30.59 -17.57
C ALA A 193 14.58 -30.31 -17.08
N THR A 194 13.98 -29.24 -17.61
CA THR A 194 12.57 -28.89 -17.38
C THR A 194 11.92 -28.44 -18.68
N LYS A 195 10.69 -28.90 -18.94
CA LYS A 195 9.87 -28.46 -20.07
C LYS A 195 8.47 -28.16 -19.60
N MET A 196 7.87 -27.10 -20.13
CA MET A 196 6.49 -26.71 -19.84
C MET A 196 5.70 -26.60 -21.15
N LYS A 197 4.51 -27.17 -21.20
CA LYS A 197 3.52 -27.00 -22.27
C LYS A 197 2.33 -26.23 -21.71
N THR A 198 2.07 -25.05 -22.28
CA THR A 198 0.95 -24.20 -21.85
C THR A 198 -0.36 -24.76 -22.39
N ILE A 199 -1.39 -24.78 -21.56
CA ILE A 199 -2.73 -25.25 -21.88
C ILE A 199 -3.71 -24.11 -21.62
N ARG A 200 -4.73 -24.01 -22.47
CA ARG A 200 -5.79 -23.03 -22.32
C ARG A 200 -6.98 -23.63 -21.57
N ILE A 201 -7.35 -23.01 -20.46
CA ILE A 201 -8.52 -23.35 -19.66
C ILE A 201 -9.57 -22.24 -19.76
N VAL A 202 -10.80 -22.61 -20.14
CA VAL A 202 -12.00 -21.78 -20.05
C VAL A 202 -12.98 -22.53 -19.13
N PRO A 203 -13.03 -22.17 -17.83
CA PRO A 203 -13.80 -22.90 -16.84
C PRO A 203 -15.30 -22.69 -17.03
N THR A 204 -16.10 -23.65 -16.57
CA THR A 204 -17.56 -23.52 -16.52
C THR A 204 -17.95 -22.46 -15.51
N VAL A 205 -18.77 -21.49 -15.94
CA VAL A 205 -19.27 -20.41 -15.09
C VAL A 205 -20.75 -20.25 -15.37
N ASP A 206 -21.58 -20.49 -14.35
CA ASP A 206 -23.03 -20.29 -14.42
C ASP A 206 -23.39 -18.80 -14.34
N GLU A 207 -24.52 -18.43 -14.94
CA GLU A 207 -25.10 -17.09 -14.78
C GLU A 207 -25.38 -16.81 -13.30
N GLN A 208 -24.85 -15.69 -12.81
CA GLN A 208 -25.01 -15.25 -11.44
C GLN A 208 -26.21 -14.29 -11.33
N PRO A 209 -26.82 -14.14 -10.14
CA PRO A 209 -27.84 -13.14 -9.91
C PRO A 209 -27.41 -11.73 -10.35
N PRO A 210 -28.36 -10.82 -10.69
CA PRO A 210 -28.04 -9.45 -11.05
C PRO A 210 -27.15 -8.76 -10.02
N VAL A 211 -26.17 -7.99 -10.49
CA VAL A 211 -25.20 -7.31 -9.63
C VAL A 211 -25.93 -6.26 -8.79
N ASN A 212 -25.67 -6.21 -7.48
CA ASN A 212 -26.17 -5.15 -6.64
C ASN A 212 -25.43 -3.83 -6.95
N ILE A 213 -26.11 -2.92 -7.64
CA ILE A 213 -25.55 -1.64 -8.09
C ILE A 213 -25.82 -0.47 -7.12
N LEU A 214 -26.40 -0.72 -5.95
CA LEU A 214 -26.72 0.33 -4.97
C LEU A 214 -25.43 1.04 -4.50
N GLY A 215 -25.27 2.31 -4.87
CA GLY A 215 -24.10 3.12 -4.51
C GLY A 215 -22.86 2.89 -5.39
N ASP A 216 -22.99 2.17 -6.50
CA ASP A 216 -21.91 1.98 -7.48
C ASP A 216 -22.03 2.98 -8.64
N SER A 217 -21.05 3.89 -8.75
CA SER A 217 -21.00 4.91 -9.80
C SER A 217 -20.56 4.36 -11.16
N ASP A 218 -20.05 3.13 -11.23
CA ASP A 218 -19.58 2.51 -12.47
C ASP A 218 -20.73 2.06 -13.37
N TYR A 219 -21.93 1.87 -12.80
CA TYR A 219 -23.15 1.48 -13.51
C TYR A 219 -24.23 2.56 -13.46
N ILE A 220 -24.98 2.68 -14.56
CA ILE A 220 -26.08 3.64 -14.73
C ILE A 220 -27.21 2.88 -15.42
N LEU A 221 -28.12 2.31 -14.64
CA LEU A 221 -29.33 1.63 -15.15
C LEU A 221 -30.45 2.60 -15.52
N ARG A 222 -30.40 3.84 -15.03
CA ARG A 222 -31.41 4.87 -15.26
C ARG A 222 -30.76 6.24 -15.37
N SER A 223 -31.19 7.05 -16.35
CA SER A 223 -30.70 8.40 -16.58
C SER A 223 -31.85 9.34 -16.94
N GLU A 224 -31.81 10.58 -16.46
CA GLU A 224 -32.80 11.62 -16.72
C GLU A 224 -32.16 12.81 -17.43
N LYS A 225 -32.82 13.34 -18.46
CA LYS A 225 -32.36 14.52 -19.21
C LYS A 225 -33.51 15.48 -19.48
N SER A 226 -33.34 16.73 -19.03
CA SER A 226 -34.26 17.82 -19.37
C SER A 226 -34.02 18.31 -20.80
N ILE A 227 -35.08 18.39 -21.60
CA ILE A 227 -35.04 18.81 -23.00
C ILE A 227 -35.67 20.20 -23.15
N LYS A 228 -35.05 21.06 -23.96
CA LYS A 228 -35.51 22.43 -24.24
C LYS A 228 -36.19 22.51 -25.61
N LYS A 229 -37.14 23.44 -25.77
CA LYS A 229 -37.82 23.73 -27.05
C LYS A 229 -36.93 24.51 -28.04
N GLY A 230 -35.83 25.10 -27.57
CA GLY A 230 -34.80 25.81 -28.36
C GLY A 230 -33.89 26.68 -27.47
N MET A 231 -32.91 27.39 -28.05
CA MET A 231 -31.92 28.18 -27.30
C MET A 231 -32.54 29.29 -26.42
N PHE A 232 -33.73 29.77 -26.78
CA PHE A 232 -34.50 30.81 -26.06
C PHE A 232 -35.98 30.44 -25.81
N LYS A 233 -36.38 29.20 -26.10
CA LYS A 233 -37.74 28.71 -25.87
C LYS A 233 -37.71 27.72 -24.70
N GLY A 234 -38.65 27.85 -23.76
CA GLY A 234 -38.67 27.13 -22.49
C GLY A 234 -38.58 25.59 -22.54
N LYS A 235 -38.75 24.93 -21.40
CA LYS A 235 -38.61 23.46 -21.28
C LYS A 235 -39.65 22.71 -22.15
N LEU A 236 -39.21 21.70 -22.89
CA LEU A 236 -40.07 20.77 -23.65
C LEU A 236 -40.60 19.66 -22.73
N GLY A 237 -39.72 19.10 -21.90
CA GLY A 237 -40.04 18.04 -20.94
C GLY A 237 -38.78 17.38 -20.40
N THR A 238 -38.93 16.27 -19.68
CA THR A 238 -37.83 15.44 -19.19
C THR A 238 -37.91 14.07 -19.84
N LEU A 239 -36.85 13.63 -20.52
CA LEU A 239 -36.70 12.26 -21.00
C LEU A 239 -35.98 11.43 -19.95
N ILE A 240 -36.53 10.26 -19.65
CA ILE A 240 -35.99 9.26 -18.75
C ILE A 240 -35.71 8.04 -19.60
N ILE A 241 -34.52 7.49 -19.46
CA ILE A 241 -34.15 6.22 -20.07
C ILE A 241 -33.75 5.25 -18.96
N GLY A 242 -34.18 4.00 -19.07
CA GLY A 242 -33.80 2.95 -18.13
C GLY A 242 -33.69 1.61 -18.81
N ALA A 243 -32.82 0.75 -18.32
CA ALA A 243 -32.70 -0.63 -18.77
C ALA A 243 -32.27 -1.53 -17.61
N GLU A 244 -32.60 -2.80 -17.73
CA GLU A 244 -32.24 -3.84 -16.77
C GLU A 244 -30.90 -4.49 -17.16
N GLN A 245 -30.29 -5.23 -16.24
CA GLN A 245 -29.14 -6.07 -16.57
C GLN A 245 -29.55 -7.10 -17.64
N PRO A 246 -28.89 -7.13 -18.81
CA PRO A 246 -29.18 -8.14 -19.82
C PRO A 246 -28.80 -9.55 -19.34
N LYS A 247 -29.44 -10.58 -19.92
CA LYS A 247 -29.05 -11.98 -19.70
C LYS A 247 -27.59 -12.21 -20.07
N SER A 248 -26.95 -13.14 -19.38
CA SER A 248 -25.55 -13.48 -19.62
C SER A 248 -25.28 -13.88 -21.09
N LEU A 249 -24.13 -13.47 -21.61
CA LEU A 249 -23.61 -13.96 -22.89
C LEU A 249 -22.91 -15.29 -22.64
N ARG A 250 -23.51 -16.39 -23.11
CA ARG A 250 -23.02 -17.75 -22.82
C ARG A 250 -22.05 -18.25 -23.88
N LEU A 251 -20.80 -18.48 -23.49
CA LEU A 251 -19.77 -19.09 -24.35
C LEU A 251 -19.99 -20.61 -24.43
N PRO A 252 -20.04 -21.20 -25.63
CA PRO A 252 -20.13 -22.65 -25.77
C PRO A 252 -18.80 -23.32 -25.42
N LYS A 253 -18.84 -24.63 -25.13
CA LYS A 253 -17.68 -25.41 -24.71
C LYS A 253 -16.45 -25.28 -25.62
N SER A 254 -16.65 -25.29 -26.94
CA SER A 254 -15.59 -25.17 -27.94
C SER A 254 -15.63 -23.80 -28.60
N TYR A 255 -15.69 -22.75 -27.79
CA TYR A 255 -15.78 -21.37 -28.26
C TYR A 255 -14.60 -21.02 -29.17
N ASN A 256 -14.92 -20.81 -30.45
CA ASN A 256 -14.04 -20.16 -31.43
C ASN A 256 -14.72 -18.86 -31.90
N PRO A 257 -14.10 -17.68 -31.70
CA PRO A 257 -14.65 -16.40 -32.12
C PRO A 257 -15.07 -16.32 -33.60
N GLU A 258 -14.39 -17.03 -34.49
CA GLU A 258 -14.65 -16.96 -35.93
C GLU A 258 -15.97 -17.67 -36.33
N ASP A 259 -16.26 -18.80 -35.69
CA ASP A 259 -17.34 -19.72 -36.06
C ASP A 259 -18.57 -19.64 -35.13
N THR A 260 -18.45 -18.97 -33.98
CA THR A 260 -19.52 -18.93 -32.96
C THR A 260 -20.22 -17.58 -32.93
N ILE A 261 -21.56 -17.58 -32.92
CA ILE A 261 -22.37 -16.38 -32.67
C ILE A 261 -22.87 -16.43 -31.22
N VAL A 262 -22.38 -15.51 -30.38
CA VAL A 262 -22.83 -15.34 -28.99
C VAL A 262 -23.52 -13.99 -28.87
N SER A 263 -24.81 -13.99 -28.51
CA SER A 263 -25.61 -12.78 -28.44
C SER A 263 -26.65 -12.78 -27.30
N THR A 264 -26.98 -11.60 -26.82
CA THR A 264 -28.03 -11.31 -25.85
C THR A 264 -28.84 -10.09 -26.30
N VAL A 265 -29.85 -9.71 -25.53
CA VAL A 265 -30.72 -8.58 -25.83
C VAL A 265 -30.84 -7.67 -24.60
N ALA A 266 -30.64 -6.37 -24.80
CA ALA A 266 -30.91 -5.34 -23.80
C ALA A 266 -32.18 -4.56 -24.19
N THR A 267 -33.14 -4.44 -23.27
CA THR A 267 -34.37 -3.68 -23.50
C THR A 267 -34.26 -2.32 -22.81
N VAL A 268 -34.27 -1.24 -23.60
CA VAL A 268 -34.26 0.14 -23.11
C VAL A 268 -35.68 0.67 -23.07
N ARG A 269 -36.17 0.97 -21.87
CA ARG A 269 -37.47 1.61 -21.62
C ARG A 269 -37.28 3.13 -21.57
N LEU A 270 -38.09 3.84 -22.34
CA LEU A 270 -38.13 5.30 -22.40
C LEU A 270 -39.40 5.81 -21.75
N ARG A 271 -39.28 6.91 -21.00
CA ARG A 271 -40.40 7.70 -20.50
C ARG A 271 -40.15 9.17 -20.76
N PHE A 272 -41.13 9.88 -21.31
CA PHE A 272 -41.06 11.32 -21.50
C PHE A 272 -42.18 12.01 -20.72
N ASP A 273 -41.77 12.84 -19.77
CA ASP A 273 -42.65 13.67 -18.96
C ASP A 273 -42.72 15.08 -19.58
N PRO A 274 -43.85 15.46 -20.21
CA PRO A 274 -43.98 16.75 -20.89
C PRO A 274 -44.03 17.91 -19.89
N ALA A 275 -43.47 19.06 -20.28
CA ALA A 275 -43.53 20.28 -19.45
C ALA A 275 -44.92 20.97 -19.48
N ASP A 276 -45.73 20.68 -20.51
CA ASP A 276 -47.07 21.20 -20.74
C ASP A 276 -47.90 20.19 -21.55
N ALA A 277 -49.22 20.17 -21.37
CA ALA A 277 -50.13 19.19 -21.96
C ALA A 277 -50.12 19.12 -23.51
N LYS A 278 -49.53 20.11 -24.18
CA LYS A 278 -49.40 20.17 -25.65
C LYS A 278 -48.03 19.69 -26.17
N SER A 279 -47.07 19.40 -25.28
CA SER A 279 -45.74 18.96 -25.67
C SER A 279 -45.70 17.49 -26.08
N GLN A 280 -45.17 17.23 -27.27
CA GLN A 280 -44.89 15.89 -27.78
C GLN A 280 -43.46 15.46 -27.46
N PRO A 281 -43.17 14.14 -27.45
CA PRO A 281 -41.82 13.61 -27.27
C PRO A 281 -40.83 14.16 -28.31
N PRO A 282 -39.54 14.26 -27.97
CA PRO A 282 -38.51 14.66 -28.91
C PRO A 282 -38.31 13.59 -30.01
N ARG A 283 -37.79 14.00 -31.17
CA ARG A 283 -37.28 13.05 -32.17
C ARG A 283 -35.98 12.44 -31.67
N LEU A 284 -35.86 11.12 -31.73
CA LEU A 284 -34.64 10.40 -31.36
C LEU A 284 -33.67 10.32 -32.55
N GLY A 285 -32.37 10.34 -32.27
CA GLY A 285 -31.27 10.27 -33.23
C GLY A 285 -30.73 8.86 -33.37
N SER A 286 -29.42 8.67 -33.23
CA SER A 286 -28.79 7.33 -33.25
C SER A 286 -28.66 6.74 -31.84
N LEU A 287 -28.89 5.44 -31.70
CA LEU A 287 -28.49 4.65 -30.53
C LEU A 287 -27.17 3.93 -30.84
N ASN A 288 -26.12 4.27 -30.09
CA ASN A 288 -24.81 3.66 -30.19
C ASN A 288 -24.59 2.69 -29.02
N SER A 289 -24.11 1.48 -29.32
CA SER A 289 -23.76 0.47 -28.32
C SER A 289 -22.25 0.24 -28.27
N LYS A 290 -21.71 0.12 -27.05
CA LYS A 290 -20.28 -0.14 -26.79
C LYS A 290 -20.16 -1.20 -25.70
N LEU A 291 -19.31 -2.20 -25.92
CA LEU A 291 -18.92 -3.16 -24.90
C LEU A 291 -17.63 -2.70 -24.25
N LYS A 292 -17.63 -2.50 -22.94
CA LYS A 292 -16.44 -2.17 -22.18
C LYS A 292 -16.01 -3.36 -21.34
N THR A 293 -14.78 -3.79 -21.56
CA THR A 293 -14.12 -4.85 -20.80
C THR A 293 -13.20 -4.23 -19.76
N THR A 294 -13.27 -4.68 -18.51
CA THR A 294 -12.38 -4.19 -17.44
C THR A 294 -11.69 -5.36 -16.73
N THR A 295 -10.36 -5.34 -16.70
CA THR A 295 -9.51 -6.27 -15.96
C THR A 295 -8.97 -5.57 -14.73
N PHE A 296 -9.31 -6.05 -13.55
CA PHE A 296 -8.72 -5.60 -12.29
C PHE A 296 -7.61 -6.54 -11.87
N TYR A 297 -6.51 -6.00 -11.38
CA TYR A 297 -5.37 -6.76 -10.89
C TYR A 297 -4.83 -6.10 -9.62
N ALA A 298 -4.17 -6.87 -8.76
CA ALA A 298 -3.68 -6.37 -7.47
C ALA A 298 -2.45 -7.16 -7.01
N THR A 299 -1.61 -6.53 -6.20
CA THR A 299 -0.43 -7.16 -5.59
C THR A 299 -0.69 -7.69 -4.19
N GLY A 300 -1.93 -7.57 -3.72
CA GLY A 300 -2.44 -8.19 -2.49
C GLY A 300 -3.81 -8.80 -2.75
N ALA A 301 -4.17 -9.81 -1.95
CA ALA A 301 -5.44 -10.51 -2.11
C ALA A 301 -6.63 -9.59 -1.77
N ARG A 302 -7.69 -9.68 -2.58
CA ARG A 302 -8.86 -8.80 -2.49
C ARG A 302 -9.82 -9.24 -1.39
N MET A 303 -10.42 -8.28 -0.71
CA MET A 303 -11.36 -8.52 0.38
C MET A 303 -12.83 -8.39 -0.06
N ASP A 304 -13.08 -7.68 -1.18
CA ASP A 304 -14.38 -7.37 -1.78
C ASP A 304 -14.29 -7.38 -3.32
N PHE A 305 -15.42 -7.36 -4.02
CA PHE A 305 -15.49 -7.19 -5.47
C PHE A 305 -14.86 -5.87 -5.91
N PRO A 306 -14.05 -5.88 -6.99
CA PRO A 306 -13.28 -4.70 -7.40
C PRO A 306 -14.17 -3.59 -7.97
N LYS A 307 -14.02 -2.36 -7.46
CA LYS A 307 -14.67 -1.16 -7.99
C LYS A 307 -13.63 -0.20 -8.54
N LYS A 308 -13.96 0.58 -9.57
CA LYS A 308 -12.98 1.50 -10.19
C LYS A 308 -12.49 2.58 -9.20
N LYS A 309 -13.36 3.01 -8.28
CA LYS A 309 -13.00 3.96 -7.22
C LYS A 309 -11.88 3.42 -6.31
N ASP A 310 -11.85 2.12 -6.04
CA ASP A 310 -10.89 1.53 -5.09
C ASP A 310 -9.46 1.58 -5.65
N VAL A 311 -9.32 1.50 -6.98
CA VAL A 311 -8.05 1.63 -7.70
C VAL A 311 -7.46 3.05 -7.60
N LEU A 312 -8.29 4.08 -7.44
CA LEU A 312 -7.81 5.46 -7.27
C LEU A 312 -7.19 5.71 -5.89
N PHE A 313 -7.53 4.88 -4.89
CA PHE A 313 -7.14 5.07 -3.49
C PHE A 313 -6.21 3.98 -2.93
N ASP A 314 -6.17 2.78 -3.51
CA ASP A 314 -5.23 1.71 -3.13
C ASP A 314 -4.17 1.48 -4.22
N HIS A 315 -2.96 1.96 -3.96
CA HIS A 315 -1.80 1.83 -4.85
C HIS A 315 -1.33 0.38 -5.07
N ARG A 316 -1.92 -0.60 -4.38
CA ARG A 316 -1.69 -2.05 -4.59
C ARG A 316 -2.69 -2.67 -5.56
N GLN A 317 -3.47 -1.84 -6.27
CA GLN A 317 -4.49 -2.29 -7.22
C GLN A 317 -4.37 -1.50 -8.53
N GLY A 318 -4.71 -2.16 -9.65
CA GLY A 318 -4.74 -1.58 -10.98
C GLY A 318 -5.98 -2.04 -11.75
N SER A 319 -6.31 -1.30 -12.80
CA SER A 319 -7.37 -1.68 -13.73
C SER A 319 -7.02 -1.32 -15.17
N HIS A 320 -7.25 -2.24 -16.10
CA HIS A 320 -7.14 -2.01 -17.53
C HIS A 320 -8.52 -2.09 -18.17
N SER A 321 -8.89 -1.10 -18.99
CA SER A 321 -10.20 -1.05 -19.64
C SER A 321 -10.07 -0.93 -21.15
N VAL A 322 -10.76 -1.79 -21.89
CA VAL A 322 -10.84 -1.75 -23.37
C VAL A 322 -12.28 -1.50 -23.78
N ASN A 323 -12.51 -0.53 -24.69
CA ASN A 323 -13.83 -0.23 -25.23
C ASN A 323 -13.94 -0.76 -26.66
N ILE A 324 -15.02 -1.48 -26.95
CA ILE A 324 -15.30 -2.07 -28.25
C ILE A 324 -16.61 -1.50 -28.78
N GLY A 325 -16.56 -0.92 -29.98
CA GLY A 325 -17.78 -0.48 -30.67
C GLY A 325 -18.59 -1.66 -31.14
N LEU A 326 -19.90 -1.67 -30.85
CA LEU A 326 -20.84 -2.66 -31.36
C LEU A 326 -21.64 -2.04 -32.51
N SER A 327 -22.98 -2.00 -32.40
CA SER A 327 -23.87 -1.48 -33.43
C SER A 327 -24.29 -0.02 -33.19
N SER A 328 -24.52 0.71 -34.29
CA SER A 328 -25.20 2.02 -34.31
C SER A 328 -26.50 1.90 -35.10
N ARG A 329 -27.62 2.35 -34.53
CA ARG A 329 -28.95 2.26 -35.16
C ARG A 329 -29.66 3.60 -35.16
N CYS A 330 -30.34 3.96 -36.25
CA CYS A 330 -31.20 5.15 -36.31
C CYS A 330 -32.52 4.89 -35.59
N MET A 331 -32.92 5.79 -34.67
CA MET A 331 -34.11 5.69 -33.82
C MET A 331 -35.21 6.69 -34.21
N ALA A 332 -35.16 7.26 -35.42
CA ALA A 332 -36.11 8.28 -35.86
C ALA A 332 -37.57 7.77 -35.94
N SER A 333 -37.77 6.45 -36.03
CA SER A 333 -39.06 5.77 -36.18
C SER A 333 -39.55 5.07 -34.89
N VAL A 334 -39.07 5.48 -33.71
CA VAL A 334 -39.54 4.90 -32.45
C VAL A 334 -40.97 5.36 -32.17
N ASP A 335 -41.88 4.41 -32.01
CA ASP A 335 -43.30 4.66 -31.73
C ASP A 335 -43.51 5.00 -30.24
N TRP A 336 -44.08 6.17 -29.99
CA TRP A 336 -44.42 6.65 -28.66
C TRP A 336 -45.88 6.36 -28.32
N THR A 337 -46.13 5.81 -27.14
CA THR A 337 -47.48 5.59 -26.61
C THR A 337 -47.81 6.61 -25.54
N LEU A 338 -48.94 7.32 -25.68
CA LEU A 338 -49.45 8.24 -24.66
C LEU A 338 -50.14 7.46 -23.53
N ARG A 339 -49.84 7.83 -22.28
CA ARG A 339 -50.37 7.20 -21.06
C ARG A 339 -50.99 8.26 -20.14
N THR A 340 -52.03 7.86 -19.42
CA THR A 340 -52.73 8.69 -18.44
C THR A 340 -52.44 8.22 -17.01
N GLU A 341 -52.52 9.12 -16.04
CA GLU A 341 -52.14 8.86 -14.64
C GLU A 341 -52.98 7.75 -13.98
N SER A 342 -54.24 7.58 -14.40
CA SER A 342 -55.15 6.51 -13.95
C SER A 342 -54.71 5.10 -14.35
N GLU A 343 -53.98 4.94 -15.47
CA GLU A 343 -53.44 3.63 -15.89
C GLU A 343 -52.26 3.16 -15.01
N SER A 344 -51.65 4.07 -14.21
CA SER A 344 -50.49 3.75 -13.37
C SER A 344 -50.85 3.19 -11.99
N THR A 345 -52.08 3.44 -11.51
CA THR A 345 -52.56 3.04 -10.19
C THR A 345 -53.21 1.66 -10.13
N ASP A 346 -53.81 1.18 -11.22
CA ASP A 346 -54.53 -0.11 -11.25
C ASP A 346 -53.59 -1.35 -11.26
N GLU A 347 -52.35 -1.23 -11.73
CA GLU A 347 -51.40 -2.35 -11.78
C GLU A 347 -50.59 -2.55 -10.48
N GLN A 348 -50.61 -1.59 -9.53
CA GLN A 348 -49.91 -1.74 -8.23
C GLN A 348 -50.66 -2.66 -7.23
N LEU A 349 -51.90 -3.05 -7.51
CA LEU A 349 -52.79 -3.78 -6.58
C LEU A 349 -53.04 -5.26 -6.95
N ALA A 350 -52.27 -5.85 -7.85
CA ALA A 350 -52.34 -7.29 -8.09
C ALA A 350 -51.72 -8.09 -6.91
N ARG A 351 -52.58 -8.80 -6.18
CA ARG A 351 -52.27 -9.70 -5.04
C ARG A 351 -51.10 -10.64 -5.37
N ARG A 352 -50.07 -10.71 -4.51
CA ARG A 352 -48.93 -11.62 -4.62
C ARG A 352 -48.96 -12.72 -3.57
N ASP A 353 -48.65 -13.95 -4.00
CA ASP A 353 -48.45 -15.14 -3.18
C ASP A 353 -46.99 -15.22 -2.72
N SER A 354 -46.76 -15.55 -1.45
CA SER A 354 -45.46 -15.46 -0.77
C SER A 354 -44.63 -16.73 -0.95
N GLY A 355 -43.62 -16.70 -1.83
CA GLY A 355 -42.69 -17.83 -1.97
C GLY A 355 -41.35 -17.56 -2.69
N LEU A 356 -41.25 -16.58 -3.59
CA LEU A 356 -40.01 -16.28 -4.32
C LEU A 356 -39.90 -14.76 -4.51
N SER A 357 -38.97 -14.11 -3.80
CA SER A 357 -38.73 -12.67 -3.90
C SER A 357 -37.48 -12.41 -4.75
N HIS A 358 -37.69 -12.09 -6.03
CA HIS A 358 -36.75 -11.30 -6.82
C HIS A 358 -37.50 -10.05 -7.29
N GLN A 359 -36.87 -8.88 -7.16
CA GLN A 359 -37.45 -7.57 -7.48
C GLN A 359 -37.98 -7.55 -8.93
N GLU A 360 -39.30 -7.60 -9.12
CA GLU A 360 -39.89 -7.18 -10.39
C GLU A 360 -39.97 -5.65 -10.42
N ILE A 361 -39.21 -5.07 -11.35
CA ILE A 361 -39.19 -3.65 -11.66
C ILE A 361 -40.55 -3.27 -12.28
N PRO A 362 -41.15 -2.12 -11.94
CA PRO A 362 -42.40 -1.69 -12.54
C PRO A 362 -42.30 -1.63 -14.07
N LYS A 363 -43.39 -2.00 -14.76
CA LYS A 363 -43.54 -2.06 -16.21
C LYS A 363 -43.16 -0.75 -16.93
N TYR A 364 -43.20 0.38 -16.22
CA TYR A 364 -42.79 1.69 -16.71
C TYR A 364 -41.73 2.32 -15.81
N SER A 365 -40.81 3.09 -16.39
CA SER A 365 -39.84 3.86 -15.63
C SER A 365 -40.53 4.85 -14.66
N SER A 366 -39.97 4.98 -13.46
CA SER A 366 -40.46 5.91 -12.44
C SER A 366 -40.47 7.37 -12.96
N PRO A 367 -41.44 8.20 -12.52
CA PRO A 367 -41.54 9.60 -12.94
C PRO A 367 -40.25 10.40 -12.70
N SER A 368 -40.07 11.48 -13.46
CA SER A 368 -38.95 12.40 -13.26
C SER A 368 -39.08 13.15 -11.93
N THR A 369 -37.96 13.61 -11.37
CA THR A 369 -37.91 14.26 -10.04
C THR A 369 -38.82 15.50 -9.94
N ASN A 370 -39.13 16.15 -11.08
CA ASN A 370 -39.95 17.36 -11.14
C ASN A 370 -41.31 17.12 -11.84
N TYR A 371 -41.76 15.88 -11.89
CA TYR A 371 -43.05 15.53 -12.48
C TYR A 371 -44.19 16.09 -11.62
N LYS A 372 -45.13 16.80 -12.25
CA LYS A 372 -46.23 17.51 -11.57
C LYS A 372 -47.60 16.83 -11.72
N GLY A 373 -47.63 15.57 -12.14
CA GLY A 373 -48.87 14.85 -12.52
C GLY A 373 -49.32 15.18 -13.94
N GLY A 374 -50.16 14.32 -14.54
CA GLY A 374 -50.67 14.48 -15.92
C GLY A 374 -50.40 13.30 -16.88
N ASN A 375 -50.47 13.57 -18.19
CA ASN A 375 -50.19 12.56 -19.22
C ASN A 375 -48.69 12.46 -19.49
N PHE A 376 -48.19 11.25 -19.73
CA PHE A 376 -46.78 10.98 -20.04
C PHE A 376 -46.67 10.02 -21.24
N TRP A 377 -45.50 9.95 -21.85
CA TRP A 377 -45.27 9.10 -23.03
C TRP A 377 -44.27 7.98 -22.70
N THR A 378 -44.45 6.80 -23.28
CA THR A 378 -43.52 5.68 -23.14
C THR A 378 -43.16 5.06 -24.49
N ALA A 379 -41.97 4.46 -24.56
CA ALA A 379 -41.51 3.67 -25.70
C ALA A 379 -40.50 2.60 -25.23
N GLU A 380 -40.33 1.51 -26.00
CA GLU A 380 -39.34 0.47 -25.72
C GLU A 380 -38.45 0.24 -26.94
N ILE A 381 -37.14 0.08 -26.70
CA ILE A 381 -36.15 -0.19 -27.73
C ILE A 381 -35.42 -1.49 -27.39
N VAL A 382 -35.51 -2.46 -28.30
CA VAL A 382 -34.80 -3.74 -28.21
C VAL A 382 -33.43 -3.60 -28.87
N VAL A 383 -32.37 -3.79 -28.09
CA VAL A 383 -30.98 -3.64 -28.52
C VAL A 383 -30.30 -5.02 -28.56
N PRO A 384 -30.05 -5.59 -29.75
CA PRO A 384 -29.28 -6.82 -29.85
C PRO A 384 -27.81 -6.54 -29.55
N VAL A 385 -27.19 -7.40 -28.74
CA VAL A 385 -25.80 -7.31 -28.31
C VAL A 385 -25.11 -8.61 -28.71
N ALA A 386 -24.17 -8.56 -29.64
CA ALA A 386 -23.41 -9.72 -30.09
C ALA A 386 -21.92 -9.51 -29.84
N LEU A 387 -21.20 -10.57 -29.49
CA LEU A 387 -19.75 -10.52 -29.33
C LEU A 387 -19.04 -10.37 -30.69
N PRO A 388 -18.06 -9.47 -30.82
CA PRO A 388 -17.18 -9.38 -31.99
C PRO A 388 -16.41 -10.67 -32.26
N LYS A 389 -16.17 -10.98 -33.53
CA LYS A 389 -15.47 -12.19 -33.97
C LYS A 389 -13.94 -12.08 -33.98
N ASP A 390 -13.41 -10.87 -33.95
CA ASP A 390 -11.97 -10.57 -33.97
C ASP A 390 -11.31 -10.57 -32.58
N LYS A 391 -12.11 -10.80 -31.53
CA LYS A 391 -11.67 -10.77 -30.12
C LYS A 391 -12.02 -12.05 -29.41
N HIS A 392 -11.16 -12.42 -28.46
CA HIS A 392 -11.44 -13.56 -27.61
C HIS A 392 -12.02 -13.12 -26.27
N PHE A 393 -13.20 -13.62 -25.92
CA PHE A 393 -13.83 -13.33 -24.64
C PHE A 393 -13.54 -14.45 -23.64
N VAL A 394 -13.45 -14.08 -22.37
CA VAL A 394 -13.36 -15.02 -21.24
C VAL A 394 -14.55 -14.80 -20.30
N PRO A 395 -14.98 -15.81 -19.53
CA PRO A 395 -16.05 -15.65 -18.56
C PRO A 395 -15.78 -14.51 -17.57
N THR A 396 -16.85 -13.92 -17.03
CA THR A 396 -16.74 -13.03 -15.87
C THR A 396 -16.23 -13.84 -14.68
N PHE A 397 -15.16 -13.39 -14.02
CA PHE A 397 -14.60 -14.10 -12.88
C PHE A 397 -13.94 -13.16 -11.86
N HIS A 398 -13.84 -13.65 -10.63
CA HIS A 398 -13.19 -12.96 -9.52
C HIS A 398 -12.26 -13.91 -8.77
N GLY A 399 -10.95 -13.74 -8.92
CA GLY A 399 -9.93 -14.45 -8.14
C GLY A 399 -9.27 -13.53 -7.11
N CYS A 400 -8.43 -14.12 -6.24
CA CYS A 400 -7.75 -13.38 -5.17
C CYS A 400 -7.00 -12.13 -5.66
N LEU A 401 -6.33 -12.22 -6.83
CA LEU A 401 -5.51 -11.13 -7.37
C LEU A 401 -6.09 -10.47 -8.64
N VAL A 402 -6.82 -11.22 -9.47
CA VAL A 402 -7.28 -10.77 -10.79
C VAL A 402 -8.78 -10.98 -10.93
N SER A 403 -9.48 -10.03 -11.54
CA SER A 403 -10.90 -10.15 -11.91
C SER A 403 -11.14 -9.60 -13.32
N ARG A 404 -12.12 -10.15 -14.03
CA ARG A 404 -12.59 -9.66 -15.34
C ARG A 404 -14.09 -9.40 -15.29
N VAL A 405 -14.51 -8.19 -15.63
CA VAL A 405 -15.92 -7.78 -15.69
C VAL A 405 -16.25 -7.05 -16.98
N TYR A 406 -17.53 -7.05 -17.37
CA TYR A 406 -18.02 -6.44 -18.60
C TYR A 406 -19.17 -5.46 -18.31
N SER A 407 -19.25 -4.40 -19.12
CA SER A 407 -20.34 -3.43 -19.06
C SER A 407 -20.77 -3.02 -20.46
N LEU A 408 -22.09 -2.83 -20.64
CA LEU A 408 -22.69 -2.39 -21.89
C LEU A 408 -23.04 -0.90 -21.79
N GLY A 409 -22.32 -0.08 -22.56
CA GLY A 409 -22.62 1.33 -22.74
C GLY A 409 -23.64 1.54 -23.86
N LEU A 410 -24.75 2.22 -23.57
CA LEU A 410 -25.77 2.59 -24.55
C LEU A 410 -25.91 4.11 -24.57
N SER A 411 -25.70 4.73 -25.73
CA SER A 411 -25.79 6.19 -25.89
C SER A 411 -26.86 6.55 -26.90
N LEU A 412 -27.95 7.16 -26.44
CA LEU A 412 -29.08 7.57 -27.26
C LEU A 412 -28.99 9.06 -27.61
N GLY A 413 -28.80 9.39 -28.88
CA GLY A 413 -28.86 10.76 -29.38
C GLY A 413 -30.30 11.29 -29.46
N ILE A 414 -30.48 12.59 -29.24
CA ILE A 414 -31.77 13.27 -29.28
C ILE A 414 -31.66 14.49 -30.20
N HIS A 415 -32.63 14.67 -31.09
CA HIS A 415 -32.70 15.85 -31.95
C HIS A 415 -33.37 17.00 -31.18
N SER A 416 -32.65 18.10 -30.98
CA SER A 416 -33.19 19.33 -30.40
C SER A 416 -33.05 20.49 -31.39
N ALA A 417 -34.10 21.30 -31.53
CA ALA A 417 -34.11 22.41 -32.47
C ALA A 417 -33.10 23.50 -32.05
N GLY A 418 -31.98 23.59 -32.78
CA GLY A 418 -31.04 24.73 -32.73
C GLY A 418 -29.92 24.69 -31.69
N VAL A 419 -29.70 23.58 -30.96
CA VAL A 419 -28.59 23.47 -29.97
C VAL A 419 -28.03 22.04 -29.93
N GLY A 420 -27.09 21.71 -30.84
CA GLY A 420 -26.35 20.44 -30.83
C GLY A 420 -27.21 19.16 -30.87
N PHE A 421 -26.55 18.00 -30.84
CA PHE A 421 -27.19 16.69 -30.72
C PHE A 421 -26.95 16.12 -29.33
N PRO A 422 -27.75 16.48 -28.30
CA PRO A 422 -27.56 15.94 -26.95
C PRO A 422 -27.78 14.43 -26.91
N SER A 423 -26.92 13.70 -26.19
CA SER A 423 -27.07 12.27 -25.92
C SER A 423 -27.41 12.00 -24.45
N VAL A 424 -27.97 10.82 -24.19
CA VAL A 424 -28.22 10.28 -22.85
C VAL A 424 -27.65 8.87 -22.79
N ASP A 425 -26.87 8.60 -21.75
CA ASP A 425 -26.08 7.38 -21.64
C ASP A 425 -26.57 6.46 -20.51
N LEU A 426 -26.56 5.16 -20.78
CA LEU A 426 -26.69 4.06 -19.81
C LEU A 426 -25.39 3.26 -19.77
N LYS A 427 -25.09 2.67 -18.61
CA LYS A 427 -23.98 1.74 -18.38
C LYS A 427 -24.50 0.53 -17.63
N LEU A 428 -24.83 -0.53 -18.36
CA LEU A 428 -25.44 -1.73 -17.79
C LEU A 428 -24.35 -2.74 -17.40
N PRO A 429 -24.45 -3.41 -16.24
CA PRO A 429 -23.61 -4.56 -15.96
C PRO A 429 -23.90 -5.67 -16.98
N LEU A 430 -22.87 -6.41 -17.38
CA LEU A 430 -23.01 -7.52 -18.33
C LEU A 430 -22.16 -8.69 -17.84
N GLN A 431 -22.75 -9.88 -17.82
CA GLN A 431 -22.05 -11.11 -17.45
C GLN A 431 -21.74 -11.93 -18.70
N ILE A 432 -20.57 -12.57 -18.72
CA ILE A 432 -20.22 -13.62 -19.68
C ILE A 432 -20.12 -14.94 -18.90
N SER A 433 -20.92 -15.93 -19.27
CA SER A 433 -20.95 -17.28 -18.70
C SER A 433 -20.29 -18.27 -19.67
N ALA A 434 -19.96 -19.48 -19.22
CA ALA A 434 -19.37 -20.52 -20.07
C ALA A 434 -19.87 -21.93 -19.75
N GLU A 435 -20.04 -22.74 -20.79
CA GLU A 435 -20.52 -24.12 -20.72
C GLU A 435 -19.44 -25.15 -20.34
N GLY A 436 -19.86 -26.20 -19.61
CA GLY A 436 -19.03 -27.30 -19.14
C GLY A 436 -19.51 -28.68 -19.59
N LYS A 437 -18.83 -29.74 -19.13
CA LYS A 437 -19.31 -31.14 -19.22
C LYS A 437 -20.20 -31.47 -18.02
N GLY A 438 -21.49 -31.70 -18.25
CA GLY A 438 -22.46 -32.27 -17.28
C GLY A 438 -23.56 -31.29 -16.81
N GLU A 439 -24.80 -31.77 -16.69
CA GLU A 439 -25.86 -31.09 -15.92
C GLU A 439 -25.49 -31.20 -14.43
N VAL A 440 -25.40 -30.06 -13.75
CA VAL A 440 -25.02 -30.00 -12.33
C VAL A 440 -26.28 -30.08 -11.47
N ASP A 441 -26.49 -31.21 -10.80
CA ASP A 441 -27.51 -31.34 -9.76
C ASP A 441 -27.08 -30.57 -8.51
N VAL A 442 -27.93 -29.64 -8.05
CA VAL A 442 -27.64 -28.68 -6.97
C VAL A 442 -27.31 -29.38 -5.64
N ALA A 443 -27.77 -30.63 -5.46
CA ALA A 443 -27.49 -31.45 -4.28
C ALA A 443 -26.05 -31.98 -4.21
N SER A 444 -25.34 -32.09 -5.34
CA SER A 444 -23.93 -32.56 -5.38
C SER A 444 -22.93 -31.52 -4.87
N ARG A 445 -23.31 -30.23 -4.80
CA ARG A 445 -22.46 -29.12 -4.33
C ARG A 445 -22.13 -29.19 -2.84
N SER A 446 -22.93 -29.88 -2.04
CA SER A 446 -22.76 -29.98 -0.58
C SER A 446 -21.96 -31.21 -0.14
N SER A 447 -21.97 -32.31 -0.90
CA SER A 447 -21.28 -33.55 -0.49
C SER A 447 -19.77 -33.51 -0.75
N SER A 448 -19.34 -32.92 -1.88
CA SER A 448 -17.91 -32.86 -2.25
C SER A 448 -17.08 -31.95 -1.33
N THR A 449 -17.69 -30.93 -0.74
CA THR A 449 -17.06 -30.04 0.25
C THR A 449 -16.84 -30.73 1.60
N ALA A 450 -17.73 -31.63 2.01
CA ALA A 450 -17.60 -32.37 3.26
C ALA A 450 -16.53 -33.47 3.17
N GLU A 451 -16.45 -34.16 2.03
CA GLU A 451 -15.43 -35.18 1.78
C GLU A 451 -14.01 -34.59 1.64
N ALA A 452 -13.88 -33.40 1.03
CA ALA A 452 -12.60 -32.69 0.95
C ALA A 452 -12.09 -32.18 2.31
N GLN A 453 -13.00 -31.73 3.20
CA GLN A 453 -12.65 -31.32 4.56
C GLN A 453 -12.27 -32.52 5.47
N LEU A 454 -12.90 -33.69 5.26
CA LEU A 454 -12.59 -34.92 5.98
C LEU A 454 -11.25 -35.55 5.58
N ALA A 455 -10.79 -35.31 4.34
CA ALA A 455 -9.48 -35.76 3.87
C ALA A 455 -8.32 -34.90 4.43
N GLU A 456 -8.55 -33.60 4.66
CA GLU A 456 -7.55 -32.67 5.20
C GLU A 456 -7.27 -32.92 6.69
N PHE A 457 -8.29 -33.30 7.47
CA PHE A 457 -8.15 -33.67 8.88
C PHE A 457 -7.27 -34.92 9.13
N ARG A 458 -7.10 -35.80 8.14
CA ARG A 458 -6.29 -37.02 8.29
C ARG A 458 -4.81 -36.83 7.95
N TYR A 459 -4.41 -35.70 7.36
CA TYR A 459 -3.04 -35.49 6.86
C TYR A 459 -2.20 -34.54 7.74
N GLU A 460 -2.84 -33.69 8.57
CA GLU A 460 -2.12 -32.79 9.49
C GLU A 460 -1.45 -33.52 10.67
N GLU A 461 -1.79 -34.78 10.96
CA GLU A 461 -1.13 -35.57 12.02
C GLU A 461 0.25 -36.14 11.62
N GLU A 462 0.61 -36.22 10.32
CA GLU A 462 1.86 -36.87 9.86
C GLU A 462 3.00 -35.91 9.51
N LEU A 463 2.82 -34.58 9.58
CA LEU A 463 3.81 -33.58 9.13
C LEU A 463 4.63 -32.92 10.26
N LEU A 464 4.55 -33.43 11.49
CA LEU A 464 5.31 -32.93 12.65
C LEU A 464 6.71 -33.55 12.83
N ALA A 465 7.36 -33.99 11.75
CA ALA A 465 8.72 -34.55 11.81
C ALA A 465 9.59 -34.15 10.61
N ALA A 466 10.02 -32.88 10.54
CA ALA A 466 11.27 -32.47 9.88
C ALA A 466 11.64 -31.02 10.27
N GLU A 467 12.75 -30.86 10.98
CA GLU A 467 13.33 -29.56 11.37
C GLU A 467 14.25 -28.96 10.28
N HIS A 468 14.18 -27.63 10.17
CA HIS A 468 15.25 -26.65 9.87
C HIS A 468 16.03 -26.72 8.54
N ARG A 469 15.87 -25.67 7.72
CA ARG A 469 16.93 -24.90 7.05
C ARG A 469 16.39 -23.55 6.54
N GLY A 470 17.21 -22.50 6.62
CA GLY A 470 16.80 -21.10 6.57
C GLY A 470 16.98 -20.35 5.24
N SER A 471 16.52 -19.09 5.29
CA SER A 471 16.83 -17.92 4.44
C SER A 471 16.84 -18.10 2.92
N TRP A 472 15.73 -17.72 2.28
CA TRP A 472 15.53 -17.83 0.84
C TRP A 472 16.08 -16.61 0.07
N SER A 473 16.86 -16.91 -0.97
CA SER A 473 17.39 -16.00 -1.99
C SER A 473 16.55 -16.12 -3.27
N TYR A 474 16.68 -15.15 -4.18
CA TYR A 474 15.86 -14.98 -5.40
C TYR A 474 16.06 -16.06 -6.49
N ASN A 475 16.73 -17.19 -6.20
CA ASN A 475 16.92 -18.30 -7.15
C ASN A 475 16.16 -19.59 -6.81
N ASP A 476 15.36 -19.58 -5.74
CA ASP A 476 14.68 -20.79 -5.30
C ASP A 476 13.21 -20.80 -5.72
N LEU A 477 12.96 -21.31 -6.93
CA LEU A 477 11.62 -21.72 -7.37
C LEU A 477 11.28 -23.12 -6.84
N GLU A 478 11.25 -23.29 -5.51
CA GLU A 478 10.57 -24.40 -4.86
C GLU A 478 9.85 -23.91 -3.58
N THR A 479 8.54 -23.67 -3.68
CA THR A 479 7.65 -23.77 -2.50
C THR A 479 7.74 -25.20 -1.94
N PRO A 480 7.54 -25.42 -0.62
CA PRO A 480 7.68 -26.73 0.00
C PRO A 480 6.92 -27.82 -0.76
N GLU A 481 7.52 -29.01 -0.86
CA GLU A 481 6.90 -30.16 -1.50
C GLU A 481 5.55 -30.49 -0.85
N PHE A 482 4.47 -30.34 -1.62
CA PHE A 482 3.17 -30.90 -1.28
C PHE A 482 2.63 -31.64 -2.50
N THR A 483 2.40 -32.93 -2.31
CA THR A 483 1.76 -33.84 -3.26
C THR A 483 0.28 -33.94 -2.93
N ASP A 484 -0.59 -33.35 -3.75
CA ASP A 484 -2.04 -33.55 -3.63
C ASP A 484 -2.54 -34.47 -4.74
N LEU A 485 -3.26 -35.53 -4.36
CA LEU A 485 -4.09 -36.33 -5.26
C LEU A 485 -5.56 -35.96 -5.03
N PRO A 486 -6.39 -35.81 -6.09
CA PRO A 486 -7.84 -35.70 -5.94
C PRO A 486 -8.48 -37.00 -5.40
N PRO A 487 -9.66 -36.93 -4.75
CA PRO A 487 -10.37 -38.06 -4.13
C PRO A 487 -10.74 -39.23 -5.07
N GLU A 488 -10.63 -39.07 -6.39
CA GLU A 488 -11.06 -40.07 -7.37
C GLU A 488 -10.04 -41.21 -7.61
N TYR A 489 -9.02 -41.37 -6.75
CA TYR A 489 -7.94 -42.35 -6.90
C TYR A 489 -7.76 -43.31 -5.70
N GLU A 490 -8.82 -43.64 -4.97
CA GLU A 490 -8.78 -44.56 -3.81
C GLU A 490 -8.54 -46.06 -4.14
N ALA A 491 -8.48 -46.46 -5.41
CA ALA A 491 -8.52 -47.88 -5.79
C ALA A 491 -7.20 -48.68 -5.63
N TYR A 492 -6.10 -48.12 -5.13
CA TYR A 492 -4.78 -48.78 -5.17
C TYR A 492 -3.92 -48.72 -3.89
N ARG A 493 -4.47 -48.99 -2.69
CA ARG A 493 -3.62 -49.28 -1.52
C ARG A 493 -4.01 -50.56 -0.77
N ARG A 494 -3.08 -51.51 -0.68
CA ARG A 494 -3.13 -52.72 0.18
C ARG A 494 -2.36 -52.48 1.49
N PRO A 495 -2.66 -53.24 2.57
CA PRO A 495 -2.32 -52.87 3.95
C PRO A 495 -0.97 -53.41 4.39
N ILE A 496 -0.27 -52.67 5.27
CA ILE A 496 0.85 -53.19 6.05
C ILE A 496 0.52 -53.08 7.53
N VAL A 497 0.68 -54.22 8.21
CA VAL A 497 0.44 -54.50 9.62
C VAL A 497 1.63 -54.01 10.45
N THR A 498 1.36 -53.30 11.55
CA THR A 498 2.35 -52.91 12.57
C THR A 498 2.29 -53.88 13.76
N VAL A 499 3.44 -54.43 14.18
CA VAL A 499 3.58 -55.17 15.44
C VAL A 499 4.13 -54.25 16.52
N ALA A 500 3.47 -54.25 17.67
CA ALA A 500 3.63 -53.33 18.79
C ALA A 500 4.74 -53.74 19.79
N GLY A 501 5.37 -52.73 20.39
CA GLY A 501 6.00 -52.75 21.72
C GLY A 501 5.43 -51.57 22.53
N SER A 502 4.98 -51.84 23.75
CA SER A 502 3.89 -51.15 24.47
C SER A 502 4.23 -49.81 25.13
N PHE A 503 3.33 -48.83 24.96
CA PHE A 503 3.06 -47.77 25.94
C PHE A 503 1.60 -47.94 26.42
N ASP A 504 1.38 -48.08 27.73
CA ASP A 504 0.06 -48.35 28.32
C ASP A 504 -0.78 -47.07 28.40
N LYS A 505 -1.58 -46.86 27.34
CA LYS A 505 -2.50 -45.74 27.17
C LYS A 505 -3.63 -45.73 28.22
N ASN A 506 -3.97 -46.88 28.81
CA ASN A 506 -5.07 -46.97 29.77
C ASN A 506 -4.69 -46.41 31.15
N ALA A 507 -3.40 -46.39 31.51
CA ALA A 507 -2.95 -45.70 32.73
C ALA A 507 -3.04 -44.17 32.58
N PHE A 508 -2.80 -43.65 31.38
CA PHE A 508 -2.84 -42.22 31.07
C PHE A 508 -4.28 -41.69 30.98
N ASP A 509 -5.19 -42.45 30.34
CA ASP A 509 -6.59 -42.08 30.19
C ASP A 509 -7.36 -42.12 31.54
N ASN A 510 -6.95 -43.00 32.46
CA ASN A 510 -7.54 -43.08 33.80
C ASN A 510 -7.13 -41.91 34.73
N LEU A 511 -5.94 -41.32 34.52
CA LEU A 511 -5.49 -40.16 35.31
C LEU A 511 -6.29 -38.88 34.96
N PHE A 512 -6.64 -38.73 33.68
CA PHE A 512 -7.38 -37.56 33.18
C PHE A 512 -8.88 -37.62 33.54
N THR A 513 -9.48 -38.80 33.49
CA THR A 513 -10.93 -38.95 33.72
C THR A 513 -11.31 -38.81 35.20
N ALA A 514 -10.43 -39.18 36.13
CA ALA A 514 -10.64 -39.01 37.57
C ALA A 514 -10.48 -37.55 38.04
N HIS A 515 -9.64 -36.75 37.36
CA HIS A 515 -9.43 -35.34 37.72
C HIS A 515 -10.55 -34.44 37.19
N GLN A 516 -11.16 -34.77 36.05
CA GLN A 516 -12.29 -34.03 35.48
C GLN A 516 -13.52 -34.04 36.40
N ARG A 517 -13.83 -35.18 37.04
CA ARG A 517 -14.99 -35.29 37.95
C ARG A 517 -14.82 -34.51 39.25
N LYS A 518 -13.58 -34.37 39.73
CA LYS A 518 -13.25 -33.63 40.96
C LYS A 518 -13.20 -32.12 40.73
N VAL A 519 -12.83 -31.69 39.53
CA VAL A 519 -12.88 -30.29 39.09
C VAL A 519 -14.34 -29.83 38.90
N ASN A 520 -15.19 -30.65 38.30
CA ASN A 520 -16.63 -30.34 38.16
C ASN A 520 -17.32 -30.20 39.54
N SER A 521 -16.99 -31.06 40.50
CA SER A 521 -17.51 -30.97 41.88
C SER A 521 -17.06 -29.72 42.65
N ILE A 522 -15.89 -29.15 42.33
CA ILE A 522 -15.37 -27.93 42.98
C ILE A 522 -15.92 -26.68 42.29
N SER A 523 -16.14 -26.74 40.97
CA SER A 523 -16.83 -25.69 40.20
C SER A 523 -18.25 -25.45 40.72
N ASP A 524 -19.02 -26.52 40.95
CA ASP A 524 -20.37 -26.43 41.52
C ASP A 524 -20.39 -25.89 42.97
N LYS A 525 -19.29 -26.10 43.71
CA LYS A 525 -19.13 -25.63 45.09
C LYS A 525 -18.77 -24.15 45.16
N LEU A 526 -17.90 -23.69 44.24
CA LEU A 526 -17.53 -22.28 44.07
C LEU A 526 -18.67 -21.44 43.46
N GLU A 527 -19.49 -22.01 42.56
CA GLU A 527 -20.72 -21.37 42.08
C GLU A 527 -21.72 -21.12 43.22
N ARG A 528 -21.86 -22.08 44.15
CA ARG A 528 -22.71 -21.93 45.35
C ARG A 528 -22.17 -20.90 46.33
N GLU A 529 -20.86 -20.88 46.58
CA GLU A 529 -20.23 -19.93 47.52
C GLU A 529 -20.18 -18.50 46.96
N ALA A 530 -19.92 -18.32 45.66
CA ALA A 530 -19.96 -17.01 45.01
C ALA A 530 -21.38 -16.42 44.87
N ARG A 531 -22.41 -17.30 44.79
CA ARG A 531 -23.83 -16.89 44.90
C ARG A 531 -24.15 -16.41 46.32
N LEU A 532 -23.62 -17.07 47.35
CA LEU A 532 -23.80 -16.66 48.74
C LEU A 532 -23.08 -15.34 49.02
N GLU A 533 -21.81 -15.20 48.66
CA GLU A 533 -20.99 -14.02 49.00
C GLU A 533 -21.50 -12.72 48.35
N ARG A 534 -22.03 -12.80 47.11
CA ARG A 534 -22.66 -11.66 46.44
C ARG A 534 -23.99 -11.24 47.08
N ALA A 535 -24.79 -12.20 47.53
CA ALA A 535 -26.02 -11.90 48.28
C ALA A 535 -25.70 -11.30 49.65
N THR A 536 -24.67 -11.81 50.34
CA THR A 536 -24.26 -11.33 51.67
C THR A 536 -23.65 -9.93 51.62
N ARG A 537 -22.83 -9.58 50.62
CA ARG A 537 -22.27 -8.20 50.50
C ARG A 537 -23.31 -7.14 50.18
N ILE A 538 -24.35 -7.48 49.40
CA ILE A 538 -25.45 -6.57 49.10
C ILE A 538 -26.30 -6.35 50.36
N ASP A 539 -26.58 -7.41 51.12
CA ASP A 539 -27.26 -7.32 52.41
C ASP A 539 -26.43 -6.49 53.43
N ASP A 540 -25.11 -6.67 53.50
CA ASP A 540 -24.23 -5.92 54.42
C ASP A 540 -24.12 -4.43 54.07
N MET A 541 -24.00 -4.10 52.78
CA MET A 541 -23.99 -2.72 52.32
C MET A 541 -25.34 -2.03 52.53
N PHE A 542 -26.46 -2.73 52.27
CA PHE A 542 -27.79 -2.19 52.48
C PHE A 542 -28.07 -1.95 53.97
N ASN A 543 -27.67 -2.90 54.84
CA ASN A 543 -27.77 -2.75 56.29
C ASN A 543 -26.88 -1.62 56.81
N THR A 544 -25.72 -1.38 56.20
CA THR A 544 -24.85 -0.24 56.54
C THR A 544 -25.48 1.11 56.20
N ILE A 545 -26.20 1.21 55.08
CA ILE A 545 -26.93 2.43 54.68
C ILE A 545 -28.13 2.68 55.60
N VAL A 546 -28.85 1.62 56.00
CA VAL A 546 -30.00 1.70 56.92
C VAL A 546 -29.57 1.94 58.38
N ALA A 547 -28.39 1.47 58.79
CA ALA A 547 -27.89 1.60 60.16
C ALA A 547 -27.23 2.95 60.47
N LYS A 548 -26.82 3.73 59.45
CA LYS A 548 -26.08 4.98 59.65
C LYS A 548 -26.91 6.26 59.82
N GLU A 549 -28.25 6.18 59.82
CA GLU A 549 -29.17 7.34 59.95
C GLU A 549 -28.61 8.61 59.26
N GLU A 550 -28.20 8.50 57.99
CA GLU A 550 -27.68 9.64 57.24
C GLU A 550 -28.86 10.58 56.91
N ALA A 551 -28.90 11.72 57.60
CA ALA A 551 -29.99 12.68 57.66
C ALA A 551 -30.20 13.55 56.38
N SER A 552 -29.90 13.02 55.19
CA SER A 552 -30.15 13.73 53.92
C SER A 552 -30.55 12.75 52.83
N SER A 553 -31.76 12.92 52.30
CA SER A 553 -32.38 12.08 51.25
C SER A 553 -31.55 12.01 49.96
N ASP A 554 -30.79 13.06 49.64
CA ASP A 554 -30.07 13.18 48.37
C ASP A 554 -28.79 12.34 48.34
N LEU A 555 -28.15 12.16 49.50
CA LEU A 555 -26.92 11.36 49.60
C LEU A 555 -27.21 9.86 49.51
N ALA A 556 -28.31 9.42 50.12
CA ALA A 556 -28.77 8.03 50.03
C ALA A 556 -29.12 7.65 48.59
N ALA A 557 -29.84 8.53 47.88
CA ALA A 557 -30.27 8.27 46.52
C ALA A 557 -29.11 8.30 45.50
N SER A 558 -28.13 9.19 45.67
CA SER A 558 -26.91 9.18 44.84
C SER A 558 -26.09 7.90 45.00
N ARG A 559 -26.02 7.33 46.22
CA ARG A 559 -25.27 6.08 46.47
C ARG A 559 -26.00 4.85 45.94
N ILE A 560 -27.34 4.84 45.99
CA ILE A 560 -28.16 3.81 45.33
C ILE A 560 -27.99 3.86 43.81
N MET A 561 -27.97 5.05 43.21
CA MET A 561 -27.72 5.24 41.77
C MET A 561 -26.29 4.88 41.34
N ALA A 562 -25.32 4.99 42.25
CA ALA A 562 -23.97 4.49 42.03
C ALA A 562 -23.93 2.94 42.08
N MET A 563 -24.67 2.31 42.99
CA MET A 563 -24.81 0.84 43.05
C MET A 563 -25.50 0.28 41.80
N LEU A 564 -26.58 0.89 41.32
CA LEU A 564 -27.29 0.42 40.13
C LEU A 564 -26.43 0.56 38.85
N ARG A 565 -25.57 1.59 38.77
CA ARG A 565 -24.61 1.76 37.66
C ARG A 565 -23.48 0.74 37.70
N ALA A 566 -23.03 0.33 38.88
CA ALA A 566 -22.01 -0.70 39.03
C ALA A 566 -22.47 -2.11 38.60
N LEU A 567 -23.79 -2.32 38.46
CA LEU A 567 -24.40 -3.58 38.02
C LEU A 567 -24.54 -3.73 36.49
N GLY A 568 -24.08 -2.74 35.70
CA GLY A 568 -24.04 -2.83 34.24
C GLY A 568 -25.42 -2.94 33.57
N SER A 569 -25.49 -3.65 32.44
CA SER A 569 -26.70 -3.78 31.59
C SER A 569 -27.94 -4.30 32.33
N SER A 570 -27.75 -5.11 33.37
CA SER A 570 -28.83 -5.61 34.25
C SER A 570 -29.42 -4.51 35.14
N GLY A 571 -28.60 -3.57 35.62
CA GLY A 571 -29.05 -2.40 36.38
C GLY A 571 -29.81 -1.38 35.52
N GLN A 572 -29.47 -1.31 34.24
CA GLN A 572 -30.10 -0.42 33.27
C GLN A 572 -31.51 -0.91 32.86
N ARG A 573 -31.70 -2.22 32.67
CA ARG A 573 -33.04 -2.82 32.48
C ARG A 573 -33.95 -2.69 33.69
N PHE A 574 -33.41 -2.75 34.92
CA PHE A 574 -34.19 -2.52 36.14
C PHE A 574 -34.73 -1.08 36.22
N LEU A 575 -33.92 -0.09 35.83
CA LEU A 575 -34.35 1.32 35.74
C LEU A 575 -35.43 1.53 34.66
N GLU A 576 -35.39 0.77 33.57
CA GLU A 576 -36.41 0.80 32.51
C GLU A 576 -37.73 0.09 32.92
N GLU A 577 -37.66 -1.06 33.61
CA GLU A 577 -38.84 -1.75 34.12
C GLU A 577 -39.52 -1.00 35.28
N ALA A 578 -38.75 -0.36 36.16
CA ALA A 578 -39.28 0.47 37.25
C ALA A 578 -40.06 1.68 36.73
N ASN A 579 -39.60 2.30 35.62
CA ASN A 579 -40.33 3.38 34.95
C ASN A 579 -41.66 2.92 34.32
N SER A 580 -41.84 1.62 34.07
CA SER A 580 -43.05 1.07 33.43
C SER A 580 -44.15 0.63 34.42
N ARG A 581 -43.84 0.49 35.71
CA ARG A 581 -44.75 -0.08 36.73
C ARG A 581 -44.73 0.72 38.05
N THR A 582 -45.30 1.93 38.10
CA THR A 582 -46.21 2.37 39.19
C THR A 582 -46.63 3.84 39.03
N ALA A 583 -47.93 4.06 38.87
CA ALA A 583 -48.63 5.13 39.56
C ALA A 583 -48.62 4.81 41.07
N ILE A 584 -48.57 5.84 41.94
CA ILE A 584 -48.42 5.82 43.43
C ILE A 584 -46.94 5.69 43.83
N THR A 585 -46.20 6.68 44.36
CA THR A 585 -46.43 7.94 45.09
C THR A 585 -45.55 9.08 44.53
N GLY A 586 -46.12 10.27 44.36
CA GLY A 586 -45.61 11.31 43.47
C GLY A 586 -44.51 12.26 43.95
N ASN A 587 -43.73 11.97 45.00
CA ASN A 587 -42.77 12.98 45.52
C ASN A 587 -41.28 12.59 45.58
N ALA A 588 -40.90 11.32 45.45
CA ALA A 588 -39.47 10.95 45.54
C ALA A 588 -38.74 10.99 44.17
N ALA A 589 -39.42 10.64 43.08
CA ALA A 589 -38.84 10.62 41.74
C ALA A 589 -38.60 12.02 41.14
N ALA A 590 -39.36 13.03 41.57
CA ALA A 590 -39.25 14.39 41.04
C ALA A 590 -38.03 15.17 41.60
N MET A 591 -37.52 14.81 42.79
CA MET A 591 -36.32 15.46 43.36
C MET A 591 -35.00 14.92 42.77
N LEU A 592 -35.01 13.74 42.14
CA LEU A 592 -33.78 13.04 41.76
C LEU A 592 -33.23 13.33 40.37
N LEU A 593 -33.93 14.13 39.55
CA LEU A 593 -33.64 14.23 38.12
C LEU A 593 -33.43 15.63 37.53
N ASN A 594 -33.31 16.72 38.32
CA ASN A 594 -33.13 18.06 37.73
C ASN A 594 -31.83 18.80 38.11
N SER A 595 -31.17 19.32 37.06
CA SER A 595 -30.00 20.22 37.05
C SER A 595 -30.27 21.60 37.70
N PRO A 596 -29.22 22.38 38.03
CA PRO A 596 -29.32 23.58 38.85
C PRO A 596 -29.81 24.76 37.99
N ASN A 597 -31.12 25.00 37.96
CA ASN A 597 -31.77 26.28 37.69
C ASN A 597 -33.29 26.09 37.63
N ALA A 598 -33.96 26.14 38.79
CA ALA A 598 -35.40 26.37 38.83
C ALA A 598 -35.76 27.00 40.19
N SER A 599 -36.11 28.27 40.17
CA SER A 599 -36.79 28.96 41.27
C SER A 599 -38.22 28.45 41.37
N VAL A 600 -38.64 27.94 42.52
CA VAL A 600 -40.07 27.76 42.83
C VAL A 600 -40.36 28.30 44.23
N THR A 601 -41.41 29.10 44.23
CA THR A 601 -42.06 29.86 45.29
C THR A 601 -42.72 28.99 46.36
N SER A 602 -42.83 29.59 47.55
CA SER A 602 -43.62 29.16 48.71
C SER A 602 -45.08 28.89 48.37
N GLU A 603 -45.61 27.74 48.82
CA GLU A 603 -46.84 27.64 49.64
C GLU A 603 -47.20 26.17 49.90
N ASN A 604 -47.70 25.90 51.12
CA ASN A 604 -48.17 24.64 51.71
C ASN A 604 -47.14 23.71 52.38
N GLU A 605 -46.76 24.16 53.57
CA GLU A 605 -46.28 23.32 54.68
C GLU A 605 -47.37 22.34 55.16
N GLN A 606 -47.13 21.05 54.99
CA GLN A 606 -47.44 20.08 56.04
C GLN A 606 -46.15 19.35 56.39
N ILE A 607 -45.45 19.92 57.36
CA ILE A 607 -44.25 19.34 57.96
C ILE A 607 -44.68 18.11 58.77
N LEU A 608 -44.54 16.93 58.17
CA LEU A 608 -44.47 15.69 58.96
C LEU A 608 -43.24 15.80 59.87
N PRO A 609 -43.33 15.44 61.17
CA PRO A 609 -42.17 15.47 62.05
C PRO A 609 -41.08 14.62 61.43
N ASP A 610 -39.85 15.13 61.43
CA ASP A 610 -38.64 14.59 60.79
C ASP A 610 -38.49 13.05 60.94
N LYS A 611 -38.99 12.48 62.04
CA LYS A 611 -38.98 11.04 62.33
C LYS A 611 -39.99 10.19 61.52
N GLN A 612 -41.14 10.72 61.12
CA GLN A 612 -42.15 9.95 60.35
C GLN A 612 -41.83 9.87 58.86
N ALA A 613 -41.25 10.92 58.27
CA ALA A 613 -40.78 10.91 56.89
C ALA A 613 -39.63 9.90 56.69
N VAL A 614 -38.70 9.85 57.65
CA VAL A 614 -37.59 8.88 57.67
C VAL A 614 -38.10 7.44 57.82
N GLN A 615 -39.15 7.19 58.62
CA GLN A 615 -39.74 5.84 58.72
C GLN A 615 -40.44 5.40 57.44
N TYR A 616 -41.07 6.31 56.69
CA TYR A 616 -41.72 5.98 55.42
C TYR A 616 -40.71 5.65 54.32
N LEU A 617 -39.66 6.48 54.19
CA LEU A 617 -38.53 6.24 53.27
C LEU A 617 -37.81 4.93 53.57
N ARG A 618 -37.60 4.60 54.84
CA ARG A 618 -36.97 3.34 55.27
C ARG A 618 -37.80 2.12 54.83
N ARG A 619 -39.12 2.23 54.83
CA ARG A 619 -40.03 1.13 54.45
C ARG A 619 -40.03 0.90 52.93
N ASP A 620 -40.02 1.96 52.12
CA ASP A 620 -39.92 1.86 50.66
C ASP A 620 -38.56 1.34 50.19
N LEU A 621 -37.47 1.73 50.87
CA LEU A 621 -36.13 1.19 50.58
C LEU A 621 -36.07 -0.32 50.81
N LEU A 622 -36.66 -0.79 51.91
CA LEU A 622 -36.70 -2.21 52.27
C LEU A 622 -37.50 -3.05 51.26
N ASN A 623 -38.61 -2.53 50.76
CA ASN A 623 -39.42 -3.21 49.74
C ASN A 623 -38.70 -3.25 48.38
N THR A 624 -38.02 -2.17 48.00
CA THR A 624 -37.25 -2.08 46.74
C THR A 624 -36.05 -3.05 46.75
N HIS A 625 -35.39 -3.21 47.90
CA HIS A 625 -34.30 -4.17 48.07
C HIS A 625 -34.74 -5.63 47.88
N ALA A 626 -35.92 -6.00 48.40
CA ALA A 626 -36.48 -7.34 48.22
C ALA A 626 -36.80 -7.64 46.74
N ALA A 627 -37.28 -6.65 45.99
CA ALA A 627 -37.56 -6.80 44.55
C ALA A 627 -36.28 -6.96 43.71
N ILE A 628 -35.24 -6.17 44.00
CA ILE A 628 -33.93 -6.25 43.32
C ILE A 628 -33.28 -7.62 43.58
N ARG A 629 -33.35 -8.12 44.84
CA ARG A 629 -32.84 -9.44 45.21
C ARG A 629 -33.54 -10.58 44.45
N SER A 630 -34.84 -10.48 44.24
CA SER A 630 -35.62 -11.47 43.48
C SER A 630 -35.29 -11.48 41.99
N LEU A 631 -34.99 -10.32 41.40
CA LEU A 631 -34.70 -10.18 39.96
C LEU A 631 -33.29 -10.64 39.60
N LEU A 632 -32.30 -10.34 40.45
CA LEU A 632 -30.92 -10.79 40.30
C LEU A 632 -30.76 -12.32 40.35
N LEU A 633 -31.69 -13.01 41.01
CA LEU A 633 -31.69 -14.48 41.07
C LEU A 633 -32.33 -15.15 39.85
N LYS A 634 -32.98 -14.40 38.95
CA LYS A 634 -33.86 -14.95 37.90
C LYS A 634 -33.28 -14.92 36.47
N HIS A 635 -32.21 -14.18 36.20
CA HIS A 635 -31.61 -14.08 34.86
C HIS A 635 -30.16 -14.56 34.84
N ASP A 636 -29.96 -15.80 34.40
CA ASP A 636 -28.68 -16.52 34.42
C ASP A 636 -28.52 -17.38 33.13
N GLU A 637 -28.62 -16.74 31.96
CA GLU A 637 -28.34 -17.38 30.66
C GLU A 637 -27.07 -16.83 29.98
N ASP A 638 -26.59 -15.64 30.36
CA ASP A 638 -25.35 -15.08 29.80
C ASP A 638 -24.07 -15.67 30.44
N VAL A 639 -24.17 -16.25 31.65
CA VAL A 639 -23.03 -16.88 32.35
C VAL A 639 -22.69 -18.26 31.74
N LYS A 640 -23.66 -18.97 31.16
CA LYS A 640 -23.43 -20.25 30.46
C LYS A 640 -22.53 -20.10 29.24
N GLN A 641 -22.46 -18.91 28.64
CA GLN A 641 -21.64 -18.65 27.45
C GLN A 641 -20.20 -18.19 27.77
N LEU A 642 -19.88 -17.83 29.02
CA LEU A 642 -18.54 -17.35 29.42
C LEU A 642 -17.65 -18.44 30.06
N ILE A 643 -18.23 -19.54 30.53
CA ILE A 643 -17.49 -20.65 31.18
C ILE A 643 -16.47 -21.35 30.26
N PRO A 644 -16.71 -21.54 28.94
CA PRO A 644 -15.69 -22.13 28.04
C PRO A 644 -14.46 -21.22 27.86
N ARG A 645 -14.63 -19.90 28.02
CA ARG A 645 -13.53 -18.92 27.92
C ARG A 645 -12.72 -18.81 29.22
N ALA A 646 -13.36 -18.95 30.39
CA ALA A 646 -12.66 -19.00 31.68
C ALA A 646 -11.85 -20.30 31.89
N SER A 647 -12.22 -21.39 31.22
CA SER A 647 -11.51 -22.68 31.28
C SER A 647 -10.09 -22.62 30.69
N ARG A 648 -9.81 -21.68 29.76
CA ARG A 648 -8.47 -21.46 29.22
C ARG A 648 -7.59 -20.58 30.11
N ALA A 649 -8.17 -19.74 30.96
CA ALA A 649 -7.42 -18.85 31.86
C ALA A 649 -7.00 -19.52 33.18
N HIS A 650 -7.64 -20.62 33.60
CA HIS A 650 -7.34 -21.26 34.88
C HIS A 650 -6.25 -22.36 34.83
N VAL A 651 -5.73 -22.67 33.64
CA VAL A 651 -4.50 -23.48 33.50
C VAL A 651 -3.30 -22.70 34.07
N ASP A 652 -3.31 -21.37 33.96
CA ASP A 652 -2.22 -20.50 34.41
C ASP A 652 -2.15 -20.29 35.93
N THR A 653 -3.28 -20.37 36.66
CA THR A 653 -3.28 -20.08 38.11
C THR A 653 -2.82 -21.26 38.98
N ARG A 654 -3.02 -22.51 38.54
CA ARG A 654 -2.50 -23.69 39.28
C ARG A 654 -0.99 -23.87 39.11
N VAL A 655 -0.44 -23.48 37.95
CA VAL A 655 1.02 -23.43 37.73
C VAL A 655 1.64 -22.35 38.61
N ALA A 656 1.04 -21.14 38.65
CA ALA A 656 1.47 -20.05 39.51
C ALA A 656 1.40 -20.39 41.02
N MET A 657 0.36 -21.09 41.50
CA MET A 657 0.23 -21.50 42.91
C MET A 657 1.20 -22.61 43.34
N ARG A 658 1.51 -23.57 42.45
CA ARG A 658 2.50 -24.63 42.73
C ARG A 658 3.92 -24.07 42.81
N LEU A 659 4.25 -23.09 41.96
CA LEU A 659 5.49 -22.30 42.01
C LEU A 659 5.58 -21.45 43.28
N LYS A 660 4.47 -20.82 43.71
CA LYS A 660 4.40 -20.05 44.97
C LYS A 660 4.63 -20.91 46.21
N GLN A 661 4.17 -22.17 46.22
CA GLN A 661 4.42 -23.11 47.33
C GLN A 661 5.84 -23.69 47.33
N LEU A 662 6.45 -23.91 46.16
CA LEU A 662 7.85 -24.35 46.04
C LEU A 662 8.85 -23.30 46.52
N LEU A 663 8.56 -22.00 46.28
CA LEU A 663 9.40 -20.88 46.70
C LEU A 663 9.26 -20.52 48.18
N HIS A 664 8.21 -20.97 48.86
CA HIS A 664 7.98 -20.68 50.28
C HIS A 664 8.84 -21.53 51.24
N GLY A 665 9.57 -22.53 50.72
CA GLY A 665 10.49 -23.37 51.49
C GLY A 665 11.98 -23.18 51.15
N ALA A 666 12.32 -22.21 50.29
CA ALA A 666 13.69 -21.96 49.87
C ALA A 666 14.30 -20.83 50.73
N ASP A 667 15.21 -21.19 51.61
CA ASP A 667 15.94 -20.26 52.46
C ASP A 667 17.25 -19.89 51.77
N THR A 668 17.27 -18.78 51.01
CA THR A 668 18.41 -17.86 50.76
C THR A 668 18.11 -16.86 49.63
N THR A 669 18.70 -15.68 49.74
CA THR A 669 18.28 -14.36 49.22
C THR A 669 18.34 -14.10 47.70
N CYS A 670 18.49 -15.08 46.80
CA CYS A 670 18.54 -14.84 45.35
C CYS A 670 18.10 -16.06 44.53
N LEU A 671 17.23 -15.88 43.52
CA LEU A 671 16.78 -16.93 42.60
C LEU A 671 17.34 -16.68 41.18
N TRP A 672 18.03 -17.65 40.59
CA TRP A 672 18.60 -17.57 39.24
C TRP A 672 17.77 -18.39 38.23
N VAL A 673 17.46 -17.80 37.07
CA VAL A 673 16.70 -18.45 35.99
C VAL A 673 17.42 -18.22 34.66
N GLU A 674 17.93 -19.28 34.03
CA GLU A 674 18.66 -19.25 32.75
C GLU A 674 17.76 -19.83 31.64
N GLY A 675 17.63 -19.11 30.51
CA GLY A 675 16.90 -19.58 29.33
C GLY A 675 17.86 -20.10 28.24
N PRO A 676 17.42 -21.02 27.35
CA PRO A 676 18.25 -21.52 26.26
C PRO A 676 18.62 -20.40 25.27
N SER A 677 19.88 -20.37 24.85
CA SER A 677 20.51 -19.25 24.12
C SER A 677 20.08 -19.10 22.66
N ASP A 678 19.45 -20.08 22.03
CA ASP A 678 19.33 -20.12 20.57
C ASP A 678 17.95 -20.57 20.08
N THR A 679 16.92 -19.74 20.26
CA THR A 679 15.63 -19.93 19.55
C THR A 679 15.01 -18.60 19.10
N PRO A 680 14.65 -18.39 17.81
CA PRO A 680 14.22 -17.08 17.28
C PRO A 680 12.72 -16.76 17.49
N THR A 681 11.98 -17.63 18.17
CA THR A 681 10.57 -17.45 18.56
C THR A 681 10.37 -17.96 19.98
N PRO A 682 9.43 -17.42 20.78
CA PRO A 682 9.32 -17.76 22.19
C PRO A 682 9.02 -19.25 22.35
N SER A 683 10.01 -20.01 22.80
CA SER A 683 9.81 -21.41 23.18
C SER A 683 8.88 -21.49 24.39
N GLN A 684 8.27 -22.66 24.63
CA GLN A 684 7.52 -22.91 25.86
C GLN A 684 8.36 -22.61 27.12
N ASN A 685 9.69 -22.75 27.03
CA ASN A 685 10.63 -22.42 28.10
C ASN A 685 10.81 -20.90 28.29
N THR A 686 10.76 -20.11 27.22
CA THR A 686 10.84 -18.63 27.25
C THR A 686 9.59 -18.02 27.87
N LEU A 687 8.40 -18.54 27.53
CA LEU A 687 7.14 -18.13 28.17
C LEU A 687 7.11 -18.57 29.64
N THR A 688 7.61 -19.76 29.94
CA THR A 688 7.72 -20.23 31.33
C THR A 688 8.67 -19.34 32.15
N ALA A 689 9.81 -18.91 31.60
CA ALA A 689 10.73 -17.98 32.27
C ALA A 689 10.11 -16.59 32.54
N LEU A 690 9.32 -16.06 31.59
CA LEU A 690 8.56 -14.81 31.76
C LEU A 690 7.49 -14.91 32.86
N TYR A 691 6.74 -16.02 32.90
CA TYR A 691 5.73 -16.25 33.93
C TYR A 691 6.35 -16.45 35.33
N VAL A 692 7.50 -17.12 35.42
CA VAL A 692 8.25 -17.31 36.69
C VAL A 692 8.81 -15.99 37.20
N THR A 693 9.32 -15.14 36.31
CA THR A 693 9.85 -13.81 36.65
C THR A 693 8.75 -12.89 37.21
N ALA A 694 7.62 -12.79 36.51
CA ALA A 694 6.49 -11.97 36.95
C ALA A 694 5.86 -12.46 38.27
N ALA A 695 5.84 -13.78 38.50
CA ALA A 695 5.34 -14.37 39.73
C ALA A 695 6.27 -14.12 40.95
N ALA A 696 7.59 -14.06 40.73
CA ALA A 696 8.57 -13.84 41.78
C ALA A 696 8.70 -12.36 42.19
N GLU A 697 8.59 -11.41 41.25
CA GLU A 697 8.55 -9.97 41.55
C GLU A 697 7.29 -9.58 42.33
N SER A 698 6.11 -10.11 41.93
CA SER A 698 4.84 -9.87 42.63
C SER A 698 4.76 -10.47 44.05
N SER A 699 5.75 -11.29 44.42
CA SER A 699 5.85 -11.95 45.73
C SER A 699 6.98 -11.39 46.61
N GLY A 700 7.64 -10.31 46.18
CA GLY A 700 8.64 -9.58 46.98
C GLY A 700 10.04 -10.19 46.99
N PHE A 701 10.34 -11.15 46.12
CA PHE A 701 11.69 -11.63 45.90
C PHE A 701 12.43 -10.67 44.95
N GLN A 702 13.71 -10.41 45.23
CA GLN A 702 14.56 -9.68 44.29
C GLN A 702 14.91 -10.64 43.14
N VAL A 703 14.27 -10.46 42.00
CA VAL A 703 14.48 -11.30 40.81
C VAL A 703 15.50 -10.62 39.92
N ILE A 704 16.61 -11.29 39.65
CA ILE A 704 17.54 -10.89 38.59
C ILE A 704 17.13 -11.69 37.36
N SER A 705 16.27 -11.11 36.52
CA SER A 705 15.95 -11.68 35.21
C SER A 705 16.67 -10.92 34.09
N HIS A 706 17.22 -11.65 33.12
CA HIS A 706 17.77 -11.10 31.90
C HIS A 706 16.93 -11.57 30.71
N LEU A 707 16.06 -10.70 30.20
CA LEU A 707 15.48 -10.80 28.84
C LEU A 707 15.79 -9.53 28.02
N LEU A 708 17.06 -9.14 28.09
CA LEU A 708 17.95 -8.58 27.07
C LEU A 708 19.32 -8.54 27.75
N PRO A 709 20.44 -8.67 27.02
CA PRO A 709 21.74 -8.88 27.64
C PRO A 709 22.12 -7.64 28.44
N VAL A 710 22.23 -7.77 29.76
CA VAL A 710 23.05 -6.87 30.57
C VAL A 710 24.04 -7.70 31.37
N ALA A 711 25.21 -7.89 30.75
CA ALA A 711 26.50 -7.87 31.41
C ALA A 711 26.62 -8.62 32.75
N GLY A 712 26.80 -9.93 32.66
CA GLY A 712 27.44 -10.76 33.68
C GLY A 712 28.81 -11.31 33.26
N HIS A 713 29.32 -10.89 32.10
CA HIS A 713 30.73 -10.85 31.74
C HIS A 713 30.86 -9.64 30.81
N GLU A 714 31.81 -8.77 31.06
CA GLU A 714 32.11 -7.55 30.30
C GLU A 714 31.98 -7.75 28.78
N ARG A 715 30.81 -7.40 28.21
CA ARG A 715 30.60 -7.28 26.77
C ARG A 715 29.61 -6.15 26.51
N ALA A 716 30.00 -5.25 25.60
CA ALA A 716 29.22 -4.09 25.19
C ALA A 716 27.80 -4.47 24.75
N SER A 717 26.81 -3.64 25.10
CA SER A 717 25.39 -3.86 24.80
C SER A 717 25.07 -3.53 23.35
N SER A 718 25.44 -4.42 22.43
CA SER A 718 25.26 -4.23 20.98
C SER A 718 23.78 -4.27 20.57
N GLY A 719 23.35 -3.30 19.77
CA GLY A 719 22.05 -3.22 19.10
C GLY A 719 20.97 -2.41 19.86
N LEU A 720 21.27 -1.87 21.05
CA LEU A 720 20.27 -1.15 21.86
C LEU A 720 19.77 0.11 21.13
N ILE A 721 20.69 0.93 20.60
CA ILE A 721 20.32 2.20 19.97
C ILE A 721 19.68 1.95 18.61
N SER A 722 20.14 0.93 17.88
CA SER A 722 19.52 0.52 16.61
C SER A 722 18.02 0.21 16.77
N LEU A 723 17.62 -0.45 17.87
CA LEU A 723 16.21 -0.73 18.18
C LEU A 723 15.45 0.55 18.52
N MET A 724 16.07 1.47 19.27
CA MET A 724 15.46 2.78 19.55
C MET A 724 15.20 3.57 18.27
N ILE A 725 16.13 3.57 17.31
CA ILE A 725 15.95 4.23 16.01
C ILE A 725 14.76 3.64 15.24
N GLN A 726 14.61 2.30 15.23
CA GLN A 726 13.48 1.64 14.57
C GLN A 726 12.15 2.01 15.22
N CYS A 727 12.07 1.99 16.56
CA CYS A 727 10.89 2.41 17.30
C CYS A 727 10.54 3.88 17.03
N VAL A 728 11.53 4.78 17.08
CA VAL A 728 11.35 6.20 16.77
C VAL A 728 10.83 6.39 15.34
N THR A 729 11.38 5.65 14.38
CA THR A 729 10.95 5.70 12.98
C THR A 729 9.49 5.26 12.83
N ALA A 730 9.11 4.14 13.44
CA ALA A 730 7.75 3.60 13.38
C ALA A 730 6.74 4.53 14.06
N ASP A 731 7.02 4.99 15.28
CA ASP A 731 6.13 5.84 16.07
C ASP A 731 5.90 7.19 15.41
N ILE A 732 6.94 7.83 14.85
CA ILE A 732 6.78 9.08 14.09
C ILE A 732 5.85 8.86 12.90
N SER A 733 5.99 7.72 12.21
CA SER A 733 5.12 7.35 11.09
C SER A 733 3.66 7.29 11.53
N ASP A 734 3.38 6.61 12.64
CA ASP A 734 2.03 6.46 13.18
C ASP A 734 1.44 7.78 13.68
N ILE A 735 2.23 8.60 14.38
CA ILE A 735 1.79 9.94 14.81
C ILE A 735 1.44 10.81 13.59
N LYS A 736 2.29 10.84 12.56
CA LYS A 736 2.06 11.65 11.35
C LYS A 736 0.88 11.14 10.51
N LYS A 737 0.65 9.82 10.45
CA LYS A 737 -0.50 9.21 9.76
C LYS A 737 -1.81 9.48 10.49
N PHE A 738 -1.81 9.36 11.82
CA PHE A 738 -3.01 9.59 12.63
C PHE A 738 -3.37 11.08 12.65
N TYR A 739 -2.44 11.95 13.03
CA TYR A 739 -2.63 13.40 13.00
C TYR A 739 -2.31 13.94 11.61
N LYS A 740 -3.18 13.67 10.64
CA LYS A 740 -2.93 13.92 9.21
C LYS A 740 -2.67 15.38 8.85
N ILE A 741 -3.30 16.34 9.54
CA ILE A 741 -3.14 17.77 9.26
C ILE A 741 -1.80 18.29 9.79
N THR A 742 -0.93 18.71 8.89
CA THR A 742 0.48 19.02 9.14
C THR A 742 0.65 20.21 10.10
N PHE A 743 -0.17 21.25 9.92
CA PHE A 743 -0.12 22.46 10.74
C PHE A 743 -1.08 22.44 11.95
N SER A 744 -1.68 21.29 12.28
CA SER A 744 -2.52 21.17 13.47
C SER A 744 -1.70 21.38 14.74
N LYS A 745 -2.17 22.26 15.63
CA LYS A 745 -1.59 22.45 16.98
C LYS A 745 -1.55 21.15 17.77
N THR A 746 -2.52 20.24 17.56
CA THR A 746 -2.53 18.91 18.20
C THR A 746 -1.36 18.05 17.72
N ARG A 747 -1.12 18.02 16.41
CA ARG A 747 0.00 17.27 15.81
C ARG A 747 1.35 17.79 16.31
N VAL A 748 1.55 19.12 16.24
CA VAL A 748 2.79 19.78 16.64
C VAL A 748 3.12 19.45 18.10
N ARG A 749 2.17 19.65 19.01
CA ARG A 749 2.35 19.34 20.45
C ARG A 749 2.58 17.85 20.71
N ARG A 750 1.89 16.96 19.98
CA ARG A 750 2.07 15.51 20.16
C ARG A 750 3.47 15.06 19.75
N LEU A 751 3.97 15.56 18.63
CA LEU A 751 5.33 15.31 18.13
C LEU A 751 6.37 15.92 19.06
N GLU A 752 6.19 17.17 19.49
CA GLU A 752 7.09 17.84 20.43
C GLU A 752 7.22 17.03 21.72
N LYS A 753 6.09 16.65 22.34
CA LYS A 753 6.11 15.79 23.53
C LYS A 753 6.85 14.48 23.25
N TYR A 754 6.54 13.81 22.13
CA TYR A 754 7.18 12.55 21.77
C TYR A 754 8.70 12.69 21.65
N PHE A 755 9.19 13.72 20.96
CA PHE A 755 10.61 13.95 20.80
C PHE A 755 11.30 14.31 22.12
N ARG A 756 10.65 15.09 22.99
CA ARG A 756 11.18 15.37 24.35
C ARG A 756 11.26 14.09 25.19
N ASP A 757 10.22 13.27 25.17
CA ASP A 757 10.20 11.98 25.88
C ASP A 757 11.33 11.08 25.37
N LYS A 758 11.49 10.93 24.04
CA LYS A 758 12.56 10.10 23.44
C LYS A 758 13.96 10.66 23.66
N SER A 759 14.12 11.98 23.70
CA SER A 759 15.38 12.60 24.06
C SER A 759 15.76 12.30 25.51
N ALA A 760 14.79 12.29 26.43
CA ALA A 760 15.02 11.93 27.83
C ALA A 760 15.35 10.44 28.00
N GLU A 761 14.66 9.56 27.26
CA GLU A 761 14.98 8.13 27.22
C GLU A 761 16.41 7.88 26.70
N LEU A 762 16.81 8.55 25.61
CA LEU A 762 18.15 8.43 25.05
C LEU A 762 19.23 8.96 26.02
N ALA A 763 18.97 10.10 26.69
CA ALA A 763 19.88 10.67 27.67
C ALA A 763 20.13 9.76 28.89
N ALA A 764 19.23 8.82 29.18
CA ALA A 764 19.39 7.84 30.26
C ALA A 764 20.32 6.67 29.90
N VAL A 765 20.68 6.49 28.62
CA VAL A 765 21.58 5.42 28.17
C VAL A 765 23.04 5.78 28.48
N ARG A 766 23.79 4.82 29.05
CA ARG A 766 25.21 4.97 29.37
C ARG A 766 26.10 4.68 28.14
N LEU A 767 26.68 5.73 27.54
CA LEU A 767 27.50 5.59 26.33
C LEU A 767 28.76 4.74 26.51
N ASP A 768 29.36 4.74 27.69
CA ASP A 768 30.57 3.96 28.00
C ASP A 768 30.35 2.45 27.92
N GLN A 769 29.08 2.01 27.91
CA GLN A 769 28.68 0.60 27.80
C GLN A 769 28.26 0.18 26.39
N LEU A 770 28.14 1.15 25.48
CA LEU A 770 27.81 0.92 24.08
C LEU A 770 29.06 0.51 23.29
N ASP A 771 28.87 -0.30 22.26
CA ASP A 771 29.90 -0.55 21.26
C ASP A 771 30.09 0.68 20.35
N SER A 772 31.11 0.66 19.49
CA SER A 772 31.40 1.80 18.61
C SER A 772 30.25 2.15 17.66
N GLU A 773 29.47 1.16 17.21
CA GLU A 773 28.34 1.36 16.30
C GLU A 773 27.16 2.03 17.00
N ASP A 774 26.78 1.53 18.18
CA ASP A 774 25.72 2.11 19.00
C ASP A 774 26.10 3.51 19.53
N GLN A 775 27.39 3.78 19.77
CA GLN A 775 27.85 5.14 20.10
C GLN A 775 27.64 6.12 18.94
N ILE A 776 27.87 5.68 17.70
CA ILE A 776 27.59 6.48 16.50
C ILE A 776 26.08 6.69 16.35
N ASP A 777 25.30 5.62 16.48
CA ASP A 777 23.84 5.68 16.39
C ASP A 777 23.23 6.56 17.48
N TYR A 778 23.85 6.60 18.67
CA TYR A 778 23.46 7.49 19.76
C TYR A 778 23.56 8.95 19.32
N VAL A 779 24.72 9.36 18.80
CA VAL A 779 24.98 10.74 18.37
C VAL A 779 24.07 11.13 17.20
N LEU A 780 23.83 10.21 16.26
CA LEU A 780 22.90 10.43 15.16
C LEU A 780 21.46 10.65 15.66
N LEU A 781 20.97 9.79 16.55
CA LEU A 781 19.63 9.89 17.09
C LEU A 781 19.46 11.15 17.96
N GLU A 782 20.46 11.48 18.79
CA GLU A 782 20.47 12.71 19.59
C GLU A 782 20.38 13.95 18.68
N LYS A 783 21.22 14.02 17.64
CA LYS A 783 21.22 15.12 16.68
C LYS A 783 19.88 15.24 15.96
N TYR A 784 19.33 14.12 15.52
CA TYR A 784 18.03 14.06 14.85
C TYR A 784 16.92 14.58 15.76
N LEU A 785 16.79 14.08 16.99
CA LEU A 785 15.75 14.50 17.94
C LEU A 785 15.84 15.99 18.25
N ASN A 786 17.05 16.50 18.48
CA ASN A 786 17.28 17.94 18.72
C ASN A 786 16.91 18.80 17.51
N ARG A 787 17.25 18.35 16.28
CA ARG A 787 16.85 19.05 15.05
C ARG A 787 15.34 19.05 14.86
N GLN A 788 14.66 17.93 15.14
CA GLN A 788 13.19 17.85 15.03
C GLN A 788 12.50 18.79 16.02
N LEU A 789 12.98 18.87 17.27
CA LEU A 789 12.45 19.82 18.26
C LEU A 789 12.60 21.27 17.80
N LYS A 790 13.80 21.66 17.37
CA LYS A 790 14.05 23.01 16.85
C LYS A 790 13.22 23.32 15.60
N ALA A 791 13.06 22.34 14.69
CA ALA A 791 12.24 22.50 13.50
C ALA A 791 10.76 22.75 13.86
N LEU A 792 10.24 22.08 14.89
CA LEU A 792 8.88 22.30 15.38
C LEU A 792 8.71 23.68 16.01
N GLU A 793 9.71 24.18 16.75
CA GLU A 793 9.70 25.53 17.32
C GLU A 793 9.70 26.60 16.21
N GLU A 794 10.57 26.46 15.20
CA GLU A 794 10.60 27.33 14.01
C GLU A 794 9.28 27.25 13.22
N PHE A 795 8.73 26.05 13.08
CA PHE A 795 7.46 25.82 12.40
C PHE A 795 6.30 26.48 13.13
N GLU A 796 6.20 26.36 14.45
CA GLU A 796 5.15 26.98 15.26
C GLU A 796 5.19 28.51 15.12
N SER A 797 6.38 29.12 15.18
CA SER A 797 6.54 30.56 14.92
C SER A 797 6.08 30.93 13.50
N SER A 798 6.34 30.10 12.49
CA SER A 798 5.88 30.34 11.12
C SER A 798 4.35 30.25 10.94
N LEU A 799 3.64 29.57 11.86
CA LEU A 799 2.18 29.50 11.86
C LEU A 799 1.54 30.79 12.37
N GLU A 800 2.22 31.52 13.27
CA GLU A 800 1.76 32.83 13.77
C GLU A 800 1.60 33.83 12.61
N GLU A 801 2.49 33.77 11.61
CA GLU A 801 2.42 34.59 10.39
C GLU A 801 1.12 34.33 9.59
N LEU A 802 0.52 33.15 9.73
CA LEU A 802 -0.66 32.72 8.98
C LEU A 802 -1.97 33.07 9.69
N GLU A 803 -1.95 33.39 10.99
CA GLU A 803 -3.17 33.62 11.78
C GLU A 803 -4.04 34.73 11.17
N SER A 804 -3.40 35.79 10.67
CA SER A 804 -4.11 36.90 10.00
C SER A 804 -4.85 36.46 8.72
N ILE A 805 -4.39 35.40 8.06
CA ILE A 805 -4.87 34.93 6.76
C ILE A 805 -5.94 33.84 6.92
N ILE A 806 -5.68 32.81 7.72
CA ILE A 806 -6.50 31.58 7.76
C ILE A 806 -7.29 31.35 9.06
N GLU A 807 -6.99 32.05 10.15
CA GLU A 807 -7.74 31.89 11.40
C GLU A 807 -8.94 32.84 11.49
N PRO A 808 -10.09 32.41 12.07
CA PRO A 808 -10.27 31.20 12.87
C PRO A 808 -10.80 29.96 12.09
N PHE A 809 -11.07 30.08 10.79
CA PHE A 809 -11.72 29.00 10.05
C PHE A 809 -10.86 27.73 9.94
N ALA A 810 -9.53 27.90 9.90
CA ALA A 810 -8.59 26.79 9.85
C ALA A 810 -8.68 25.94 11.12
N SER A 811 -8.56 26.55 12.30
CA SER A 811 -8.70 25.84 13.59
C SER A 811 -10.05 25.16 13.74
N ASN A 812 -11.14 25.80 13.32
CA ASN A 812 -12.49 25.21 13.39
C ASN A 812 -12.63 23.97 12.47
N LEU A 813 -12.05 24.00 11.28
CA LEU A 813 -12.02 22.84 10.38
C LEU A 813 -11.14 21.71 10.94
N VAL A 814 -9.98 22.04 11.49
CA VAL A 814 -9.10 21.05 12.13
C VAL A 814 -9.83 20.35 13.27
N ASP A 815 -10.50 21.07 14.17
CA ASP A 815 -11.24 20.43 15.27
C ASP A 815 -12.35 19.50 14.73
N LEU A 816 -13.12 19.94 13.73
CA LEU A 816 -14.15 19.12 13.11
C LEU A 816 -13.59 17.80 12.53
N ILE A 817 -12.43 17.86 11.89
CA ILE A 817 -11.73 16.70 11.32
C ILE A 817 -11.17 15.80 12.43
N GLU A 818 -10.54 16.37 13.45
CA GLU A 818 -9.92 15.63 14.56
C GLU A 818 -10.95 15.02 15.52
N ARG A 819 -12.16 15.57 15.61
CA ARG A 819 -13.27 14.92 16.33
C ARG A 819 -13.60 13.54 15.77
N ARG A 820 -13.60 13.40 14.44
CA ARG A 820 -13.77 12.09 13.78
C ARG A 820 -12.63 11.15 14.15
N GLN A 821 -11.38 11.63 14.11
CA GLN A 821 -10.20 10.81 14.45
C GLN A 821 -10.26 10.28 15.89
N ARG A 822 -10.78 11.10 16.83
CA ARG A 822 -10.96 10.74 18.24
C ARG A 822 -12.25 9.97 18.52
N VAL A 823 -13.03 9.64 17.49
CA VAL A 823 -14.33 8.96 17.59
C VAL A 823 -15.29 9.72 18.52
N VAL A 824 -15.20 11.05 18.55
CA VAL A 824 -16.10 11.88 19.33
C VAL A 824 -17.44 11.93 18.59
N PRO A 825 -18.56 11.49 19.21
CA PRO A 825 -19.87 11.56 18.59
C PRO A 825 -20.17 12.98 18.10
N THR A 826 -20.56 13.09 16.84
CA THR A 826 -20.79 14.36 16.16
C THR A 826 -22.11 14.26 15.41
N THR A 827 -23.11 15.02 15.86
CA THR A 827 -24.43 15.02 15.22
C THR A 827 -24.39 15.79 13.91
N GLY A 828 -25.27 15.43 12.97
CA GLY A 828 -25.44 16.15 11.70
C GLY A 828 -25.64 17.64 11.89
N ARG A 829 -26.49 18.01 12.85
CA ARG A 829 -26.80 19.39 13.17
C ARG A 829 -25.56 20.18 13.61
N TYR A 830 -24.81 19.67 14.58
CA TYR A 830 -23.59 20.34 15.05
C TYR A 830 -22.57 20.49 13.92
N ALA A 831 -22.38 19.43 13.12
CA ALA A 831 -21.48 19.47 11.99
C ALA A 831 -21.89 20.50 10.93
N ALA A 832 -23.19 20.64 10.66
CA ALA A 832 -23.73 21.64 9.76
C ALA A 832 -23.55 23.07 10.29
N GLU A 833 -23.76 23.28 11.59
CA GLU A 833 -23.53 24.57 12.27
C GLU A 833 -22.04 24.95 12.19
N ALA A 834 -21.12 24.01 12.46
CA ALA A 834 -19.68 24.23 12.35
C ALA A 834 -19.24 24.56 10.91
N LEU A 835 -19.73 23.82 9.91
CA LEU A 835 -19.45 24.09 8.49
C LEU A 835 -19.95 25.46 8.05
N SER A 836 -21.12 25.87 8.55
CA SER A 836 -21.72 27.17 8.24
C SER A 836 -20.91 28.31 8.87
N ALA A 837 -20.47 28.16 10.12
CA ALA A 837 -19.58 29.12 10.77
C ALA A 837 -18.25 29.30 10.01
N VAL A 838 -17.62 28.17 9.62
CA VAL A 838 -16.42 28.17 8.76
C VAL A 838 -16.69 28.89 7.44
N SER A 839 -17.85 28.62 6.83
CA SER A 839 -18.25 29.25 5.57
C SER A 839 -18.35 30.77 5.67
N GLU A 840 -18.90 31.27 6.78
CA GLU A 840 -18.99 32.70 7.08
C GLU A 840 -17.60 33.30 7.32
N ASP A 841 -16.73 32.62 8.07
CA ASP A 841 -15.36 33.06 8.31
C ASP A 841 -14.55 33.19 7.02
N VAL A 842 -14.59 32.17 6.17
CA VAL A 842 -13.90 32.19 4.86
C VAL A 842 -14.44 33.34 4.01
N THR A 843 -15.75 33.60 4.05
CA THR A 843 -16.36 34.74 3.33
C THR A 843 -15.86 36.08 3.84
N ARG A 844 -15.77 36.26 5.16
CA ARG A 844 -15.21 37.47 5.78
C ARG A 844 -13.76 37.70 5.36
N LYS A 845 -12.93 36.65 5.39
CA LYS A 845 -11.53 36.73 4.96
C LYS A 845 -11.40 37.01 3.47
N LEU A 846 -12.17 36.33 2.63
CA LEU A 846 -12.27 36.61 1.19
C LEU A 846 -12.60 38.07 0.92
N HIS A 847 -13.60 38.63 1.61
CA HIS A 847 -13.98 40.03 1.45
C HIS A 847 -12.87 40.98 1.87
N ALA A 848 -12.21 40.73 3.01
CA ALA A 848 -11.08 41.53 3.48
C ALA A 848 -9.91 41.53 2.48
N ILE A 849 -9.54 40.35 1.96
CA ILE A 849 -8.47 40.20 0.96
C ILE A 849 -8.87 40.83 -0.37
N THR A 850 -10.12 40.72 -0.79
CA THR A 850 -10.57 41.33 -2.06
C THR A 850 -10.59 42.86 -1.99
N LYS A 851 -10.96 43.42 -0.83
CA LYS A 851 -11.08 44.87 -0.61
C LYS A 851 -9.75 45.56 -0.33
N ASN A 852 -8.90 44.92 0.48
CA ASN A 852 -7.67 45.53 1.02
C ASN A 852 -6.39 44.77 0.62
N GLY A 853 -6.50 43.58 0.04
CA GLY A 853 -5.36 42.77 -0.37
C GLY A 853 -4.79 43.23 -1.70
N SER A 854 -3.60 43.82 -1.63
CA SER A 854 -2.72 44.03 -2.77
C SER A 854 -1.53 43.07 -2.67
N GLN A 855 -0.88 42.80 -3.79
CA GLN A 855 0.38 42.05 -3.80
C GLN A 855 1.37 42.79 -2.92
N SER A 856 1.86 42.14 -1.87
CA SER A 856 2.83 42.75 -0.97
C SER A 856 4.19 42.83 -1.68
N GLN A 857 4.88 43.96 -1.55
CA GLN A 857 6.30 44.04 -1.92
C GLN A 857 7.21 43.36 -0.88
N ASP A 858 6.70 43.09 0.32
CA ASP A 858 7.40 42.29 1.32
C ASP A 858 7.36 40.79 0.92
N PRO A 859 8.52 40.18 0.63
CA PRO A 859 8.59 38.76 0.30
C PRO A 859 8.05 37.85 1.40
N ALA A 860 8.25 38.18 2.67
CA ALA A 860 7.81 37.35 3.79
C ALA A 860 6.27 37.21 3.82
N ALA A 861 5.55 38.32 3.67
CA ALA A 861 4.09 38.31 3.52
C ALA A 861 3.61 37.50 2.31
N ARG A 862 4.35 37.55 1.18
CA ARG A 862 4.03 36.76 -0.02
C ARG A 862 4.20 35.26 0.23
N PHE A 863 5.24 34.86 0.96
CA PHE A 863 5.48 33.47 1.34
C PHE A 863 4.46 32.94 2.35
N ALA A 864 4.08 33.76 3.33
CA ALA A 864 2.99 33.44 4.25
C ALA A 864 1.69 33.17 3.48
N ALA A 865 1.36 34.01 2.48
CA ALA A 865 0.20 33.79 1.60
C ALA A 865 0.31 32.48 0.80
N TYR A 866 1.50 32.14 0.29
CA TYR A 866 1.74 30.86 -0.40
C TYR A 866 1.54 29.65 0.51
N ARG A 867 2.11 29.66 1.73
CA ARG A 867 1.90 28.60 2.74
C ARG A 867 0.43 28.45 3.10
N ALA A 868 -0.29 29.56 3.29
CA ALA A 868 -1.73 29.55 3.53
C ALA A 868 -2.52 28.84 2.42
N VAL A 869 -2.19 29.07 1.14
CA VAL A 869 -2.85 28.39 0.01
C VAL A 869 -2.64 26.87 0.03
N ASN A 870 -1.45 26.42 0.43
CA ASN A 870 -1.12 25.00 0.54
C ASN A 870 -1.86 24.34 1.71
N TYR A 871 -1.87 24.96 2.89
CA TYR A 871 -2.59 24.48 4.08
C TYR A 871 -4.10 24.46 3.88
N VAL A 872 -4.68 25.46 3.19
CA VAL A 872 -6.10 25.42 2.80
C VAL A 872 -6.36 24.29 1.80
N GLY A 873 -5.39 23.99 0.92
CA GLY A 873 -5.44 22.83 0.04
C GLY A 873 -5.49 21.51 0.81
N GLU A 874 -4.67 21.37 1.86
CA GLU A 874 -4.65 20.21 2.76
C GLU A 874 -5.98 20.05 3.51
N LEU A 875 -6.51 21.14 4.09
CA LEU A 875 -7.82 21.14 4.76
C LEU A 875 -8.94 20.71 3.81
N ARG A 876 -8.91 21.16 2.56
CA ARG A 876 -9.91 20.79 1.55
C ARG A 876 -9.97 19.29 1.34
N VAL A 877 -8.81 18.65 1.15
CA VAL A 877 -8.71 17.20 0.94
C VAL A 877 -9.17 16.44 2.18
N ALA A 878 -8.76 16.89 3.37
CA ALA A 878 -9.17 16.25 4.62
C ALA A 878 -10.67 16.42 4.92
N LEU A 879 -11.26 17.57 4.54
CA LEU A 879 -12.69 17.82 4.68
C LEU A 879 -13.52 16.93 3.73
N GLU A 880 -13.05 16.70 2.50
CA GLU A 880 -13.66 15.75 1.56
C GLU A 880 -13.65 14.31 2.11
N GLU A 881 -12.52 13.88 2.68
CA GLU A 881 -12.41 12.57 3.35
C GLU A 881 -13.39 12.48 4.54
N TRP A 882 -13.43 13.50 5.38
CA TRP A 882 -14.31 13.58 6.55
C TRP A 882 -15.79 13.47 6.15
N MET A 883 -16.23 14.18 5.10
CA MET A 883 -17.62 14.11 4.63
C MET A 883 -17.94 12.72 4.06
N ASN A 884 -17.03 12.13 3.28
CA ASN A 884 -17.23 10.82 2.67
C ASN A 884 -17.35 9.68 3.71
N PHE A 885 -16.79 9.86 4.91
CA PHE A 885 -16.91 8.89 6.00
C PHE A 885 -18.35 8.77 6.53
N TYR A 886 -19.04 9.90 6.74
CA TYR A 886 -20.42 9.90 7.28
C TYR A 886 -21.49 9.78 6.20
N LYS A 887 -21.20 10.26 4.99
CA LYS A 887 -22.15 10.31 3.88
C LYS A 887 -22.65 8.90 3.51
N GLY A 888 -23.96 8.71 3.61
CA GLY A 888 -24.63 7.44 3.27
C GLY A 888 -24.63 6.38 4.38
N TYR A 889 -23.82 6.56 5.44
CA TYR A 889 -23.87 5.76 6.66
C TYR A 889 -24.88 6.33 7.66
N ASP A 890 -24.88 7.65 7.86
CA ASP A 890 -25.83 8.37 8.70
C ASP A 890 -26.68 9.32 7.83
N PRO A 891 -27.94 8.95 7.53
CA PRO A 891 -28.84 9.75 6.71
C PRO A 891 -29.17 11.11 7.32
N GLU A 892 -29.31 11.21 8.64
CA GLU A 892 -29.60 12.46 9.33
C GLU A 892 -28.39 13.39 9.28
N PHE A 893 -27.18 12.84 9.49
CA PHE A 893 -25.93 13.57 9.28
C PHE A 893 -25.84 14.12 7.86
N THR A 894 -26.10 13.27 6.87
CA THR A 894 -26.02 13.63 5.44
C THR A 894 -27.03 14.73 5.11
N TRP A 895 -28.25 14.64 5.66
CA TRP A 895 -29.30 15.64 5.46
C TRP A 895 -28.89 17.03 5.96
N TRP A 896 -28.36 17.11 7.17
CA TRP A 896 -27.90 18.37 7.75
C TRP A 896 -26.67 18.97 7.03
N THR A 897 -25.69 18.13 6.67
CA THR A 897 -24.34 18.61 6.29
C THR A 897 -24.13 18.82 4.80
N SER A 898 -24.94 18.21 3.92
CA SER A 898 -24.69 18.22 2.47
C SER A 898 -24.58 19.62 1.86
N ALA A 899 -25.49 20.53 2.20
CA ALA A 899 -25.48 21.89 1.67
C ALA A 899 -24.36 22.76 2.28
N PRO A 900 -24.20 22.83 3.63
CA PRO A 900 -23.07 23.53 4.26
C PRO A 900 -21.71 23.04 3.74
N PHE A 901 -21.49 21.73 3.63
CA PHE A 901 -20.25 21.16 3.11
C PHE A 901 -19.92 21.66 1.70
N GLN A 902 -20.89 21.60 0.78
CA GLN A 902 -20.70 22.06 -0.60
C GLN A 902 -20.41 23.56 -0.67
N GLN A 903 -21.01 24.35 0.21
CA GLN A 903 -20.75 25.77 0.32
C GLN A 903 -19.34 26.06 0.82
N THR A 904 -18.92 25.44 1.92
CA THR A 904 -17.57 25.56 2.47
C THR A 904 -16.52 25.15 1.45
N LEU A 905 -16.70 24.03 0.75
CA LEU A 905 -15.76 23.54 -0.26
C LEU A 905 -15.56 24.54 -1.41
N ARG A 906 -16.66 25.13 -1.93
CA ARG A 906 -16.58 26.17 -2.96
C ARG A 906 -15.84 27.41 -2.47
N GLN A 907 -16.08 27.82 -1.23
CA GLN A 907 -15.42 29.00 -0.66
C GLN A 907 -13.93 28.78 -0.38
N LEU A 908 -13.52 27.60 0.08
CA LEU A 908 -12.10 27.28 0.23
C LEU A 908 -11.37 27.32 -1.12
N ASN A 909 -12.00 26.82 -2.20
CA ASN A 909 -11.46 26.93 -3.55
C ASN A 909 -11.38 28.40 -4.02
N SER A 910 -12.43 29.18 -3.79
CA SER A 910 -12.43 30.62 -4.10
C SER A 910 -11.36 31.37 -3.30
N PHE A 911 -11.15 31.00 -2.04
CA PHE A 911 -10.12 31.57 -1.16
C PHE A 911 -8.73 31.35 -1.74
N ARG A 912 -8.39 30.10 -2.10
CA ARG A 912 -7.10 29.78 -2.72
C ARG A 912 -6.87 30.56 -4.01
N ALA A 913 -7.86 30.62 -4.90
CA ALA A 913 -7.76 31.37 -6.16
C ALA A 913 -7.58 32.89 -5.92
N THR A 914 -8.28 33.44 -4.93
CA THR A 914 -8.20 34.87 -4.60
C THR A 914 -6.86 35.22 -3.95
N VAL A 915 -6.36 34.40 -3.03
CA VAL A 915 -5.04 34.60 -2.41
C VAL A 915 -3.93 34.50 -3.45
N ASN A 916 -3.98 33.51 -4.34
CA ASN A 916 -3.02 33.38 -5.44
C ASN A 916 -3.00 34.65 -6.31
N SER A 917 -4.17 35.10 -6.80
CA SER A 917 -4.24 36.26 -7.70
C SER A 917 -3.94 37.60 -7.03
N ARG A 918 -4.34 37.80 -5.76
CA ARG A 918 -4.28 39.11 -5.08
C ARG A 918 -3.05 39.30 -4.20
N LEU A 919 -2.59 38.25 -3.51
CA LEU A 919 -1.50 38.35 -2.55
C LEU A 919 -0.18 37.80 -3.08
N ILE A 920 -0.21 36.87 -4.05
CA ILE A 920 0.99 36.23 -4.61
C ILE A 920 1.35 36.81 -5.98
N GLY A 921 0.42 36.76 -6.95
CA GLY A 921 0.60 37.18 -8.36
C GLY A 921 0.06 36.13 -9.35
N ASP A 922 -0.44 36.56 -10.51
CA ASP A 922 -1.07 35.70 -11.53
C ASP A 922 0.00 34.96 -12.37
N SER A 923 0.23 33.68 -12.10
CA SER A 923 1.22 32.83 -12.78
C SER A 923 0.76 32.32 -14.16
N SER A 924 -0.26 32.94 -14.75
CA SER A 924 -0.95 32.43 -15.94
C SER A 924 -0.54 33.08 -17.27
N ASN A 925 0.38 34.05 -17.29
CA ASN A 925 0.62 34.86 -18.48
C ASN A 925 2.08 35.11 -18.92
N ASP A 926 3.06 34.33 -18.46
CA ASP A 926 4.40 34.35 -19.04
C ASP A 926 4.99 32.94 -19.15
N SER A 927 5.69 32.66 -20.25
CA SER A 927 6.37 31.39 -20.54
C SER A 927 7.48 31.02 -19.54
N THR A 928 7.70 31.84 -18.52
CA THR A 928 8.66 31.68 -17.42
C THR A 928 7.98 31.73 -16.06
N GLY A 929 6.81 31.07 -15.92
CA GLY A 929 5.99 31.07 -14.70
C GLY A 929 6.82 31.24 -13.42
N ASP A 930 6.63 32.38 -12.75
CA ASP A 930 7.50 32.89 -11.68
C ASP A 930 7.95 31.76 -10.75
N ILE A 931 9.26 31.48 -10.72
CA ILE A 931 9.85 30.51 -9.81
C ILE A 931 9.73 31.11 -8.41
N VAL A 932 8.70 30.69 -7.67
CA VAL A 932 8.27 31.37 -6.43
C VAL A 932 9.22 31.09 -5.26
N GLY A 933 9.98 29.99 -5.24
CA GLY A 933 10.71 29.42 -4.08
C GLY A 933 11.12 30.35 -2.92
N GLN A 934 10.95 29.88 -1.68
CA GLN A 934 11.23 30.66 -0.47
C GLN A 934 12.71 30.58 -0.06
N PRO A 935 13.46 31.70 -0.03
CA PRO A 935 14.78 31.73 0.58
C PRO A 935 14.68 31.39 2.08
N VAL A 936 15.53 30.48 2.56
CA VAL A 936 15.54 30.08 3.98
C VAL A 936 16.37 31.03 4.86
N GLY A 937 17.14 31.93 4.23
CA GLY A 937 18.03 32.86 4.91
C GLY A 937 19.32 32.20 5.43
N ARG A 938 20.32 33.02 5.73
CA ARG A 938 21.65 32.56 6.17
C ARG A 938 21.60 31.76 7.47
N SER A 939 20.75 32.14 8.42
CA SER A 939 20.57 31.42 9.69
C SER A 939 19.98 30.02 9.47
N GLY A 940 19.01 29.88 8.55
CA GLY A 940 18.45 28.59 8.15
C GLY A 940 19.51 27.69 7.53
N ILE A 941 20.33 28.22 6.62
CA ILE A 941 21.43 27.46 6.01
C ILE A 941 22.42 26.99 7.09
N LEU A 942 22.82 27.86 8.04
CA LEU A 942 23.71 27.46 9.14
C LEU A 942 23.12 26.36 10.03
N ALA A 943 21.82 26.40 10.30
CA ALA A 943 21.14 25.36 11.05
C ALA A 943 21.14 24.02 10.29
N ASP A 944 20.93 24.04 8.99
CA ASP A 944 21.00 22.85 8.15
C ASP A 944 22.45 22.32 8.03
N LEU A 945 23.45 23.20 7.97
CA LEU A 945 24.88 22.80 7.96
C LEU A 945 25.29 22.14 9.29
N ASP A 946 24.86 22.69 10.43
CA ASP A 946 25.07 22.06 11.74
C ASP A 946 24.41 20.67 11.79
N ALA A 947 23.21 20.51 11.24
CA ALA A 947 22.51 19.22 11.16
C ALA A 947 23.25 18.17 10.31
N GLN A 948 24.03 18.62 9.31
CA GLN A 948 24.82 17.77 8.42
C GLN A 948 26.27 17.60 8.85
N PHE A 949 26.65 18.09 10.03
CA PHE A 949 28.03 18.11 10.52
C PHE A 949 29.03 18.74 9.52
N ILE A 950 28.67 19.91 8.97
CA ILE A 950 29.54 20.65 8.05
C ILE A 950 30.17 21.84 8.78
N ALA A 951 31.50 21.83 8.90
CA ALA A 951 32.28 22.84 9.63
C ALA A 951 32.61 24.10 8.81
N TYR A 952 31.81 24.41 7.79
CA TYR A 952 32.01 25.56 6.89
C TYR A 952 30.83 26.51 6.94
N SER A 953 31.09 27.80 6.74
CA SER A 953 30.07 28.80 6.47
C SER A 953 29.57 28.72 5.01
N PRO A 954 28.35 29.23 4.71
CA PRO A 954 27.85 29.30 3.33
C PRO A 954 28.82 30.02 2.38
N GLU A 955 29.50 31.06 2.86
CA GLU A 955 30.46 31.82 2.08
C GLU A 955 31.74 31.02 1.77
N GLU A 956 32.20 30.21 2.71
CA GLU A 956 33.33 29.30 2.50
C GLU A 956 32.98 28.19 1.51
N LEU A 957 31.77 27.63 1.58
CA LEU A 957 31.29 26.65 0.60
C LEU A 957 31.23 27.22 -0.82
N ILE A 958 30.86 28.50 -0.98
CA ILE A 958 30.94 29.20 -2.27
C ILE A 958 32.38 29.30 -2.75
N LYS A 959 33.34 29.63 -1.87
CA LYS A 959 34.78 29.67 -2.24
C LYS A 959 35.30 28.30 -2.68
N ILE A 960 34.89 27.21 -2.02
CA ILE A 960 35.23 25.84 -2.43
C ILE A 960 34.70 25.60 -3.85
N ALA A 961 33.43 25.93 -4.11
CA ALA A 961 32.82 25.76 -5.42
C ALA A 961 33.51 26.60 -6.51
N ASP A 962 33.90 27.83 -6.22
CA ASP A 962 34.63 28.71 -7.15
C ASP A 962 36.02 28.15 -7.48
N LYS A 963 36.73 27.60 -6.48
CA LYS A 963 38.05 26.98 -6.67
C LYS A 963 37.97 25.70 -7.52
N GLU A 964 36.99 24.84 -7.24
CA GLU A 964 36.70 23.64 -8.04
C GLU A 964 36.29 24.01 -9.48
N TYR A 965 35.47 25.05 -9.64
CA TYR A 965 35.07 25.54 -10.96
C TYR A 965 36.27 26.05 -11.75
N ALA A 966 37.16 26.83 -11.13
CA ALA A 966 38.38 27.32 -11.77
C ALA A 966 39.31 26.18 -12.22
N TRP A 967 39.40 25.11 -11.44
CA TRP A 967 40.10 23.90 -11.86
C TRP A 967 39.42 23.26 -13.08
N CYS A 968 38.10 23.11 -13.07
CA CYS A 968 37.35 22.54 -14.20
C CYS A 968 37.52 23.35 -15.49
N GLU A 969 37.47 24.68 -15.39
CA GLU A 969 37.68 25.57 -16.54
C GLU A 969 39.07 25.41 -17.16
N ASN A 970 40.10 25.25 -16.32
CA ASN A 970 41.46 24.97 -16.81
C ASN A 970 41.56 23.62 -17.52
N GLU A 971 40.91 22.57 -17.01
CA GLU A 971 40.85 21.27 -17.68
C GLU A 971 40.02 21.31 -18.97
N MET A 972 38.94 22.09 -19.00
CA MET A 972 38.14 22.33 -20.20
C MET A 972 38.98 22.99 -21.29
N ILE A 973 39.83 23.96 -20.93
CA ILE A 973 40.77 24.59 -21.87
C ILE A 973 41.79 23.57 -22.40
N LYS A 974 42.29 22.64 -21.57
CA LYS A 974 43.20 21.58 -22.03
C LYS A 974 42.52 20.64 -23.02
N ALA A 975 41.29 20.19 -22.73
CA ALA A 975 40.51 19.34 -23.62
C ALA A 975 40.17 20.07 -24.94
N SER A 976 39.80 21.35 -24.85
CA SER A 976 39.56 22.23 -26.01
C SER A 976 40.78 22.35 -26.92
N ARG A 977 41.98 22.54 -26.35
CA ARG A 977 43.24 22.56 -27.12
C ARG A 977 43.48 21.23 -27.84
N ALA A 978 43.19 20.11 -27.18
CA ALA A 978 43.35 18.78 -27.79
C ALA A 978 42.37 18.55 -28.96
N LEU A 979 41.18 19.17 -28.94
CA LEU A 979 40.21 19.15 -30.04
C LEU A 979 40.50 20.17 -31.16
N GLY A 980 41.49 21.05 -30.99
CA GLY A 980 41.83 22.07 -31.97
C GLY A 980 41.03 23.39 -31.86
N TYR A 981 40.25 23.58 -30.79
CA TYR A 981 39.52 24.85 -30.54
C TYR A 981 40.35 25.87 -29.74
N GLY A 982 41.63 25.58 -29.47
CA GLY A 982 42.50 26.48 -28.70
C GLY A 982 41.96 26.69 -27.28
N VAL A 983 41.93 27.94 -26.80
CA VAL A 983 41.42 28.28 -25.46
C VAL A 983 39.90 28.46 -25.41
N ASP A 984 39.21 28.40 -26.54
CA ASP A 984 37.75 28.55 -26.61
C ASP A 984 37.05 27.23 -26.29
N TRP A 985 36.99 26.92 -24.99
CA TRP A 985 36.32 25.71 -24.53
C TRP A 985 34.81 25.70 -24.78
N ARG A 986 34.18 26.87 -24.98
CA ARG A 986 32.75 26.96 -25.31
C ARG A 986 32.50 26.46 -26.73
N ALA A 987 33.35 26.81 -27.69
CA ALA A 987 33.29 26.24 -29.04
C ALA A 987 33.51 24.72 -29.03
N ALA A 988 34.44 24.22 -28.21
CA ALA A 988 34.64 22.78 -28.01
C ALA A 988 33.41 22.09 -27.39
N LEU A 989 32.78 22.71 -26.39
CA LEU A 989 31.55 22.20 -25.79
C LEU A 989 30.39 22.17 -26.80
N GLU A 990 30.25 23.19 -27.65
CA GLU A 990 29.25 23.21 -28.72
C GLU A 990 29.45 22.08 -29.73
N HIS A 991 30.70 21.71 -30.02
CA HIS A 991 30.99 20.51 -30.80
C HIS A 991 30.49 19.24 -30.09
N VAL A 992 30.84 19.06 -28.81
CA VAL A 992 30.46 17.88 -28.01
C VAL A 992 28.94 17.72 -27.87
N LYS A 993 28.20 18.82 -27.72
CA LYS A 993 26.73 18.80 -27.65
C LYS A 993 26.06 18.18 -28.88
N ASN A 994 26.73 18.20 -30.04
CA ASN A 994 26.22 17.60 -31.27
C ASN A 994 26.54 16.10 -31.41
N LEU A 995 27.21 15.48 -30.44
CA LEU A 995 27.53 14.04 -30.41
C LEU A 995 26.40 13.21 -29.78
N TYR A 996 25.16 13.51 -30.14
CA TYR A 996 23.97 12.78 -29.71
C TYR A 996 23.68 11.58 -30.61
N VAL A 997 22.86 10.64 -30.13
CA VAL A 997 22.42 9.45 -30.90
C VAL A 997 21.03 9.69 -31.50
N GLU A 998 20.73 9.10 -32.65
CA GLU A 998 19.42 9.33 -33.29
C GLU A 998 18.25 8.76 -32.46
N PRO A 999 17.05 9.37 -32.48
CA PRO A 999 15.87 8.88 -31.76
C PRO A 999 15.63 7.37 -31.96
N GLY A 1000 15.45 6.64 -30.86
CA GLY A 1000 15.33 5.18 -30.83
C GLY A 1000 16.62 4.43 -30.46
N GLN A 1001 17.78 5.10 -30.40
CA GLN A 1001 19.07 4.47 -30.05
C GLN A 1001 19.48 4.64 -28.59
N GLN A 1002 18.71 5.36 -27.78
CA GLN A 1002 19.13 5.82 -26.45
C GLN A 1002 19.17 4.70 -25.42
N THR A 1003 18.21 3.79 -25.48
CA THR A 1003 18.18 2.61 -24.60
C THR A 1003 19.42 1.74 -24.83
N ARG A 1004 19.81 1.56 -26.10
CA ARG A 1004 21.06 0.89 -26.45
C ARG A 1004 22.29 1.63 -25.91
N LEU A 1005 22.37 2.93 -26.10
CA LEU A 1005 23.45 3.77 -25.55
C LEU A 1005 23.58 3.58 -24.03
N VAL A 1006 22.45 3.64 -23.31
CA VAL A 1006 22.40 3.42 -21.85
C VAL A 1006 22.95 2.05 -21.46
N HIS A 1007 22.51 0.97 -22.12
CA HIS A 1007 22.99 -0.38 -21.82
C HIS A 1007 24.48 -0.56 -22.13
N GLU A 1008 24.98 0.03 -23.22
CA GLU A 1008 26.41 0.03 -23.56
C GLU A 1008 27.24 0.71 -22.46
N LEU A 1009 26.83 1.91 -22.04
CA LEU A 1009 27.51 2.68 -21.00
C LEU A 1009 27.45 1.99 -19.62
N SER A 1010 26.32 1.37 -19.28
CA SER A 1010 26.17 0.61 -18.04
C SER A 1010 27.09 -0.63 -18.02
N ALA A 1011 27.16 -1.37 -19.13
CA ALA A 1011 28.05 -2.51 -19.25
C ALA A 1011 29.54 -2.11 -19.18
N GLU A 1012 29.90 -0.99 -19.80
CA GLU A 1012 31.23 -0.39 -19.68
C GLU A 1012 31.59 -0.07 -18.23
N ALA A 1013 30.65 0.56 -17.50
CA ALA A 1013 30.83 0.92 -16.09
C ALA A 1013 31.12 -0.29 -15.21
N VAL A 1014 30.26 -1.30 -15.31
CA VAL A 1014 30.37 -2.52 -14.52
C VAL A 1014 31.67 -3.26 -14.85
N ALA A 1015 32.03 -3.34 -16.14
CA ALA A 1015 33.26 -3.97 -16.57
C ALA A 1015 34.48 -3.25 -15.99
N TYR A 1016 34.49 -1.92 -16.01
CA TYR A 1016 35.59 -1.11 -15.50
C TYR A 1016 35.83 -1.32 -14.00
N VAL A 1017 34.78 -1.17 -13.18
CA VAL A 1017 34.94 -1.28 -11.71
C VAL A 1017 35.30 -2.69 -11.26
N LYS A 1018 34.84 -3.73 -11.99
CA LYS A 1018 35.23 -5.13 -11.73
C LYS A 1018 36.67 -5.42 -12.18
N HIS A 1019 37.07 -4.95 -13.36
CA HIS A 1019 38.41 -5.18 -13.89
C HIS A 1019 39.50 -4.61 -12.97
N HIS A 1020 39.24 -3.42 -12.41
CA HIS A 1020 40.16 -2.72 -11.51
C HIS A 1020 39.97 -3.06 -10.02
N ASP A 1021 39.10 -4.04 -9.70
CA ASP A 1021 38.77 -4.45 -8.33
C ASP A 1021 38.46 -3.26 -7.41
N LEU A 1022 37.58 -2.35 -7.86
CA LEU A 1022 37.30 -1.10 -7.14
C LEU A 1022 36.15 -1.22 -6.15
N VAL A 1023 35.14 -2.04 -6.42
CA VAL A 1023 33.97 -2.23 -5.55
C VAL A 1023 33.32 -3.58 -5.87
N THR A 1024 32.71 -4.23 -4.88
CA THR A 1024 31.91 -5.43 -5.11
C THR A 1024 30.59 -5.07 -5.78
N VAL A 1025 30.34 -5.66 -6.96
CA VAL A 1025 29.07 -5.54 -7.68
C VAL A 1025 28.29 -6.85 -7.54
N PRO A 1026 27.20 -6.90 -6.73
CA PRO A 1026 26.35 -8.08 -6.63
C PRO A 1026 25.72 -8.41 -7.99
N VAL A 1027 25.64 -9.71 -8.32
CA VAL A 1027 25.07 -10.20 -9.59
C VAL A 1027 23.65 -9.66 -9.81
N ILE A 1028 22.82 -9.66 -8.76
CA ILE A 1028 21.45 -9.14 -8.83
C ILE A 1028 21.44 -7.62 -9.09
N ALA A 1029 22.38 -6.85 -8.54
CA ALA A 1029 22.46 -5.41 -8.83
C ALA A 1029 22.81 -5.19 -10.31
N GLU A 1030 23.76 -5.94 -10.86
CA GLU A 1030 24.13 -5.87 -12.27
C GLU A 1030 22.97 -6.25 -13.22
N GLU A 1031 22.18 -7.26 -12.87
CA GLU A 1031 21.13 -7.82 -13.74
C GLU A 1031 19.77 -7.10 -13.63
N CYS A 1032 19.45 -6.50 -12.48
CA CYS A 1032 18.08 -6.10 -12.14
C CYS A 1032 17.85 -4.59 -12.00
N TRP A 1033 18.24 -3.79 -12.99
CA TRP A 1033 17.77 -2.41 -13.16
C TRP A 1033 16.84 -2.30 -14.38
N ARG A 1034 15.86 -1.38 -14.36
CA ARG A 1034 14.91 -1.19 -15.46
C ARG A 1034 15.16 0.12 -16.19
N THR A 1035 14.56 0.29 -17.37
CA THR A 1035 14.68 1.52 -18.17
C THR A 1035 13.31 2.03 -18.57
N PHE A 1036 13.07 3.33 -18.40
CA PHE A 1036 11.82 4.00 -18.78
C PHE A 1036 12.13 5.27 -19.57
N MET A 1037 11.21 5.68 -20.45
CA MET A 1037 11.29 6.97 -21.15
C MET A 1037 10.51 8.04 -20.37
N MET A 1038 11.08 9.24 -20.24
CA MET A 1038 10.43 10.34 -19.54
C MET A 1038 9.44 11.08 -20.44
N GLU A 1039 8.23 11.34 -19.94
CA GLU A 1039 7.23 12.15 -20.65
C GLU A 1039 7.68 13.61 -20.86
N PRO A 1040 7.26 14.28 -21.96
CA PRO A 1040 7.69 15.64 -22.31
C PRO A 1040 7.45 16.69 -21.24
N GLU A 1041 6.29 16.68 -20.59
CA GLU A 1041 5.98 17.61 -19.50
C GLU A 1041 6.95 17.45 -18.34
N ARG A 1042 7.38 16.22 -18.07
CA ARG A 1042 8.33 15.93 -16.99
C ARG A 1042 9.76 16.30 -17.38
N GLN A 1043 10.13 16.21 -18.66
CA GLN A 1043 11.44 16.68 -19.16
C GLN A 1043 11.64 18.19 -18.97
N LYS A 1044 10.56 18.99 -18.95
CA LYS A 1044 10.64 20.44 -18.64
C LYS A 1044 11.08 20.74 -17.20
N VAL A 1045 10.97 19.76 -16.30
CA VAL A 1045 11.37 19.88 -14.89
C VAL A 1045 12.59 19.01 -14.58
N ASN A 1046 12.74 17.88 -15.27
CA ASN A 1046 13.86 16.95 -15.14
C ASN A 1046 14.49 16.70 -16.52
N PRO A 1047 15.34 17.63 -17.00
CA PRO A 1047 15.82 17.59 -18.38
C PRO A 1047 16.85 16.49 -18.67
N PHE A 1048 17.34 15.80 -17.64
CA PHE A 1048 18.40 14.80 -17.72
C PHE A 1048 17.93 13.43 -17.22
N PHE A 1049 18.76 12.39 -17.44
CA PHE A 1049 18.46 11.06 -16.93
C PHE A 1049 18.33 11.08 -15.40
N LEU A 1050 17.42 10.26 -14.87
CA LEU A 1050 17.27 10.00 -13.44
C LEU A 1050 17.44 8.51 -13.19
N GLY A 1051 17.87 8.12 -12.00
CA GLY A 1051 18.21 6.73 -11.69
C GLY A 1051 17.91 6.28 -10.27
N GLY A 1052 18.62 5.23 -9.85
CA GLY A 1052 18.29 4.36 -8.72
C GLY A 1052 17.97 2.95 -9.22
N GLU A 1053 16.90 2.33 -8.73
CA GLU A 1053 16.44 1.01 -9.21
C GLU A 1053 16.04 1.02 -10.71
N ASP A 1054 15.65 2.18 -11.21
CA ASP A 1054 15.14 2.40 -12.57
C ASP A 1054 15.87 3.58 -13.22
N LEU A 1055 16.43 3.40 -14.41
CA LEU A 1055 16.96 4.50 -15.21
C LEU A 1055 15.85 5.12 -16.08
N ILE A 1056 15.50 6.36 -15.78
CA ILE A 1056 14.51 7.15 -16.52
C ILE A 1056 15.24 8.07 -17.50
N VAL A 1057 15.12 7.75 -18.77
CA VAL A 1057 15.79 8.41 -19.90
C VAL A 1057 15.00 9.64 -20.34
N SER A 1058 15.61 10.81 -20.21
CA SER A 1058 15.12 12.07 -20.79
C SER A 1058 15.60 12.18 -22.24
N TYR A 1059 14.68 12.05 -23.20
CA TYR A 1059 14.99 12.15 -24.64
C TYR A 1059 13.74 12.49 -25.46
N PRO A 1060 13.87 13.06 -26.67
CA PRO A 1060 12.73 13.37 -27.54
C PRO A 1060 11.63 12.31 -27.67
N THR A 1061 10.39 12.77 -27.55
CA THR A 1061 9.17 12.02 -27.95
C THR A 1061 8.52 12.66 -29.17
N ASP A 1062 7.54 11.99 -29.77
CA ASP A 1062 6.83 12.45 -30.97
C ASP A 1062 6.04 13.75 -30.77
N THR A 1063 5.49 13.97 -29.56
CA THR A 1063 4.68 15.15 -29.20
C THR A 1063 5.48 16.43 -28.95
N MET A 1064 6.81 16.36 -28.82
CA MET A 1064 7.67 17.53 -28.61
C MET A 1064 7.84 18.39 -29.88
N SER A 1065 8.02 19.70 -29.70
CA SER A 1065 8.34 20.62 -30.81
C SER A 1065 9.72 20.31 -31.41
N HIS A 1066 9.97 20.69 -32.67
CA HIS A 1066 11.25 20.39 -33.31
C HIS A 1066 12.46 21.00 -32.57
N SER A 1067 12.31 22.23 -32.05
CA SER A 1067 13.34 22.87 -31.23
C SER A 1067 13.58 22.12 -29.91
N ASP A 1068 12.51 21.74 -29.21
CA ASP A 1068 12.64 21.01 -27.93
C ASP A 1068 13.27 19.63 -28.15
N LYS A 1069 12.96 18.99 -29.29
CA LYS A 1069 13.58 17.73 -29.68
C LYS A 1069 15.10 17.89 -29.79
N LEU A 1070 15.57 18.88 -30.55
CA LEU A 1070 17.00 19.15 -30.71
C LEU A 1070 17.69 19.49 -29.39
N MET A 1071 17.06 20.31 -28.54
CA MET A 1071 17.60 20.68 -27.23
C MET A 1071 17.74 19.46 -26.30
N SER A 1072 16.72 18.58 -26.27
CA SER A 1072 16.76 17.38 -25.45
C SER A 1072 17.84 16.38 -25.92
N MET A 1073 18.04 16.23 -27.24
CA MET A 1073 19.15 15.41 -27.77
C MET A 1073 20.52 16.00 -27.41
N ARG A 1074 20.69 17.32 -27.57
CA ARG A 1074 21.95 18.02 -27.27
C ARG A 1074 22.30 17.98 -25.79
N GLY A 1075 21.31 18.07 -24.90
CA GLY A 1075 21.50 17.97 -23.45
C GLY A 1075 21.78 16.54 -22.95
N ASN A 1076 21.46 15.51 -23.75
CA ASN A 1076 21.63 14.09 -23.41
C ASN A 1076 22.47 13.37 -24.50
N ASN A 1077 23.57 14.00 -24.91
CA ASN A 1077 24.53 13.44 -25.87
C ASN A 1077 25.42 12.35 -25.23
N ARG A 1078 26.10 11.53 -26.03
CA ARG A 1078 26.87 10.37 -25.53
C ARG A 1078 27.93 10.74 -24.48
N PRO A 1079 28.82 11.73 -24.71
CA PRO A 1079 29.81 12.12 -23.71
C PRO A 1079 29.20 12.55 -22.37
N MET A 1080 28.10 13.33 -22.37
CA MET A 1080 27.42 13.73 -21.14
C MET A 1080 26.68 12.56 -20.49
N SER A 1081 25.96 11.75 -21.27
CA SER A 1081 25.25 10.57 -20.76
C SER A 1081 26.19 9.53 -20.16
N ARG A 1082 27.45 9.45 -20.60
CA ARG A 1082 28.46 8.55 -20.01
C ARG A 1082 28.61 8.79 -18.52
N SER A 1083 28.87 10.01 -18.06
CA SER A 1083 28.93 10.29 -16.61
C SER A 1083 27.60 10.01 -15.91
N THR A 1084 26.48 10.42 -16.52
CA THR A 1084 25.16 10.27 -15.91
C THR A 1084 24.78 8.81 -15.70
N VAL A 1085 25.03 7.91 -16.67
CA VAL A 1085 24.68 6.49 -16.51
C VAL A 1085 25.44 5.85 -15.34
N PHE A 1086 26.71 6.23 -15.12
CA PHE A 1086 27.54 5.68 -14.05
C PHE A 1086 27.10 6.22 -12.68
N HIS A 1087 26.75 7.51 -12.66
CA HIS A 1087 26.17 8.20 -11.52
C HIS A 1087 24.84 7.56 -11.09
N GLU A 1088 23.97 7.26 -12.04
CA GLU A 1088 22.62 6.77 -11.80
C GLU A 1088 22.54 5.25 -11.57
N LEU A 1089 23.47 4.48 -12.14
CA LEU A 1089 23.48 3.02 -12.04
C LEU A 1089 24.64 2.50 -11.15
N ILE A 1090 25.61 1.84 -11.76
CA ILE A 1090 26.74 1.21 -11.08
C ILE A 1090 28.00 1.93 -11.53
N PRO A 1091 28.86 2.36 -10.59
CA PRO A 1091 28.83 2.12 -9.14
C PRO A 1091 28.03 3.14 -8.31
N GLY A 1092 27.27 4.04 -8.93
CA GLY A 1092 26.51 5.10 -8.27
C GLY A 1092 25.20 4.65 -7.58
N HIS A 1093 24.10 5.33 -7.89
CA HIS A 1093 22.83 5.24 -7.15
C HIS A 1093 22.23 3.83 -7.11
N HIS A 1094 22.19 3.09 -8.22
CA HIS A 1094 21.63 1.73 -8.23
C HIS A 1094 22.37 0.80 -7.28
N LEU A 1095 23.71 0.82 -7.31
CA LEU A 1095 24.51 0.01 -6.38
C LEU A 1095 24.29 0.48 -4.94
N GLN A 1096 24.30 1.78 -4.70
CA GLN A 1096 24.12 2.34 -3.37
C GLN A 1096 22.76 1.97 -2.76
N MET A 1097 21.67 2.18 -3.49
CA MET A 1097 20.30 1.84 -3.04
C MET A 1097 20.14 0.33 -2.84
N HIS A 1098 20.72 -0.49 -3.72
CA HIS A 1098 20.75 -1.94 -3.55
C HIS A 1098 21.38 -2.35 -2.21
N MET A 1099 22.44 -1.66 -1.79
CA MET A 1099 23.17 -1.96 -0.55
C MET A 1099 22.46 -1.39 0.69
N ILE A 1100 21.94 -0.15 0.65
CA ILE A 1100 21.20 0.48 1.76
C ILE A 1100 20.02 -0.39 2.21
N ALA A 1101 19.29 -1.01 1.28
CA ALA A 1101 18.16 -1.88 1.60
C ALA A 1101 18.56 -3.16 2.38
N ARG A 1102 19.84 -3.55 2.35
CA ARG A 1102 20.36 -4.83 2.87
C ARG A 1102 21.20 -4.67 4.13
N TYR A 1103 21.79 -3.50 4.36
CA TYR A 1103 22.73 -3.28 5.45
C TYR A 1103 22.36 -2.04 6.25
N ARG A 1104 22.16 -2.23 7.56
CA ARG A 1104 21.83 -1.17 8.52
C ARG A 1104 20.72 -0.22 8.05
N SER A 1105 19.69 -0.78 7.41
CA SER A 1105 18.58 -0.02 6.81
C SER A 1105 17.79 0.83 7.81
N TYR A 1106 17.90 0.54 9.12
CA TYR A 1106 17.34 1.37 10.18
C TYR A 1106 17.92 2.79 10.22
N ARG A 1107 19.13 3.01 9.69
CA ARG A 1107 19.76 4.34 9.55
C ARG A 1107 19.12 5.23 8.48
N SER A 1108 18.16 4.72 7.69
CA SER A 1108 17.38 5.53 6.73
C SER A 1108 16.64 6.72 7.38
N LEU A 1109 16.45 6.71 8.71
CA LEU A 1109 15.99 7.90 9.46
C LEU A 1109 16.92 9.12 9.28
N PHE A 1110 18.20 8.89 8.99
CA PHE A 1110 19.26 9.89 8.87
C PHE A 1110 19.68 10.16 7.42
N THR A 1111 18.82 9.85 6.45
CA THR A 1111 19.02 10.17 5.02
C THR A 1111 19.57 11.59 4.83
N THR A 1112 20.58 11.70 3.97
CA THR A 1112 21.20 12.99 3.65
C THR A 1112 21.67 13.04 2.18
N PRO A 1113 21.49 14.18 1.48
CA PRO A 1113 21.99 14.32 0.11
C PRO A 1113 23.52 14.21 0.04
N PHE A 1114 24.25 14.52 1.12
CA PHE A 1114 25.71 14.38 1.17
C PHE A 1114 26.16 12.92 1.09
N TRP A 1115 25.31 11.98 1.52
CA TRP A 1115 25.55 10.54 1.39
C TRP A 1115 25.11 10.02 0.02
N ILE A 1116 23.86 10.30 -0.35
CA ILE A 1116 23.27 9.76 -1.58
C ILE A 1116 23.94 10.37 -2.83
N GLU A 1117 23.80 11.68 -3.00
CA GLU A 1117 24.35 12.38 -4.16
C GLU A 1117 25.87 12.48 -4.10
N GLY A 1118 26.43 12.60 -2.89
CA GLY A 1118 27.87 12.59 -2.67
C GLY A 1118 28.54 11.30 -3.11
N TRP A 1119 27.94 10.13 -2.83
CA TRP A 1119 28.48 8.83 -3.29
C TRP A 1119 28.50 8.72 -4.80
N ALA A 1120 27.36 8.98 -5.45
CA ALA A 1120 27.25 8.87 -6.90
C ALA A 1120 28.22 9.83 -7.61
N PHE A 1121 28.37 11.05 -7.09
CA PHE A 1121 29.27 12.04 -7.65
C PHE A 1121 30.75 11.81 -7.31
N TYR A 1122 31.06 11.21 -6.16
CA TYR A 1122 32.42 10.81 -5.77
C TYR A 1122 33.08 9.89 -6.81
N TRP A 1123 32.32 8.97 -7.42
CA TRP A 1123 32.84 8.11 -8.47
C TRP A 1123 33.33 8.89 -9.69
N GLU A 1124 32.75 10.05 -10.01
CA GLU A 1124 33.24 10.88 -11.11
C GLU A 1124 34.68 11.39 -10.85
N PHE A 1125 35.06 11.63 -9.59
CA PHE A 1125 36.45 11.99 -9.22
C PHE A 1125 37.39 10.80 -9.35
N VAL A 1126 36.99 9.66 -8.79
CA VAL A 1126 37.77 8.41 -8.80
C VAL A 1126 38.06 7.96 -10.23
N LEU A 1127 37.06 8.05 -11.10
CA LEU A 1127 37.16 7.71 -12.52
C LEU A 1127 38.02 8.72 -13.28
N TRP A 1128 37.88 10.03 -13.00
CA TRP A 1128 38.72 11.06 -13.60
C TRP A 1128 40.21 10.81 -13.30
N ASP A 1129 40.56 10.61 -12.02
CA ASP A 1129 41.95 10.40 -11.58
C ASP A 1129 42.59 9.15 -12.19
N ARG A 1130 41.76 8.16 -12.55
CA ARG A 1130 42.21 6.91 -13.19
C ARG A 1130 42.22 6.96 -14.71
N GLY A 1131 41.93 8.11 -15.31
CA GLY A 1131 41.96 8.29 -16.76
C GLY A 1131 40.80 7.60 -17.49
N PHE A 1132 39.66 7.41 -16.83
CA PHE A 1132 38.49 6.76 -17.42
C PHE A 1132 37.94 7.49 -18.66
N ALA A 1133 38.08 8.82 -18.73
CA ALA A 1133 37.84 9.59 -19.94
C ALA A 1133 39.15 9.66 -20.75
N GLU A 1134 39.20 8.91 -21.85
CA GLU A 1134 40.39 8.81 -22.69
C GLU A 1134 40.41 9.95 -23.72
N THR A 1135 39.25 10.23 -24.32
CA THR A 1135 39.12 11.24 -25.37
C THR A 1135 38.84 12.64 -24.80
N PRO A 1136 39.25 13.72 -25.51
CA PRO A 1136 38.90 15.07 -25.11
C PRO A 1136 37.38 15.31 -25.00
N GLU A 1137 36.58 14.68 -25.85
CA GLU A 1137 35.11 14.76 -25.85
C GLU A 1137 34.52 14.16 -24.56
N GLU A 1138 34.98 12.98 -24.16
CA GLU A 1138 34.58 12.36 -22.88
C GLU A 1138 35.00 13.20 -21.67
N LYS A 1139 36.20 13.80 -21.72
CA LYS A 1139 36.66 14.71 -20.66
C LYS A 1139 35.76 15.94 -20.55
N ILE A 1140 35.36 16.53 -21.67
CA ILE A 1140 34.40 17.65 -21.69
C ILE A 1140 33.05 17.20 -21.11
N GLY A 1141 32.58 15.99 -21.40
CA GLY A 1141 31.37 15.43 -20.82
C GLY A 1141 31.41 15.35 -19.29
N MET A 1142 32.50 14.82 -18.71
CA MET A 1142 32.69 14.78 -17.26
C MET A 1142 32.82 16.19 -16.65
N LEU A 1143 33.58 17.08 -17.30
CA LEU A 1143 33.82 18.45 -16.80
C LEU A 1143 32.55 19.30 -16.86
N PHE A 1144 31.71 19.16 -17.89
CA PHE A 1144 30.40 19.81 -17.95
C PHE A 1144 29.58 19.51 -16.70
N TRP A 1145 29.54 18.24 -16.31
CA TRP A 1145 28.83 17.80 -15.12
C TRP A 1145 29.47 18.26 -13.82
N ARG A 1146 30.79 18.30 -13.73
CA ARG A 1146 31.47 18.83 -12.54
C ARG A 1146 31.27 20.34 -12.38
N MET A 1147 31.39 21.11 -13.48
CA MET A 1147 31.08 22.54 -13.51
C MET A 1147 29.63 22.82 -13.13
N HIS A 1148 28.69 21.97 -13.57
CA HIS A 1148 27.29 22.05 -13.16
C HIS A 1148 27.12 21.92 -11.63
N ARG A 1149 27.79 20.94 -11.00
CA ARG A 1149 27.70 20.77 -9.53
C ARG A 1149 28.40 21.91 -8.77
N CYS A 1150 29.47 22.51 -9.30
CA CYS A 1150 30.04 23.75 -8.75
C CYS A 1150 29.01 24.88 -8.81
N ALA A 1151 28.39 25.09 -9.98
CA ALA A 1151 27.41 26.15 -10.19
C ALA A 1151 26.18 25.98 -9.26
N ARG A 1152 25.74 24.74 -9.04
CA ARG A 1152 24.67 24.37 -8.10
C ARG A 1152 24.90 24.86 -6.68
N ILE A 1153 26.11 24.71 -6.14
CA ILE A 1153 26.45 25.25 -4.81
C ILE A 1153 26.26 26.77 -4.82
N VAL A 1154 26.85 27.46 -5.80
CA VAL A 1154 26.88 28.92 -5.85
C VAL A 1154 25.48 29.50 -5.98
N PHE A 1155 24.71 29.07 -6.99
CA PHE A 1155 23.39 29.65 -7.23
C PHE A 1155 22.41 29.31 -6.11
N SER A 1156 22.45 28.08 -5.56
CA SER A 1156 21.52 27.65 -4.52
C SER A 1156 21.74 28.43 -3.23
N LEU A 1157 23.00 28.53 -2.76
CA LEU A 1157 23.32 29.26 -1.54
C LEU A 1157 23.06 30.77 -1.71
N LYS A 1158 23.44 31.36 -2.84
CA LYS A 1158 23.16 32.77 -3.12
C LYS A 1158 21.65 33.06 -3.17
N PHE A 1159 20.86 32.19 -3.80
CA PHE A 1159 19.41 32.33 -3.82
C PHE A 1159 18.82 32.27 -2.40
N HIS A 1160 19.18 31.26 -1.61
CA HIS A 1160 18.65 31.12 -0.25
C HIS A 1160 19.13 32.21 0.73
N MET A 1161 20.24 32.88 0.42
CA MET A 1161 20.70 34.09 1.13
C MET A 1161 20.11 35.40 0.57
N GLY A 1162 19.28 35.34 -0.48
CA GLY A 1162 18.67 36.52 -1.11
C GLY A 1162 19.62 37.35 -1.97
N GLN A 1163 20.73 36.75 -2.44
CA GLN A 1163 21.78 37.40 -3.24
C GLN A 1163 21.65 37.15 -4.75
N MET A 1164 20.79 36.21 -5.17
CA MET A 1164 20.46 35.94 -6.57
C MET A 1164 18.96 35.72 -6.73
N THR A 1165 18.40 36.26 -7.80
CA THR A 1165 17.05 35.97 -8.27
C THR A 1165 17.03 34.68 -9.10
N PRO A 1166 15.86 34.03 -9.28
CA PRO A 1166 15.77 32.84 -10.14
C PRO A 1166 16.27 33.10 -11.58
N GLN A 1167 15.99 34.28 -12.14
CA GLN A 1167 16.45 34.63 -13.48
C GLN A 1167 17.99 34.72 -13.55
N GLU A 1168 18.62 35.33 -12.54
CA GLU A 1168 20.08 35.36 -12.44
C GLU A 1168 20.67 33.95 -12.26
N CYS A 1169 19.99 33.04 -11.55
CA CYS A 1169 20.42 31.65 -11.46
C CYS A 1169 20.37 30.93 -12.82
N ILE A 1170 19.33 31.18 -13.63
CA ILE A 1170 19.19 30.62 -14.99
C ILE A 1170 20.31 31.14 -15.89
N ASP A 1171 20.51 32.45 -15.92
CA ASP A 1171 21.54 33.06 -16.76
C ASP A 1171 22.94 32.63 -16.31
N TYR A 1172 23.17 32.48 -15.00
CA TYR A 1172 24.41 31.94 -14.44
C TYR A 1172 24.72 30.51 -14.93
N LEU A 1173 23.72 29.62 -14.97
CA LEU A 1173 23.90 28.25 -15.48
C LEU A 1173 24.20 28.24 -16.99
N VAL A 1174 23.54 29.10 -17.77
CA VAL A 1174 23.80 29.23 -19.20
C VAL A 1174 25.22 29.75 -19.44
N GLU A 1175 25.65 30.80 -18.74
CA GLU A 1175 26.95 31.44 -18.96
C GLU A 1175 28.14 30.60 -18.45
N LYS A 1176 27.99 30.01 -17.26
CA LYS A 1176 29.08 29.31 -16.56
C LYS A 1176 29.16 27.85 -16.93
N VAL A 1177 28.06 27.17 -17.22
CA VAL A 1177 28.09 25.73 -17.54
C VAL A 1177 27.93 25.50 -19.04
N GLY A 1178 27.24 26.40 -19.74
CA GLY A 1178 26.86 26.20 -21.13
C GLY A 1178 25.60 25.34 -21.26
N HIS A 1179 24.68 25.38 -20.29
CA HIS A 1179 23.36 24.74 -20.45
C HIS A 1179 22.55 25.36 -21.58
N GLU A 1180 21.71 24.56 -22.20
CA GLU A 1180 20.61 25.08 -23.03
C GLU A 1180 19.63 25.87 -22.14
N ARG A 1181 19.08 27.00 -22.60
CA ARG A 1181 18.28 27.89 -21.72
C ARG A 1181 17.08 27.19 -21.07
N ALA A 1182 16.33 26.40 -21.83
CA ALA A 1182 15.19 25.63 -21.31
C ALA A 1182 15.60 24.59 -20.25
N THR A 1183 16.80 24.01 -20.40
CA THR A 1183 17.38 23.07 -19.43
C THR A 1183 17.74 23.78 -18.13
N ALA A 1184 18.35 24.97 -18.22
CA ALA A 1184 18.65 25.81 -17.06
C ALA A 1184 17.38 26.28 -16.33
N GLU A 1185 16.33 26.65 -17.07
CA GLU A 1185 15.02 26.98 -16.51
C GLU A 1185 14.39 25.80 -15.74
N GLY A 1186 14.45 24.59 -16.31
CA GLY A 1186 13.97 23.37 -15.65
C GLY A 1186 14.74 23.07 -14.37
N GLU A 1187 16.06 23.22 -14.41
CA GLU A 1187 16.94 23.03 -13.25
C GLU A 1187 16.60 24.00 -12.11
N VAL A 1188 16.58 25.31 -12.37
CA VAL A 1188 16.31 26.32 -11.34
C VAL A 1188 14.90 26.16 -10.77
N ARG A 1189 13.92 25.84 -11.63
CA ARG A 1189 12.55 25.56 -11.19
C ARG A 1189 12.52 24.36 -10.24
N ARG A 1190 13.22 23.27 -10.57
CA ARG A 1190 13.33 22.09 -9.71
C ARG A 1190 14.03 22.43 -8.39
N SER A 1191 15.09 23.23 -8.41
CA SER A 1191 15.84 23.60 -7.20
C SER A 1191 15.01 24.40 -6.19
N PHE A 1192 14.09 25.25 -6.64
CA PHE A 1192 13.40 26.21 -5.76
C PHE A 1192 11.91 25.95 -5.55
N ASN A 1193 11.23 25.27 -6.48
CA ASN A 1193 9.80 24.94 -6.37
C ASN A 1193 9.54 23.49 -5.93
N GLY A 1194 10.58 22.66 -5.80
CA GLY A 1194 10.45 21.31 -5.23
C GLY A 1194 10.53 21.31 -3.70
N ASP A 1195 10.30 20.16 -3.07
CA ASP A 1195 10.42 19.96 -1.62
C ASP A 1195 11.89 19.78 -1.15
N TYR A 1196 12.85 20.29 -1.91
CA TYR A 1196 14.28 20.13 -1.62
C TYR A 1196 14.72 21.07 -0.50
N ASN A 1197 15.58 20.57 0.39
CA ASN A 1197 16.26 21.45 1.36
C ASN A 1197 17.28 22.36 0.66
N ALA A 1198 17.65 23.46 1.31
CA ALA A 1198 18.56 24.45 0.74
C ALA A 1198 19.97 23.90 0.42
N LEU A 1199 20.38 22.83 1.12
CA LEU A 1199 21.66 22.17 0.96
C LEU A 1199 21.66 21.03 -0.06
N TYR A 1200 20.52 20.66 -0.64
CA TYR A 1200 20.40 19.49 -1.50
C TYR A 1200 21.32 19.62 -2.71
N GLN A 1201 21.32 20.80 -3.33
CA GLN A 1201 22.18 21.12 -4.46
C GLN A 1201 23.67 21.10 -4.09
N ALA A 1202 24.00 21.43 -2.85
CA ALA A 1202 25.37 21.40 -2.36
C ALA A 1202 25.85 19.99 -1.97
N GLY A 1203 24.93 19.11 -1.57
CA GLY A 1203 25.22 17.75 -1.13
C GLY A 1203 25.95 16.89 -2.16
N TYR A 1204 25.71 17.11 -3.46
CA TYR A 1204 26.43 16.43 -4.55
C TYR A 1204 27.94 16.60 -4.44
N MET A 1205 28.43 17.83 -4.64
CA MET A 1205 29.86 18.14 -4.68
C MET A 1205 30.49 18.06 -3.30
N LEU A 1206 29.82 18.60 -2.27
CA LEU A 1206 30.40 18.61 -0.93
C LEU A 1206 30.48 17.21 -0.34
N GLY A 1207 29.45 16.38 -0.52
CA GLY A 1207 29.48 14.97 -0.13
C GLY A 1207 30.58 14.21 -0.86
N ALA A 1208 30.74 14.43 -2.17
CA ALA A 1208 31.82 13.82 -2.94
C ALA A 1208 33.21 14.23 -2.46
N LEU A 1209 33.43 15.52 -2.19
CA LEU A 1209 34.69 16.04 -1.65
C LEU A 1209 35.00 15.46 -0.27
N GLN A 1210 33.99 15.30 0.59
CA GLN A 1210 34.16 14.62 1.88
C GLN A 1210 34.59 13.16 1.70
N ILE A 1211 33.86 12.37 0.89
CA ILE A 1211 34.22 10.96 0.65
C ILE A 1211 35.59 10.86 -0.01
N TYR A 1212 35.93 11.77 -0.93
CA TYR A 1212 37.23 11.83 -1.59
C TYR A 1212 38.38 12.17 -0.65
N ALA A 1213 38.20 13.13 0.26
CA ALA A 1213 39.18 13.44 1.30
C ALA A 1213 39.36 12.25 2.26
N MET A 1214 38.27 11.61 2.67
CA MET A 1214 38.30 10.40 3.50
C MET A 1214 39.01 9.23 2.80
N ARG A 1215 38.78 9.05 1.49
CA ARG A 1215 39.46 8.06 0.66
C ARG A 1215 40.98 8.30 0.66
N LYS A 1216 41.44 9.55 0.50
CA LYS A 1216 42.87 9.89 0.59
C LYS A 1216 43.45 9.54 1.96
N GLU A 1217 42.74 9.87 3.04
CA GLU A 1217 43.21 9.53 4.40
C GLU A 1217 43.34 8.02 4.61
N MET A 1218 42.38 7.23 4.14
CA MET A 1218 42.32 5.80 4.45
C MET A 1218 43.06 4.92 3.46
N VAL A 1219 42.88 5.16 2.16
CA VAL A 1219 43.50 4.35 1.11
C VAL A 1219 44.96 4.76 0.93
N GLU A 1220 45.23 6.05 0.72
CA GLU A 1220 46.58 6.54 0.46
C GLU A 1220 47.38 6.73 1.76
N GLY A 1221 46.74 7.23 2.82
CA GLY A 1221 47.38 7.48 4.11
C GLY A 1221 47.53 6.25 5.00
N ALA A 1222 46.46 5.47 5.17
CA ALA A 1222 46.46 4.29 6.05
C ALA A 1222 46.68 2.94 5.32
N GLY A 1223 46.72 2.94 3.99
CA GLY A 1223 46.96 1.73 3.19
C GLY A 1223 45.78 0.76 3.10
N MET A 1224 44.56 1.22 3.38
CA MET A 1224 43.34 0.41 3.20
C MET A 1224 43.14 0.06 1.72
N PRO A 1225 42.85 -1.20 1.35
CA PRO A 1225 42.51 -1.55 -0.03
C PRO A 1225 41.30 -0.77 -0.55
N GLU A 1226 41.36 -0.28 -1.80
CA GLU A 1226 40.30 0.56 -2.40
C GLU A 1226 38.92 -0.10 -2.35
N LYS A 1227 38.85 -1.40 -2.69
CA LYS A 1227 37.61 -2.17 -2.64
C LYS A 1227 37.04 -2.29 -1.24
N GLU A 1228 37.91 -2.52 -0.27
CA GLU A 1228 37.51 -2.63 1.13
C GLU A 1228 36.91 -1.31 1.62
N PHE A 1229 37.52 -0.17 1.25
CA PHE A 1229 37.00 1.16 1.55
C PHE A 1229 35.58 1.35 0.98
N HIS A 1230 35.36 1.06 -0.31
CA HIS A 1230 34.04 1.21 -0.93
C HIS A 1230 33.00 0.24 -0.38
N ASP A 1231 33.36 -1.04 -0.23
CA ASP A 1231 32.46 -2.08 0.28
C ASP A 1231 32.05 -1.81 1.73
N ARG A 1232 32.96 -1.25 2.54
CA ARG A 1232 32.65 -0.85 3.92
C ARG A 1232 31.62 0.27 3.94
N ILE A 1233 31.86 1.37 3.22
CA ILE A 1233 30.92 2.52 3.14
C ILE A 1233 29.51 2.04 2.75
N LEU A 1234 29.40 1.20 1.72
CA LEU A 1234 28.11 0.68 1.23
C LEU A 1234 27.34 -0.16 2.27
N LYS A 1235 28.01 -0.68 3.31
CA LYS A 1235 27.41 -1.49 4.37
C LYS A 1235 27.11 -0.71 5.64
N GLU A 1236 27.59 0.53 5.79
CA GLU A 1236 27.39 1.29 7.03
C GLU A 1236 26.02 1.98 7.13
N GLY A 1237 25.24 2.04 6.05
CA GLY A 1237 23.95 2.73 6.03
C GLY A 1237 24.09 4.26 6.09
N GLU A 1238 23.00 4.97 5.85
CA GLU A 1238 23.02 6.42 5.63
C GLU A 1238 23.37 7.22 6.89
N MET A 1239 24.31 8.16 6.76
CA MET A 1239 24.68 9.10 7.82
C MET A 1239 25.43 10.31 7.24
N PRO A 1240 25.58 11.42 8.00
CA PRO A 1240 26.49 12.51 7.62
C PRO A 1240 27.94 12.02 7.47
N ILE A 1241 28.67 12.52 6.46
CA ILE A 1241 29.99 11.96 6.10
C ILE A 1241 31.05 12.17 7.19
N GLU A 1242 30.98 13.22 8.01
CA GLU A 1242 31.89 13.36 9.17
C GLU A 1242 31.71 12.20 10.17
N ILE A 1243 30.47 11.75 10.36
CA ILE A 1243 30.14 10.64 11.25
C ILE A 1243 30.61 9.32 10.65
N LEU A 1244 30.41 9.13 9.34
CA LEU A 1244 31.00 8.00 8.61
C LEU A 1244 32.52 7.95 8.76
N ARG A 1245 33.19 9.09 8.62
CA ARG A 1245 34.64 9.19 8.80
C ARG A 1245 35.07 8.78 10.21
N ALA A 1246 34.36 9.23 11.24
CA ALA A 1246 34.64 8.83 12.61
C ALA A 1246 34.48 7.32 12.80
N LEU A 1247 33.40 6.73 12.27
CA LEU A 1247 33.16 5.29 12.29
C LEU A 1247 34.25 4.52 11.56
N MET A 1248 34.63 4.97 10.37
CA MET A 1248 35.67 4.35 9.55
C MET A 1248 37.06 4.39 10.21
N GLN A 1249 37.31 5.39 11.06
CA GLN A 1249 38.56 5.57 11.83
C GLN A 1249 38.49 4.97 13.25
N ASP A 1250 37.39 4.30 13.61
CA ASP A 1250 37.11 3.79 14.96
C ASP A 1250 37.25 4.87 16.05
N ARG A 1251 36.92 6.12 15.71
CA ARG A 1251 36.94 7.26 16.64
C ARG A 1251 35.67 7.29 17.47
N LYS A 1252 35.83 7.31 18.80
CA LYS A 1252 34.71 7.47 19.73
C LYS A 1252 34.20 8.91 19.70
N LEU A 1253 32.90 9.07 19.47
CA LEU A 1253 32.21 10.36 19.58
C LEU A 1253 31.63 10.54 20.98
N GLN A 1254 31.40 11.79 21.36
CA GLN A 1254 30.79 12.17 22.65
C GLN A 1254 29.39 12.76 22.41
N PRO A 1255 28.49 12.72 23.42
CA PRO A 1255 27.20 13.41 23.33
C PRO A 1255 27.40 14.89 23.01
N GLY A 1256 26.54 15.42 22.14
CA GLY A 1256 26.62 16.80 21.68
C GLY A 1256 27.77 17.07 20.70
N HIS A 1257 28.32 16.05 20.04
CA HIS A 1257 29.36 16.19 19.01
C HIS A 1257 29.03 17.31 18.01
N LYS A 1258 30.03 18.13 17.70
CA LYS A 1258 29.93 19.26 16.77
C LYS A 1258 30.83 19.03 15.57
N ALA A 1259 30.40 19.57 14.43
CA ALA A 1259 31.20 19.56 13.20
C ALA A 1259 32.58 20.18 13.48
N ALA A 1260 33.63 19.47 13.11
CA ALA A 1260 35.00 19.94 13.29
C ALA A 1260 35.89 19.64 12.08
N TRP A 1261 35.37 18.91 11.09
CA TRP A 1261 36.18 18.45 9.97
C TRP A 1261 36.15 19.42 8.80
N GLU A 1262 37.29 20.07 8.58
CA GLU A 1262 37.60 20.80 7.37
C GLU A 1262 38.17 19.83 6.32
N PHE A 1263 37.31 19.32 5.44
CA PHE A 1263 37.66 18.32 4.42
C PHE A 1263 38.31 18.92 3.15
N TYR A 1264 38.39 20.24 3.06
CA TYR A 1264 38.88 20.96 1.89
C TYR A 1264 39.78 22.13 2.33
N ASP A 1265 40.95 22.23 1.69
CA ASP A 1265 41.93 23.28 1.92
C ASP A 1265 41.55 24.53 1.11
N LEU A 1266 41.12 25.60 1.80
CA LEU A 1266 40.58 26.83 1.20
C LEU A 1266 41.66 27.71 0.55
#